data_AF-A0A7C4Y273-F1
#
_entry.id   AF-A0A7C4Y273-F1
#
_cell.length_a   1.000
_cell.length_b   1.000
_cell.length_c   1.000
_cell.angle_alpha   90.00
_cell.angle_beta   90.00
_cell.angle_gamma   90.00
#
_symmetry.space_group_name_H-M   'P 1'
#
loop_
_entity.id
_entity.type
_entity.pdbx_description
1 polymer ?
#
loop_
_entity_poly.entity_id
_entity_poly.type
_entity_poly.pdbx_seq_one_letter_code
_entity_poly.pdbx_strand_id
1 'polypeptide(L)'
;MRLTKKLETEILKVYNTYWESYSNGDIKTFAGMLDKTFELIGTSESEICHTKEDGIKFLKAQVKELGGKVEMRNRKISVVPVNELMLVNERCNIYILSGQSWRFYSKIRISTFLRKTSSGWKVFHQHGSFPDMQVQEGETLAVKKINKENLQLRDAIKRRTIELEEKNRELEIETALEKVRTVAMGMKRREDMLQICKTISQQLAKLGVKETRNVQTAIFNVPQGTYMNYEYYAKHNKTFITETLYTNHKVARAFAAKMLKGRGEVSITHIKGKQKVKEWLNYQKGTNVFIDSYLNKATSLTYYWYSLGPVALGISTYFPLTKEEQQLFSRFLKVFELAYRRYLDIEKAEAQAREAQVEAALERIRAASLTMRDSTALSTIIFRLYAELTKLDTKLDRCFIMIVNPENKGITWWMAGQEGLLAENGFFVQMNQHPSHLMYLDNCKKRKKKWTYLFEGKEKRDWDRFGFSKTELARLPEPVKVFMASAKKVHLSGSSDQFGSLVTGSFEPLPEEQQEIISRFTIAFNQAYIRFLDLQKAEAQAREAQIEAALERVRAAAMSMHRSEELLNVCEVLYKEIRALGFNTLRNAMINIHNDEKKSFINYDYSDEIGRSTNHLFYNIHPLVEKQIGTIRSADDAFSETYFTGRDLTTWKNFRKRIGEKNDSRLDKNKGLYYYFYSIGIGSIGISTFGPISDEKKALLKRFRNVFALSYQRYFDIAKAEAQAREAQIELALERVRARTMAMQHSEELSETVTVMFEQFKELGEEPERMAIEIVNENDHVFEIWATQHGGSQLNLLVRLSLDEPHVMQKMYKAWKAKIKSITIDLQGKELEEYFNYLKKQGLPVQRKIFGKRRVQNVATFSKGILTIITPEPRPQETIDLLERFAHVFDGTYTRFLDLQKAEAQAREAMIEAALERVRSKTMAMQRSDELLDASEILFVEMQKLGIESLTAGYVLMDKEEKNGLNYTPDPSTKKMFPVPVIIPHDETIHLKQIVKNWKKGKPFLIIEMDEAETIRHQTFIAERSTNFTLTAAQLIALSPAKLILHNFYFKEGYLLIVGGSRLSEEQTDIMLRFTKVFQQTYTRFLDLQKAEEQAREAQIEVSLERVRSRTMAMHKSEDLSETSVVLFNELKKLGIQTTRSGFGIYDEPNQAIQLWLTTVSGQLSEQSVLGTIPLKAHYAVHENYTAWKEKKLMMVHTFSGIEVKEYYQKIGNYLSIAPQKRYPERLVFSVFFFSEGSLNVMTEEPLTDDDNKIMLRFSNVFGLTYRRFLDLQKAEAQA
;
A
#
# COMPACT_ATOMS: atom_id res chain seq x y z
N MET A 1 31.63 0.27 109.79
CA MET A 1 32.18 1.08 108.67
C MET A 1 31.59 2.50 108.69
N ARG A 2 32.34 3.56 108.35
CA ARG A 2 31.74 4.89 108.11
C ARG A 2 31.20 4.98 106.68
N LEU A 3 29.94 5.36 106.51
CA LEU A 3 29.31 5.51 105.19
C LEU A 3 29.86 6.75 104.49
N THR A 4 30.69 6.56 103.48
CA THR A 4 31.15 7.65 102.59
C THR A 4 30.20 7.76 101.39
N LYS A 5 30.05 8.93 100.78
CA LYS A 5 29.20 9.09 99.58
C LYS A 5 29.55 8.11 98.44
N LYS A 6 30.84 7.80 98.28
CA LYS A 6 31.31 6.80 97.30
C LYS A 6 30.80 5.40 97.64
N LEU A 7 30.88 5.00 98.91
CA LEU A 7 30.40 3.71 99.38
C LEU A 7 28.87 3.62 99.33
N GLU A 8 28.15 4.67 99.70
CA GLU A 8 26.68 4.75 99.58
C GLU A 8 26.23 4.56 98.13
N THR A 9 26.92 5.20 97.17
CA THR A 9 26.65 5.04 95.74
C THR A 9 26.90 3.60 95.27
N GLU A 10 27.96 2.95 95.78
CA GLU A 10 28.28 1.55 95.49
C GLU A 10 27.20 0.60 96.01
N ILE A 11 26.74 0.80 97.25
CA ILE A 11 25.67 0.00 97.87
C ILE A 11 24.33 0.18 97.14
N LEU A 12 23.95 1.43 96.86
CA LEU A 12 22.71 1.72 96.15
C LEU A 12 22.70 1.15 94.74
N LYS A 13 23.86 1.12 94.07
CA LYS A 13 23.98 0.46 92.76
C LYS A 13 23.64 -1.03 92.86
N VAL A 14 24.23 -1.75 93.81
CA VAL A 14 23.92 -3.18 94.01
C VAL A 14 22.46 -3.40 94.42
N TYR A 15 21.92 -2.58 95.33
CA TYR A 15 20.54 -2.65 95.79
C TYR A 15 19.52 -2.40 94.67
N ASN A 16 19.73 -1.37 93.85
CA ASN A 16 18.85 -1.06 92.73
C ASN A 16 18.92 -2.15 91.66
N THR A 17 20.12 -2.63 91.32
CA THR A 17 20.28 -3.75 90.38
C THR A 17 19.60 -5.02 90.90
N TYR A 18 19.62 -5.29 92.20
CA TYR A 18 18.86 -6.40 92.81
C TYR A 18 17.35 -6.26 92.56
N TRP A 19 16.74 -5.12 92.89
CA TRP A 19 15.29 -4.94 92.73
C TRP A 19 14.83 -4.83 91.26
N GLU A 20 15.65 -4.22 90.40
CA GLU A 20 15.39 -4.17 88.95
C GLU A 20 15.44 -5.57 88.34
N SER A 21 16.46 -6.37 88.69
CA SER A 21 16.55 -7.76 88.21
C SER A 21 15.43 -8.64 88.78
N TYR A 22 14.99 -8.42 90.02
CA TYR A 22 13.83 -9.10 90.61
C TYR A 22 12.52 -8.75 89.87
N SER A 23 12.24 -7.46 89.67
CA SER A 23 10.98 -6.98 89.07
C SER A 23 10.89 -7.28 87.57
N ASN A 24 12.03 -7.32 86.88
CA ASN A 24 12.10 -7.68 85.45
C ASN A 24 12.26 -9.19 85.22
N GLY A 25 12.45 -9.98 86.27
CA GLY A 25 12.68 -11.43 86.15
C GLY A 25 14.03 -11.81 85.52
N ASP A 26 15.04 -10.94 85.57
CA ASP A 26 16.41 -11.25 85.14
C ASP A 26 17.12 -12.11 86.19
N ILE A 27 16.88 -13.40 86.10
CA ILE A 27 17.39 -14.40 87.05
C ILE A 27 18.93 -14.40 87.10
N LYS A 28 19.62 -14.14 85.97
CA LYS A 28 21.09 -14.23 85.92
C LYS A 28 21.71 -13.08 86.71
N THR A 29 21.23 -11.86 86.49
CA THR A 29 21.70 -10.68 87.22
C THR A 29 21.29 -10.75 88.69
N PHE A 30 20.05 -11.16 88.99
CA PHE A 30 19.55 -11.35 90.34
C PHE A 30 20.41 -12.34 91.14
N ALA A 31 20.66 -13.53 90.58
CA ALA A 31 21.55 -14.53 91.17
C ALA A 31 22.96 -13.97 91.40
N GLY A 32 23.46 -13.11 90.50
CA GLY A 32 24.75 -12.45 90.66
C GLY A 32 24.82 -11.53 91.87
N MET A 33 23.71 -10.93 92.30
CA MET A 33 23.68 -9.97 93.42
C MET A 33 23.54 -10.66 94.80
N LEU A 34 23.09 -11.91 94.85
CA LEU A 34 22.87 -12.64 96.10
C LEU A 34 24.16 -13.18 96.74
N ASP A 35 24.26 -13.03 98.06
CA ASP A 35 25.22 -13.74 98.91
C ASP A 35 24.89 -15.25 98.95
N LYS A 36 25.86 -16.10 99.28
CA LYS A 36 25.63 -17.56 99.32
C LYS A 36 24.64 -17.94 100.42
N THR A 37 24.68 -17.26 101.56
CA THR A 37 23.77 -17.50 102.70
C THR A 37 22.60 -16.52 102.68
N PHE A 38 22.03 -16.26 101.49
CA PHE A 38 20.97 -15.27 101.32
C PHE A 38 19.67 -15.71 102.03
N GLU A 39 19.07 -14.79 102.78
CA GLU A 39 17.73 -14.98 103.37
C GLU A 39 16.71 -13.97 102.85
N LEU A 40 15.48 -14.42 102.62
CA LEU A 40 14.34 -13.60 102.20
C LEU A 40 13.14 -13.91 103.11
N ILE A 41 12.50 -12.87 103.64
CA ILE A 41 11.14 -12.93 104.18
C ILE A 41 10.32 -11.90 103.42
N GLY A 42 9.50 -12.35 102.50
CA GLY A 42 8.64 -11.48 101.71
C GLY A 42 7.27 -11.27 102.33
N THR A 43 6.33 -10.89 101.48
CA THR A 43 5.03 -10.33 101.89
C THR A 43 3.92 -11.36 102.01
N SER A 44 4.13 -12.57 101.50
CA SER A 44 3.19 -13.69 101.59
C SER A 44 3.70 -14.77 102.53
N GLU A 45 2.79 -15.58 103.07
CA GLU A 45 3.10 -16.64 104.05
C GLU A 45 4.12 -17.67 103.53
N SER A 46 4.19 -17.87 102.21
CA SER A 46 5.10 -18.82 101.56
C SER A 46 6.37 -18.19 100.95
N GLU A 47 6.54 -16.86 101.01
CA GLU A 47 7.70 -16.13 100.46
C GLU A 47 8.85 -16.10 101.46
N ILE A 48 9.37 -17.27 101.82
CA ILE A 48 10.52 -17.42 102.74
C ILE A 48 11.62 -18.22 102.03
N CYS A 49 12.82 -17.66 101.95
CA CYS A 49 14.00 -18.34 101.37
C CYS A 49 15.16 -18.29 102.37
N HIS A 50 15.91 -19.38 102.50
CA HIS A 50 17.05 -19.47 103.43
C HIS A 50 18.41 -19.59 102.73
N THR A 51 18.39 -19.76 101.41
CA THR A 51 19.60 -19.87 100.59
C THR A 51 19.49 -19.06 99.30
N LYS A 52 20.65 -18.86 98.66
CA LYS A 52 20.73 -18.29 97.32
C LYS A 52 19.95 -19.09 96.29
N GLU A 53 20.07 -20.41 96.33
CA GLU A 53 19.36 -21.34 95.44
C GLU A 53 17.84 -21.23 95.62
N ASP A 54 17.36 -21.09 96.86
CA ASP A 54 15.94 -20.87 97.16
C ASP A 54 15.45 -19.54 96.58
N GLY A 55 16.20 -18.45 96.77
CA GLY A 55 15.85 -17.15 96.19
C GLY A 55 15.77 -17.19 94.66
N ILE A 56 16.71 -17.89 94.01
CA ILE A 56 16.69 -18.09 92.55
C ILE A 56 15.49 -18.93 92.12
N LYS A 57 15.19 -20.01 92.84
CA LYS A 57 14.06 -20.90 92.56
C LYS A 57 12.72 -20.18 92.74
N PHE A 58 12.62 -19.37 93.80
CA PHE A 58 11.44 -18.56 94.08
C PHE A 58 11.20 -17.55 92.95
N LEU A 59 12.22 -16.76 92.58
CA LEU A 59 12.08 -15.82 91.46
C LEU A 59 11.71 -16.55 90.16
N LYS A 60 12.37 -17.67 89.82
CA LYS A 60 12.05 -18.51 88.64
C LYS A 60 10.57 -18.91 88.58
N ALA A 61 9.99 -19.31 89.71
CA ALA A 61 8.59 -19.70 89.78
C ALA A 61 7.66 -18.50 89.54
N GLN A 62 8.05 -17.30 90.02
CA GLN A 62 7.21 -16.10 90.01
C GLN A 62 7.45 -15.15 88.82
N VAL A 63 8.45 -15.40 87.95
CA VAL A 63 8.78 -14.51 86.80
C VAL A 63 7.56 -14.19 85.92
N LYS A 64 6.65 -15.15 85.68
CA LYS A 64 5.45 -14.91 84.85
C LYS A 64 4.44 -13.95 85.50
N GLU A 65 4.41 -13.91 86.83
CA GLU A 65 3.48 -13.09 87.60
C GLU A 65 4.07 -11.70 87.90
N LEU A 66 5.38 -11.63 88.20
CA LEU A 66 6.06 -10.39 88.59
C LEU A 66 6.69 -9.64 87.41
N GLY A 67 7.24 -10.36 86.42
CA GLY A 67 8.05 -9.83 85.32
C GLY A 67 7.34 -8.72 84.54
N GLY A 68 7.75 -7.47 84.77
CA GLY A 68 7.19 -6.28 84.11
C GLY A 68 5.75 -5.91 84.51
N LYS A 69 5.19 -6.57 85.53
CA LYS A 69 3.78 -6.37 85.98
C LYS A 69 3.66 -5.74 87.37
N VAL A 70 4.78 -5.50 88.03
CA VAL A 70 4.86 -4.84 89.33
C VAL A 70 5.79 -3.62 89.22
N GLU A 71 5.37 -2.49 89.79
CA GLU A 71 6.15 -1.26 89.77
C GLU A 71 6.22 -0.65 91.18
N MET A 72 7.43 -0.33 91.62
CA MET A 72 7.68 0.36 92.88
C MET A 72 7.71 1.88 92.65
N ARG A 73 6.67 2.58 93.11
CA ARG A 73 6.55 4.04 92.96
C ARG A 73 6.72 4.76 94.29
N ASN A 74 7.05 6.06 94.25
CA ASN A 74 7.25 6.90 95.45
C ASN A 74 8.30 6.33 96.41
N ARG A 75 9.40 5.80 95.86
CA ARG A 75 10.47 5.13 96.59
C ARG A 75 11.23 6.12 97.49
N LYS A 76 11.26 5.87 98.80
CA LYS A 76 12.07 6.61 99.78
C LYS A 76 13.11 5.66 100.37
N ILE A 77 14.36 5.79 99.94
CA ILE A 77 15.46 4.88 100.27
C ILE A 77 16.45 5.58 101.23
N SER A 78 16.92 4.86 102.24
CA SER A 78 17.97 5.30 103.17
C SER A 78 18.97 4.16 103.41
N VAL A 79 20.27 4.48 103.45
CA VAL A 79 21.34 3.51 103.72
C VAL A 79 21.93 3.77 105.09
N VAL A 80 22.01 2.73 105.91
CA VAL A 80 22.50 2.80 107.29
C VAL A 80 23.57 1.71 107.49
N PRO A 81 24.81 2.06 107.85
CA PRO A 81 25.81 1.06 108.20
C PRO A 81 25.45 0.42 109.55
N VAL A 82 25.38 -0.91 109.58
CA VAL A 82 25.12 -1.70 110.79
C VAL A 82 26.26 -2.70 110.94
N ASN A 83 27.22 -2.38 111.81
CA ASN A 83 28.49 -3.11 111.96
C ASN A 83 29.26 -3.25 110.63
N GLU A 84 29.38 -4.47 110.11
CA GLU A 84 30.04 -4.82 108.85
C GLU A 84 29.06 -4.92 107.67
N LEU A 85 27.75 -4.76 107.93
CA LEU A 85 26.69 -4.80 106.94
C LEU A 85 26.21 -3.39 106.59
N MET A 86 25.54 -3.28 105.45
CA MET A 86 24.85 -2.07 105.00
C MET A 86 23.37 -2.36 104.91
N LEU A 87 22.56 -1.75 105.78
CA LEU A 87 21.11 -1.83 105.73
C LEU A 87 20.57 -0.76 104.78
N VAL A 88 19.83 -1.17 103.78
CA VAL A 88 19.02 -0.30 102.93
C VAL A 88 17.57 -0.44 103.37
N ASN A 89 17.01 0.64 103.91
CA ASN A 89 15.59 0.72 104.24
C ASN A 89 14.86 1.50 103.16
N GLU A 90 13.77 0.93 102.68
CA GLU A 90 12.92 1.53 101.68
C GLU A 90 11.44 1.51 102.09
N ARG A 91 10.76 2.64 101.84
CA ARG A 91 9.30 2.70 101.84
C ARG A 91 8.83 3.14 100.47
N CYS A 92 7.94 2.36 99.87
CA CYS A 92 7.38 2.68 98.56
C CYS A 92 5.94 2.17 98.43
N ASN A 93 5.31 2.54 97.34
CA ASN A 93 3.99 2.06 96.96
C ASN A 93 4.14 1.00 95.86
N ILE A 94 3.52 -0.15 96.04
CA ILE A 94 3.44 -1.18 95.02
C ILE A 94 2.22 -0.92 94.15
N TYR A 95 2.46 -0.82 92.84
CA TYR A 95 1.44 -0.82 91.83
C TYR A 95 1.51 -2.11 91.03
N ILE A 96 0.35 -2.66 90.68
CA ILE A 96 0.24 -3.86 89.85
C ILE A 96 -0.47 -3.53 88.53
N LEU A 97 -0.01 -4.13 87.45
CA LEU A 97 -0.60 -3.96 86.13
C LEU A 97 -1.82 -4.90 86.01
N SER A 98 -3.02 -4.32 86.04
CA SER A 98 -4.29 -5.04 85.87
C SER A 98 -4.95 -4.59 84.56
N GLY A 99 -4.95 -5.47 83.56
CA GLY A 99 -5.34 -5.13 82.18
C GLY A 99 -4.28 -4.23 81.54
N GLN A 100 -4.66 -3.03 81.11
CA GLN A 100 -3.75 -2.01 80.54
C GLN A 100 -3.44 -0.85 81.52
N SER A 101 -3.87 -0.92 82.78
CA SER A 101 -3.73 0.17 83.76
C SER A 101 -3.00 -0.25 85.04
N TRP A 102 -2.09 0.60 85.52
CA TRP A 102 -1.41 0.41 86.81
C TRP A 102 -2.32 0.83 87.97
N ARG A 103 -2.63 -0.09 88.88
CA ARG A 103 -3.46 0.17 90.06
C ARG A 103 -2.63 0.11 91.34
N PHE A 104 -2.90 1.05 92.25
CA PHE A 104 -2.30 1.04 93.58
C PHE A 104 -2.76 -0.22 94.30
N TYR A 105 -1.81 -1.03 94.75
CA TYR A 105 -2.08 -2.26 95.47
C TYR A 105 -1.93 -2.07 96.97
N SER A 106 -0.73 -1.70 97.44
CA SER A 106 -0.46 -1.46 98.85
C SER A 106 0.82 -0.62 99.05
N LYS A 107 1.00 -0.05 100.25
CA LYS A 107 2.29 0.52 100.69
C LYS A 107 3.16 -0.62 101.22
N ILE A 108 4.44 -0.67 100.87
CA ILE A 108 5.39 -1.68 101.36
C ILE A 108 6.54 -1.04 102.13
N ARG A 109 7.00 -1.75 103.16
CA ARG A 109 8.22 -1.44 103.93
C ARG A 109 9.23 -2.54 103.65
N ILE A 110 10.42 -2.13 103.23
CA ILE A 110 11.49 -3.00 102.77
C ILE A 110 12.76 -2.70 103.59
N SER A 111 13.44 -3.76 104.02
CA SER A 111 14.72 -3.70 104.72
C SER A 111 15.67 -4.73 104.12
N THR A 112 16.82 -4.28 103.63
CA THR A 112 17.76 -5.12 102.86
C THR A 112 19.17 -4.96 103.39
N PHE A 113 19.76 -6.04 103.90
CA PHE A 113 21.16 -6.02 104.32
C PHE A 113 22.07 -6.49 103.18
N LEU A 114 23.11 -5.70 102.92
CA LEU A 114 24.21 -6.03 102.04
C LEU A 114 25.48 -6.27 102.84
N ARG A 115 26.29 -7.24 102.40
CA ARG A 115 27.59 -7.58 102.98
C ARG A 115 28.67 -7.53 101.91
N LYS A 116 29.88 -7.11 102.28
CA LYS A 116 31.03 -7.13 101.37
C LYS A 116 31.62 -8.53 101.34
N THR A 117 31.67 -9.14 100.16
CA THR A 117 32.33 -10.42 99.90
C THR A 117 33.60 -10.22 99.08
N SER A 118 34.40 -11.27 98.88
CA SER A 118 35.56 -11.24 97.97
C SER A 118 35.18 -10.87 96.53
N SER A 119 33.92 -11.11 96.12
CA SER A 119 33.37 -10.77 94.80
C SER A 119 32.66 -9.41 94.73
N GLY A 120 32.77 -8.60 95.78
CA GLY A 120 32.08 -7.32 95.93
C GLY A 120 30.87 -7.39 96.88
N TRP A 121 30.11 -6.30 96.96
CA TRP A 121 28.90 -6.24 97.77
C TRP A 121 27.79 -7.15 97.23
N LYS A 122 27.16 -7.89 98.13
CA LYS A 122 26.07 -8.83 97.83
C LYS A 122 24.91 -8.63 98.80
N VAL A 123 23.69 -8.88 98.33
CA VAL A 123 22.49 -8.89 99.17
C VAL A 123 22.51 -10.16 100.01
N PHE A 124 22.55 -9.97 101.32
CA PHE A 124 22.59 -11.03 102.31
C PHE A 124 21.21 -11.32 102.90
N HIS A 125 20.41 -10.30 103.20
CA HIS A 125 19.06 -10.49 103.72
C HIS A 125 18.09 -9.49 103.10
N GLN A 126 16.86 -9.93 102.83
CA GLN A 126 15.78 -9.11 102.32
C GLN A 126 14.51 -9.35 103.12
N HIS A 127 13.89 -8.29 103.64
CA HIS A 127 12.57 -8.34 104.25
C HIS A 127 11.62 -7.37 103.55
N GLY A 128 10.41 -7.81 103.21
CA GLY A 128 9.33 -6.94 102.71
C GLY A 128 8.02 -7.21 103.46
N SER A 129 7.31 -6.17 103.93
CA SER A 129 6.02 -6.32 104.61
C SER A 129 4.98 -5.26 104.21
N PHE A 130 3.72 -5.68 104.12
CA PHE A 130 2.57 -4.79 103.97
C PHE A 130 2.00 -4.40 105.35
N PRO A 131 1.45 -3.19 105.53
CA PRO A 131 0.65 -2.84 106.70
C PRO A 131 -0.74 -3.50 106.64
N ASP A 132 -1.37 -3.76 107.80
CA ASP A 132 -2.75 -4.24 107.84
C ASP A 132 -3.71 -3.15 107.34
N MET A 133 -4.38 -3.44 106.22
CA MET A 133 -5.26 -2.50 105.52
C MET A 133 -6.62 -2.31 106.24
N GLN A 134 -6.95 -3.15 107.22
CA GLN A 134 -8.22 -3.06 107.96
C GLN A 134 -8.17 -2.08 109.14
N VAL A 135 -6.97 -1.66 109.52
CA VAL A 135 -6.68 -0.83 110.69
C VAL A 135 -6.64 0.65 110.28
N GLN A 136 -7.27 1.54 111.06
CA GLN A 136 -7.23 2.98 110.79
C GLN A 136 -5.95 3.63 111.33
N GLU A 137 -5.62 4.82 110.84
CA GLU A 137 -4.42 5.56 111.27
C GLU A 137 -4.45 5.81 112.79
N GLY A 138 -3.46 5.26 113.51
CA GLY A 138 -3.37 5.32 114.98
C GLY A 138 -3.79 4.03 115.71
N GLU A 139 -4.37 3.04 115.02
CA GLU A 139 -4.72 1.74 115.59
C GLU A 139 -3.69 0.66 115.21
N THR A 140 -3.57 -0.40 116.03
CA THR A 140 -2.68 -1.55 115.75
C THR A 140 -3.45 -2.85 115.45
N LEU A 141 -4.72 -2.96 115.85
CA LEU A 141 -5.60 -4.13 115.59
C LEU A 141 -7.07 -3.68 115.41
N ALA A 142 -7.75 -4.12 114.34
CA ALA A 142 -9.08 -3.65 113.94
C ALA A 142 -10.29 -4.31 114.67
N VAL A 143 -10.20 -4.47 116.00
CA VAL A 143 -11.15 -5.27 116.80
C VAL A 143 -12.60 -4.76 116.72
N LYS A 144 -12.81 -3.44 116.72
CA LYS A 144 -14.15 -2.83 116.73
C LYS A 144 -14.91 -3.05 115.40
N LYS A 145 -14.20 -3.07 114.28
CA LYS A 145 -14.79 -3.28 112.95
C LYS A 145 -15.22 -4.75 112.76
N ILE A 146 -14.36 -5.69 113.17
CA ILE A 146 -14.60 -7.14 113.10
C ILE A 146 -15.86 -7.54 113.88
N ASN A 147 -16.08 -6.99 115.08
CA ASN A 147 -17.25 -7.33 115.89
C ASN A 147 -18.58 -6.84 115.29
N LYS A 148 -18.59 -5.67 114.63
CA LYS A 148 -19.78 -5.16 113.93
C LYS A 148 -20.11 -6.00 112.68
N GLU A 149 -19.10 -6.42 111.93
CA GLU A 149 -19.25 -7.28 110.76
C GLU A 149 -19.75 -8.68 111.14
N ASN A 150 -19.30 -9.25 112.26
CA ASN A 150 -19.76 -10.57 112.74
C ASN A 150 -21.25 -10.62 113.10
N LEU A 151 -21.80 -9.55 113.69
CA LEU A 151 -23.23 -9.48 114.00
C LEU A 151 -24.06 -9.35 112.71
N GLN A 152 -23.60 -8.53 111.76
CA GLN A 152 -24.20 -8.40 110.43
C GLN A 152 -24.13 -9.72 109.63
N LEU A 153 -23.05 -10.48 109.77
CA LEU A 153 -22.87 -11.79 109.13
C LEU A 153 -23.86 -12.84 109.65
N ARG A 154 -24.19 -12.87 110.95
CA ARG A 154 -25.18 -13.82 111.49
C ARG A 154 -26.59 -13.54 110.98
N ASP A 155 -27.02 -12.28 110.96
CA ASP A 155 -28.31 -11.90 110.38
C ASP A 155 -28.34 -12.11 108.86
N ALA A 156 -27.22 -11.87 108.18
CA ALA A 156 -27.07 -12.16 106.76
C ALA A 156 -27.16 -13.67 106.47
N ILE A 157 -26.58 -14.55 107.29
CA ILE A 157 -26.67 -16.01 107.13
C ILE A 157 -28.12 -16.47 107.27
N LYS A 158 -28.85 -16.03 108.30
CA LYS A 158 -30.24 -16.45 108.50
C LYS A 158 -31.17 -15.98 107.37
N ARG A 159 -30.97 -14.75 106.86
CA ARG A 159 -31.65 -14.28 105.64
C ARG A 159 -31.24 -15.09 104.42
N ARG A 160 -29.94 -15.42 104.28
CA ARG A 160 -29.42 -16.23 103.16
C ARG A 160 -29.98 -17.64 103.17
N THR A 161 -30.25 -18.26 104.32
CA THR A 161 -30.79 -19.63 104.38
C THR A 161 -32.22 -19.67 103.85
N ILE A 162 -33.08 -18.74 104.28
CA ILE A 162 -34.45 -18.63 103.74
C ILE A 162 -34.42 -18.28 102.25
N GLU A 163 -33.54 -17.33 101.86
CA GLU A 163 -33.33 -16.99 100.45
C GLU A 163 -32.79 -18.18 99.64
N LEU A 164 -31.98 -19.06 100.24
CA LEU A 164 -31.48 -20.28 99.59
C LEU A 164 -32.58 -21.32 99.39
N GLU A 165 -33.46 -21.51 100.37
CA GLU A 165 -34.59 -22.44 100.27
C GLU A 165 -35.58 -21.99 99.20
N GLU A 166 -35.92 -20.69 99.17
CA GLU A 166 -36.74 -20.10 98.10
C GLU A 166 -36.04 -20.21 96.73
N LYS A 167 -34.74 -19.93 96.66
CA LYS A 167 -33.95 -20.10 95.42
C LYS A 167 -33.85 -21.56 94.98
N ASN A 168 -33.74 -22.51 95.90
CA ASN A 168 -33.73 -23.93 95.58
C ASN A 168 -35.08 -24.37 95.00
N ARG A 169 -36.20 -23.92 95.59
CA ARG A 169 -37.53 -24.22 95.05
C ARG A 169 -37.76 -23.58 93.69
N GLU A 170 -37.32 -22.34 93.50
CA GLU A 170 -37.33 -21.67 92.19
C GLU A 170 -36.43 -22.39 91.17
N LEU A 171 -35.27 -22.90 91.59
CA LEU A 171 -34.37 -23.68 90.74
C LEU A 171 -34.99 -25.01 90.30
N GLU A 172 -35.73 -25.69 91.18
CA GLU A 172 -36.49 -26.91 90.82
C GLU A 172 -37.55 -26.61 89.76
N ILE A 173 -38.30 -25.51 89.93
CA ILE A 173 -39.32 -25.07 88.97
C ILE A 173 -38.65 -24.70 87.65
N GLU A 174 -37.55 -23.95 87.67
CA GLU A 174 -36.84 -23.57 86.45
C GLU A 174 -36.23 -24.78 85.75
N THR A 175 -35.71 -25.77 86.48
CA THR A 175 -35.23 -27.04 85.92
C THR A 175 -36.36 -27.81 85.23
N ALA A 176 -37.55 -27.82 85.83
CA ALA A 176 -38.73 -28.42 85.24
C ALA A 176 -39.21 -27.67 83.98
N LEU A 177 -39.20 -26.35 84.00
CA LEU A 177 -39.51 -25.51 82.84
C LEU A 177 -38.48 -25.72 81.71
N GLU A 178 -37.19 -25.82 82.03
CA GLU A 178 -36.12 -26.06 81.07
C GLU A 178 -36.21 -27.42 80.39
N LYS A 179 -36.64 -28.46 81.11
CA LYS A 179 -36.94 -29.77 80.49
C LYS A 179 -38.04 -29.67 79.45
N VAL A 180 -39.08 -28.89 79.72
CA VAL A 180 -40.14 -28.65 78.73
C VAL A 180 -39.63 -27.80 77.56
N ARG A 181 -38.79 -26.77 77.80
CA ARG A 181 -38.12 -25.99 76.75
C ARG A 181 -37.27 -26.88 75.83
N THR A 182 -36.49 -27.79 76.42
CA THR A 182 -35.63 -28.73 75.69
C THR A 182 -36.46 -29.61 74.74
N VAL A 183 -37.55 -30.18 75.23
CA VAL A 183 -38.45 -31.00 74.39
C VAL A 183 -39.13 -30.15 73.32
N ALA A 184 -39.54 -28.92 73.65
CA ALA A 184 -40.13 -27.97 72.69
C ALA A 184 -39.18 -27.62 71.54
N MET A 185 -37.91 -27.37 71.84
CA MET A 185 -36.87 -27.10 70.84
C MET A 185 -36.55 -28.33 69.99
N GLY A 186 -36.75 -29.54 70.53
CA GLY A 186 -36.50 -30.81 69.85
C GLY A 186 -37.61 -31.28 68.90
N MET A 187 -38.73 -30.54 68.79
CA MET A 187 -39.84 -30.91 67.91
C MET A 187 -39.42 -30.90 66.42
N LYS A 188 -39.73 -32.00 65.73
CA LYS A 188 -39.46 -32.22 64.30
C LYS A 188 -40.73 -32.34 63.46
N ARG A 189 -41.83 -32.80 64.06
CA ARG A 189 -43.14 -32.93 63.42
C ARG A 189 -44.24 -32.44 64.36
N ARG A 190 -45.43 -32.16 63.82
CA ARG A 190 -46.58 -31.62 64.57
C ARG A 190 -47.01 -32.55 65.72
N GLU A 191 -46.92 -33.85 65.52
CA GLU A 191 -47.30 -34.88 66.50
C GLU A 191 -46.43 -34.87 67.76
N ASP A 192 -45.23 -34.26 67.70
CA ASP A 192 -44.33 -34.15 68.85
C ASP A 192 -44.91 -33.26 69.97
N MET A 193 -45.98 -32.49 69.67
CA MET A 193 -46.75 -31.75 70.67
C MET A 193 -47.31 -32.67 71.79
N LEU A 194 -47.58 -33.94 71.49
CA LEU A 194 -47.98 -34.93 72.50
C LEU A 194 -46.91 -35.13 73.57
N GLN A 195 -45.64 -35.12 73.16
CA GLN A 195 -44.50 -35.28 74.06
C GLN A 195 -44.34 -34.05 74.97
N ILE A 196 -44.74 -32.86 74.51
CA ILE A 196 -44.82 -31.63 75.32
C ILE A 196 -45.86 -31.78 76.41
N CYS A 197 -47.10 -32.15 76.07
CA CYS A 197 -48.18 -32.40 77.03
C CYS A 197 -47.77 -33.43 78.08
N LYS A 198 -47.13 -34.53 77.65
CA LYS A 198 -46.59 -35.56 78.54
C LYS A 198 -45.51 -35.03 79.48
N THR A 199 -44.55 -34.29 78.96
CA THR A 199 -43.42 -33.75 79.75
C THR A 199 -43.92 -32.74 80.78
N ILE A 200 -44.83 -31.83 80.40
CA ILE A 200 -45.46 -30.87 81.32
C ILE A 200 -46.17 -31.62 82.46
N SER A 201 -47.00 -32.61 82.14
CA SER A 201 -47.71 -33.40 83.15
C SER A 201 -46.75 -34.09 84.13
N GLN A 202 -45.67 -34.69 83.64
CA GLN A 202 -44.68 -35.35 84.48
C GLN A 202 -43.89 -34.37 85.35
N GLN A 203 -43.57 -33.18 84.86
CA GLN A 203 -42.88 -32.17 85.65
C GLN A 203 -43.78 -31.57 86.73
N LEU A 204 -45.06 -31.30 86.43
CA LEU A 204 -46.03 -30.84 87.42
C LEU A 204 -46.19 -31.86 88.57
N ALA A 205 -46.24 -33.15 88.25
CA ALA A 205 -46.28 -34.21 89.26
C ALA A 205 -45.03 -34.21 90.16
N LYS A 206 -43.82 -33.99 89.61
CA LYS A 206 -42.57 -33.86 90.39
C LYS A 206 -42.56 -32.64 91.29
N LEU A 207 -43.22 -31.56 90.87
CA LEU A 207 -43.35 -30.33 91.66
C LEU A 207 -44.49 -30.40 92.69
N GLY A 208 -45.18 -31.54 92.80
CA GLY A 208 -46.16 -31.80 93.85
C GLY A 208 -47.63 -31.65 93.44
N VAL A 209 -47.94 -31.34 92.18
CA VAL A 209 -49.32 -31.28 91.68
C VAL A 209 -49.89 -32.69 91.59
N LYS A 210 -50.92 -32.99 92.40
CA LYS A 210 -51.54 -34.32 92.47
C LYS A 210 -52.85 -34.37 91.67
N GLU A 211 -53.33 -35.58 91.39
CA GLU A 211 -54.66 -35.81 90.81
C GLU A 211 -54.92 -35.15 89.44
N THR A 212 -53.87 -34.95 88.63
CA THR A 212 -54.00 -34.55 87.23
C THR A 212 -54.68 -35.65 86.40
N ARG A 213 -55.70 -35.27 85.63
CA ARG A 213 -56.37 -36.14 84.65
C ARG A 213 -55.61 -36.11 83.32
N ASN A 214 -55.52 -34.94 82.68
CA ASN A 214 -54.72 -34.75 81.47
C ASN A 214 -54.10 -33.35 81.40
N VAL A 215 -52.99 -33.24 80.67
CA VAL A 215 -52.49 -31.98 80.11
C VAL A 215 -52.76 -32.02 78.61
N GLN A 216 -53.26 -30.92 78.06
CA GLN A 216 -53.80 -30.89 76.71
C GLN A 216 -53.62 -29.54 76.03
N THR A 217 -53.61 -29.50 74.70
CA THR A 217 -53.49 -28.25 73.93
C THR A 217 -54.52 -28.20 72.81
N ALA A 218 -55.29 -27.11 72.74
CA ALA A 218 -56.29 -26.90 71.69
C ALA A 218 -55.75 -25.90 70.66
N ILE A 219 -55.50 -26.33 69.43
CA ILE A 219 -55.11 -25.47 68.30
C ILE A 219 -56.34 -25.27 67.41
N PHE A 220 -56.84 -24.04 67.32
CA PHE A 220 -58.12 -23.73 66.69
C PHE A 220 -58.01 -23.62 65.16
N ASN A 221 -58.95 -24.26 64.46
CA ASN A 221 -59.20 -24.06 63.04
C ASN A 221 -60.55 -23.35 62.85
N VAL A 222 -60.50 -22.02 62.86
CA VAL A 222 -61.69 -21.15 62.93
C VAL A 222 -62.66 -21.35 61.75
N PRO A 223 -62.22 -21.46 60.48
CA PRO A 223 -63.15 -21.63 59.35
C PRO A 223 -63.94 -22.95 59.41
N GLN A 224 -63.33 -24.01 59.94
CA GLN A 224 -63.91 -25.35 60.04
C GLN A 224 -64.75 -25.53 61.32
N GLY A 225 -64.65 -24.59 62.27
CA GLY A 225 -65.36 -24.68 63.55
C GLY A 225 -64.84 -25.81 64.46
N THR A 226 -63.60 -26.27 64.22
CA THR A 226 -62.94 -27.36 64.96
C THR A 226 -61.67 -26.87 65.66
N TYR A 227 -61.18 -27.63 66.65
CA TYR A 227 -59.81 -27.49 67.14
C TYR A 227 -59.14 -28.85 67.21
N MET A 228 -57.84 -28.89 66.92
CA MET A 228 -57.03 -30.08 67.11
C MET A 228 -56.53 -30.12 68.55
N ASN A 229 -56.87 -31.18 69.28
CA ASN A 229 -56.49 -31.36 70.67
C ASN A 229 -55.34 -32.38 70.78
N TYR A 230 -54.21 -31.97 71.36
CA TYR A 230 -53.10 -32.86 71.67
C TYR A 230 -53.11 -33.14 73.17
N GLU A 231 -53.34 -34.38 73.58
CA GLU A 231 -53.67 -34.71 74.96
C GLU A 231 -52.73 -35.79 75.51
N TYR A 232 -52.33 -35.63 76.78
CA TYR A 232 -51.68 -36.68 77.57
C TYR A 232 -52.43 -36.94 78.87
N TYR A 233 -52.95 -38.15 79.03
CA TYR A 233 -53.70 -38.59 80.21
C TYR A 233 -52.78 -39.24 81.24
N ALA A 234 -52.61 -38.60 82.40
CA ALA A 234 -51.59 -38.98 83.37
C ALA A 234 -51.83 -40.35 84.02
N LYS A 235 -53.05 -40.63 84.51
CA LYS A 235 -53.40 -41.92 85.13
C LYS A 235 -53.51 -43.09 84.15
N HIS A 236 -53.59 -42.80 82.84
CA HIS A 236 -53.65 -43.81 81.78
C HIS A 236 -52.30 -44.00 81.07
N ASN A 237 -51.37 -43.06 81.21
CA ASN A 237 -50.13 -42.98 80.45
C ASN A 237 -50.33 -43.11 78.93
N LYS A 238 -51.35 -42.41 78.39
CA LYS A 238 -51.72 -42.45 76.96
C LYS A 238 -51.76 -41.05 76.36
N THR A 239 -51.41 -40.96 75.08
CA THR A 239 -51.44 -39.75 74.26
C THR A 239 -52.48 -39.86 73.14
N PHE A 240 -53.21 -38.78 72.85
CA PHE A 240 -54.22 -38.74 71.81
C PHE A 240 -54.17 -37.43 71.03
N ILE A 241 -54.45 -37.50 69.72
CA ILE A 241 -54.74 -36.34 68.88
C ILE A 241 -56.22 -36.46 68.51
N THR A 242 -57.02 -35.45 68.84
CA THR A 242 -58.46 -35.47 68.59
C THR A 242 -58.91 -34.16 67.97
N GLU A 243 -59.47 -34.22 66.77
CA GLU A 243 -60.16 -33.08 66.18
C GLU A 243 -61.55 -32.94 66.81
N THR A 244 -61.79 -31.84 67.50
CA THR A 244 -63.06 -31.60 68.21
C THR A 244 -63.84 -30.47 67.56
N LEU A 245 -65.08 -30.76 67.14
CA LEU A 245 -66.04 -29.75 66.69
C LEU A 245 -66.56 -28.98 67.91
N TYR A 246 -66.21 -27.70 68.04
CA TYR A 246 -66.59 -26.90 69.21
C TYR A 246 -67.94 -26.18 69.06
N THR A 247 -68.53 -26.20 67.87
CA THR A 247 -69.82 -25.57 67.57
C THR A 247 -71.02 -26.37 68.08
N ASN A 248 -70.86 -27.67 68.35
CA ASN A 248 -71.97 -28.61 68.59
C ASN A 248 -72.44 -28.73 70.06
N HIS A 249 -71.72 -28.15 71.04
CA HIS A 249 -72.08 -28.27 72.46
C HIS A 249 -71.80 -26.99 73.25
N LYS A 250 -72.71 -26.64 74.17
CA LYS A 250 -72.70 -25.35 74.91
C LYS A 250 -71.38 -25.09 75.66
N VAL A 251 -70.79 -26.14 76.25
CA VAL A 251 -69.53 -26.02 77.02
C VAL A 251 -68.33 -25.83 76.08
N ALA A 252 -68.26 -26.58 74.98
CA ALA A 252 -67.18 -26.45 74.00
C ALA A 252 -67.24 -25.10 73.27
N ARG A 253 -68.45 -24.61 72.96
CA ARG A 253 -68.67 -23.30 72.35
C ARG A 253 -68.26 -22.16 73.28
N ALA A 254 -68.64 -22.23 74.55
CA ALA A 254 -68.24 -21.23 75.55
C ALA A 254 -66.72 -21.23 75.77
N PHE A 255 -66.10 -22.42 75.80
CA PHE A 255 -64.64 -22.56 75.84
C PHE A 255 -63.97 -21.91 74.63
N ALA A 256 -64.37 -22.27 73.40
CA ALA A 256 -63.79 -21.73 72.17
C ALA A 256 -63.95 -20.21 72.08
N ALA A 257 -65.14 -19.69 72.38
CA ALA A 257 -65.41 -18.24 72.41
C ALA A 257 -64.50 -17.50 73.41
N LYS A 258 -64.24 -18.10 74.57
CA LYS A 258 -63.36 -17.51 75.59
C LYS A 258 -61.89 -17.54 75.17
N MET A 259 -61.42 -18.64 74.57
CA MET A 259 -60.02 -18.75 74.12
C MET A 259 -59.71 -17.87 72.91
N LEU A 260 -60.63 -17.79 71.94
CA LEU A 260 -60.46 -16.99 70.72
C LEU A 260 -60.53 -15.48 70.94
N LYS A 261 -60.97 -15.02 72.12
CA LYS A 261 -61.02 -13.59 72.46
C LYS A 261 -59.62 -12.96 72.54
N GLY A 262 -58.59 -13.74 72.85
CA GLY A 262 -57.21 -13.27 72.78
C GLY A 262 -56.27 -13.88 73.83
N ARG A 263 -54.99 -13.55 73.68
CA ARG A 263 -53.90 -13.98 74.57
C ARG A 263 -54.16 -13.51 76.01
N GLY A 264 -53.92 -14.40 76.97
CA GLY A 264 -54.08 -14.14 78.41
C GLY A 264 -55.47 -14.44 78.97
N GLU A 265 -56.43 -14.80 78.11
CA GLU A 265 -57.75 -15.25 78.57
C GLU A 265 -57.63 -16.62 79.26
N VAL A 266 -58.30 -16.74 80.42
CA VAL A 266 -58.33 -17.96 81.22
C VAL A 266 -59.78 -18.47 81.28
N SER A 267 -59.97 -19.77 81.07
CA SER A 267 -61.26 -20.44 81.23
C SER A 267 -61.12 -21.55 82.26
N ILE A 268 -61.90 -21.43 83.34
CA ILE A 268 -61.97 -22.44 84.39
C ILE A 268 -63.39 -22.99 84.40
N THR A 269 -63.52 -24.29 84.18
CA THR A 269 -64.81 -24.98 84.21
C THR A 269 -64.78 -26.03 85.30
N HIS A 270 -65.60 -25.85 86.35
CA HIS A 270 -65.69 -26.78 87.47
C HIS A 270 -67.02 -27.55 87.44
N ILE A 271 -66.92 -28.87 87.31
CA ILE A 271 -68.06 -29.79 87.34
C ILE A 271 -68.08 -30.45 88.72
N LYS A 272 -68.98 -30.00 89.59
CA LYS A 272 -69.09 -30.46 90.99
C LYS A 272 -70.23 -31.45 91.17
N GLY A 273 -69.95 -32.57 91.83
CA GLY A 273 -70.93 -33.60 92.19
C GLY A 273 -70.88 -34.81 91.25
N LYS A 274 -70.93 -36.00 91.85
CA LYS A 274 -70.81 -37.29 91.16
C LYS A 274 -71.80 -37.45 89.99
N GLN A 275 -73.02 -36.93 90.11
CA GLN A 275 -74.05 -37.00 89.06
C GLN A 275 -73.69 -36.16 87.84
N LYS A 276 -73.27 -34.90 88.03
CA LYS A 276 -72.88 -33.99 86.94
C LYS A 276 -71.62 -34.48 86.20
N VAL A 277 -70.68 -35.11 86.91
CA VAL A 277 -69.50 -35.74 86.30
C VAL A 277 -69.91 -36.93 85.42
N LYS A 278 -70.88 -37.75 85.85
CA LYS A 278 -71.42 -38.85 85.04
C LYS A 278 -72.15 -38.37 83.78
N GLU A 279 -72.93 -37.29 83.88
CA GLU A 279 -73.60 -36.67 82.72
C GLU A 279 -72.58 -36.18 81.68
N TRP A 280 -71.52 -35.51 82.12
CA TRP A 280 -70.43 -35.07 81.25
C TRP A 280 -69.71 -36.26 80.57
N LEU A 281 -69.43 -37.33 81.33
CA LEU A 281 -68.83 -38.55 80.79
C LEU A 281 -69.72 -39.22 79.73
N ASN A 282 -71.04 -39.21 79.91
CA ASN A 282 -71.97 -39.78 78.93
C ASN A 282 -72.02 -38.95 77.63
N TYR A 283 -71.96 -37.63 77.70
CA TYR A 283 -71.82 -36.79 76.50
C TYR A 283 -70.53 -37.12 75.74
N GLN A 284 -69.39 -37.25 76.46
CA GLN A 284 -68.10 -37.59 75.84
C GLN A 284 -68.13 -38.94 75.09
N LYS A 285 -68.90 -39.94 75.57
CA LYS A 285 -69.06 -41.23 74.87
C LYS A 285 -69.69 -41.11 73.48
N GLY A 286 -70.41 -40.02 73.20
CA GLY A 286 -71.00 -39.73 71.90
C GLY A 286 -70.10 -38.91 70.97
N THR A 287 -68.86 -38.63 71.36
CA THR A 287 -67.87 -37.89 70.56
C THR A 287 -66.62 -38.73 70.31
N ASN A 288 -65.66 -38.19 69.56
CA ASN A 288 -64.38 -38.85 69.24
C ASN A 288 -63.29 -38.62 70.31
N VAL A 289 -63.63 -38.06 71.48
CA VAL A 289 -62.67 -37.81 72.58
C VAL A 289 -62.38 -39.08 73.38
N PHE A 290 -61.20 -39.16 73.99
CA PHE A 290 -60.84 -40.30 74.83
C PHE A 290 -61.70 -40.40 76.10
N ILE A 291 -62.25 -41.59 76.37
CA ILE A 291 -63.13 -41.85 77.51
C ILE A 291 -62.31 -42.28 78.74
N ASP A 292 -62.25 -41.38 79.73
CA ASP A 292 -61.51 -41.60 80.97
C ASP A 292 -62.32 -42.42 81.98
N SER A 293 -61.90 -43.67 82.23
CA SER A 293 -62.57 -44.59 83.14
C SER A 293 -62.54 -44.16 84.62
N TYR A 294 -61.60 -43.30 85.05
CA TYR A 294 -61.52 -42.82 86.43
C TYR A 294 -62.64 -41.83 86.79
N LEU A 295 -63.25 -41.18 85.78
CA LEU A 295 -64.39 -40.28 86.00
C LEU A 295 -65.64 -40.99 86.55
N ASN A 296 -65.76 -42.32 86.41
CA ASN A 296 -66.85 -43.09 87.01
C ASN A 296 -66.87 -43.03 88.55
N LYS A 297 -65.69 -42.84 89.16
CA LYS A 297 -65.51 -42.79 90.63
C LYS A 297 -65.24 -41.36 91.13
N ALA A 298 -65.00 -40.40 90.23
CA ALA A 298 -64.70 -39.01 90.59
C ALA A 298 -65.95 -38.26 91.07
N THR A 299 -65.77 -37.38 92.07
CA THR A 299 -66.83 -36.50 92.60
C THR A 299 -66.74 -35.08 92.03
N SER A 300 -65.65 -34.74 91.37
CA SER A 300 -65.46 -33.50 90.62
C SER A 300 -64.58 -33.69 89.39
N LEU A 301 -64.67 -32.73 88.47
CA LEU A 301 -63.76 -32.56 87.35
C LEU A 301 -63.58 -31.07 87.09
N THR A 302 -62.34 -30.61 87.01
CA THR A 302 -62.05 -29.20 86.74
C THR A 302 -61.16 -29.09 85.52
N TYR A 303 -61.50 -28.19 84.61
CA TYR A 303 -60.66 -27.80 83.47
C TYR A 303 -60.09 -26.41 83.71
N TYR A 304 -58.80 -26.26 83.51
CA TYR A 304 -58.10 -24.99 83.49
C TYR A 304 -57.49 -24.81 82.11
N TRP A 305 -57.84 -23.74 81.42
CA TRP A 305 -57.33 -23.41 80.09
C TRP A 305 -56.78 -21.99 80.06
N TYR A 306 -55.62 -21.83 79.44
CA TYR A 306 -54.95 -20.56 79.28
C TYR A 306 -54.67 -20.31 77.79
N SER A 307 -55.17 -19.20 77.26
CA SER A 307 -55.08 -18.85 75.84
C SER A 307 -53.79 -18.11 75.50
N LEU A 308 -53.20 -18.48 74.36
CA LEU A 308 -52.19 -17.70 73.64
C LEU A 308 -52.75 -17.10 72.33
N GLY A 309 -54.09 -17.10 72.16
CA GLY A 309 -54.80 -16.65 70.97
C GLY A 309 -55.38 -17.85 70.19
N PRO A 310 -54.78 -18.25 69.05
CA PRO A 310 -55.24 -19.40 68.24
C PRO A 310 -54.91 -20.76 68.85
N VAL A 311 -54.19 -20.80 69.98
CA VAL A 311 -53.90 -22.01 70.75
C VAL A 311 -54.18 -21.78 72.24
N ALA A 312 -54.59 -22.83 72.94
CA ALA A 312 -54.70 -22.84 74.39
C ALA A 312 -53.98 -24.04 75.01
N LEU A 313 -53.30 -23.83 76.14
CA LEU A 313 -52.77 -24.91 76.99
C LEU A 313 -53.75 -25.16 78.13
N GLY A 314 -54.06 -26.43 78.37
CA GLY A 314 -55.02 -26.86 79.37
C GLY A 314 -54.50 -27.96 80.28
N ILE A 315 -54.98 -27.95 81.51
CA ILE A 315 -54.88 -29.07 82.45
C ILE A 315 -56.28 -29.37 82.97
N SER A 316 -56.64 -30.66 83.03
CA SER A 316 -57.81 -31.11 83.77
C SER A 316 -57.40 -31.96 84.97
N THR A 317 -58.15 -31.84 86.06
CA THR A 317 -57.85 -32.49 87.35
C THR A 317 -59.11 -33.06 87.98
N TYR A 318 -58.96 -34.14 88.75
CA TYR A 318 -60.08 -34.75 89.48
C TYR A 318 -60.50 -33.92 90.71
N PHE A 319 -59.59 -33.10 91.24
CA PHE A 319 -59.84 -32.13 92.32
C PHE A 319 -59.35 -30.73 91.92
N PRO A 320 -59.98 -29.64 92.40
CA PRO A 320 -59.54 -28.29 92.08
C PRO A 320 -58.08 -28.03 92.50
N LEU A 321 -57.31 -27.38 91.63
CA LEU A 321 -55.97 -26.89 91.93
C LEU A 321 -56.02 -25.73 92.94
N THR A 322 -55.07 -25.71 93.88
CA THR A 322 -54.80 -24.57 94.76
C THR A 322 -54.34 -23.34 93.97
N LYS A 323 -54.32 -22.15 94.60
CA LYS A 323 -53.88 -20.93 93.91
C LYS A 323 -52.41 -21.02 93.49
N GLU A 324 -51.58 -21.63 94.33
CA GLU A 324 -50.15 -21.85 94.11
C GLU A 324 -49.93 -22.81 92.93
N GLU A 325 -50.71 -23.89 92.82
CA GLU A 325 -50.63 -24.83 91.69
C GLU A 325 -51.13 -24.21 90.38
N GLN A 326 -52.15 -23.35 90.42
CA GLN A 326 -52.61 -22.59 89.26
C GLN A 326 -51.53 -21.60 88.78
N GLN A 327 -50.89 -20.89 89.71
CA GLN A 327 -49.76 -20.01 89.40
C GLN A 327 -48.58 -20.81 88.81
N LEU A 328 -48.27 -21.98 89.37
CA LEU A 328 -47.24 -22.87 88.84
C LEU A 328 -47.57 -23.32 87.41
N PHE A 329 -48.80 -23.77 87.15
CA PHE A 329 -49.22 -24.17 85.80
C PHE A 329 -49.15 -23.02 84.79
N SER A 330 -49.48 -21.80 85.22
CA SER A 330 -49.35 -20.61 84.37
C SER A 330 -47.90 -20.32 83.93
N ARG A 331 -46.89 -20.76 84.69
CA ARG A 331 -45.47 -20.64 84.28
C ARG A 331 -45.14 -21.57 83.10
N PHE A 332 -45.74 -22.76 83.05
CA PHE A 332 -45.59 -23.69 81.94
C PHE A 332 -46.23 -23.17 80.65
N LEU A 333 -47.23 -22.29 80.72
CA LEU A 333 -47.81 -21.60 79.54
C LEU A 333 -46.75 -20.81 78.76
N LYS A 334 -45.87 -20.09 79.47
CA LYS A 334 -44.80 -19.29 78.82
C LYS A 334 -43.80 -20.17 78.08
N VAL A 335 -43.51 -21.36 78.61
CA VAL A 335 -42.63 -22.33 77.95
C VAL A 335 -43.34 -23.03 76.79
N PHE A 336 -44.62 -23.36 76.96
CA PHE A 336 -45.45 -23.93 75.92
C PHE A 336 -45.59 -23.02 74.69
N GLU A 337 -45.59 -21.70 74.87
CA GLU A 337 -45.56 -20.76 73.75
C GLU A 337 -44.39 -21.03 72.78
N LEU A 338 -43.22 -21.45 73.29
CA LEU A 338 -42.09 -21.82 72.44
C LEU A 338 -42.39 -23.08 71.61
N ALA A 339 -43.05 -24.08 72.21
CA ALA A 339 -43.49 -25.28 71.51
C ALA A 339 -44.50 -24.95 70.40
N TYR A 340 -45.42 -24.03 70.66
CA TYR A 340 -46.38 -23.58 69.65
C TYR A 340 -45.73 -22.77 68.52
N ARG A 341 -44.76 -21.90 68.82
CA ARG A 341 -43.97 -21.23 67.77
C ARG A 341 -43.25 -22.25 66.89
N ARG A 342 -42.63 -23.27 67.49
CA ARG A 342 -41.97 -24.34 66.75
C ARG A 342 -42.95 -25.15 65.89
N TYR A 343 -44.16 -25.39 66.39
CA TYR A 343 -45.25 -26.01 65.62
C TYR A 343 -45.59 -25.20 64.37
N LEU A 344 -45.73 -23.87 64.48
CA LEU A 344 -45.97 -22.98 63.35
C LEU A 344 -44.78 -22.94 62.37
N ASP A 345 -43.55 -22.95 62.88
CA ASP A 345 -42.35 -23.01 62.04
C ASP A 345 -42.30 -24.30 61.20
N ILE A 346 -42.72 -25.44 61.79
CA ILE A 346 -42.81 -26.72 61.09
C ILE A 346 -43.90 -26.67 60.00
N GLU A 347 -45.09 -26.13 60.28
CA GLU A 347 -46.14 -25.97 59.26
C GLU A 347 -45.70 -25.07 58.10
N LYS A 348 -45.00 -23.97 58.44
CA LYS A 348 -44.42 -23.08 57.44
C LYS A 348 -43.35 -23.78 56.62
N ALA A 349 -42.48 -24.58 57.24
CA ALA A 349 -41.43 -25.32 56.56
C ALA A 349 -41.99 -26.40 55.63
N GLU A 350 -43.05 -27.12 56.02
CA GLU A 350 -43.73 -28.11 55.18
C GLU A 350 -44.38 -27.45 53.96
N ALA A 351 -45.09 -26.33 54.15
CA ALA A 351 -45.68 -25.56 53.06
C ALA A 351 -44.60 -25.00 52.10
N GLN A 352 -43.50 -24.48 52.65
CA GLN A 352 -42.36 -24.01 51.86
C GLN A 352 -41.67 -25.13 51.09
N ALA A 353 -41.54 -26.33 51.67
CA ALA A 353 -40.96 -27.48 50.98
C ALA A 353 -41.84 -27.94 49.81
N ARG A 354 -43.17 -27.95 49.99
CA ARG A 354 -44.12 -28.26 48.91
C ARG A 354 -44.05 -27.23 47.78
N GLU A 355 -44.02 -25.94 48.12
CA GLU A 355 -43.87 -24.86 47.14
C GLU A 355 -42.52 -24.94 46.40
N ALA A 356 -41.44 -25.25 47.11
CA ALA A 356 -40.11 -25.46 46.51
C ALA A 356 -40.09 -26.66 45.54
N GLN A 357 -40.84 -27.72 45.82
CA GLN A 357 -40.99 -28.85 44.89
C GLN A 357 -41.72 -28.45 43.60
N VAL A 358 -42.81 -27.66 43.71
CA VAL A 358 -43.55 -27.15 42.55
C VAL A 358 -42.65 -26.22 41.72
N GLU A 359 -41.93 -25.30 42.35
CA GLU A 359 -41.04 -24.38 41.62
C GLU A 359 -39.84 -25.11 41.00
N ALA A 360 -39.26 -26.11 41.68
CA ALA A 360 -38.19 -26.94 41.11
C ALA A 360 -38.67 -27.72 39.87
N ALA A 361 -39.92 -28.20 39.88
CA ALA A 361 -40.52 -28.89 38.75
C ALA A 361 -40.76 -27.92 37.57
N LEU A 362 -41.28 -26.72 37.83
CA LEU A 362 -41.43 -25.65 36.83
C LEU A 362 -40.08 -25.23 36.24
N GLU A 363 -39.05 -25.08 37.08
CA GLU A 363 -37.70 -24.68 36.64
C GLU A 363 -37.05 -25.75 35.75
N ARG A 364 -37.32 -27.04 35.98
CA ARG A 364 -36.88 -28.11 35.05
C ARG A 364 -37.49 -27.97 33.66
N ILE A 365 -38.75 -27.50 33.57
CA ILE A 365 -39.41 -27.24 32.28
C ILE A 365 -38.82 -25.99 31.62
N ARG A 366 -38.63 -24.90 32.38
CA ARG A 366 -37.97 -23.68 31.87
C ARG A 366 -36.54 -23.96 31.40
N ALA A 367 -35.76 -24.72 32.17
CA ALA A 367 -34.41 -25.12 31.80
C ALA A 367 -34.39 -25.98 30.53
N ALA A 368 -35.31 -26.95 30.40
CA ALA A 368 -35.44 -27.76 29.19
C ALA A 368 -35.75 -26.89 27.95
N SER A 369 -36.63 -25.90 28.12
CA SER A 369 -36.93 -24.90 27.10
C SER A 369 -35.72 -24.05 26.71
N LEU A 370 -34.93 -23.59 27.67
CA LEU A 370 -33.73 -22.78 27.40
C LEU A 370 -32.67 -23.60 26.64
N THR A 371 -32.62 -24.91 26.84
CA THR A 371 -31.67 -25.80 26.16
C THR A 371 -32.11 -26.26 24.76
N MET A 372 -33.28 -25.84 24.28
CA MET A 372 -33.73 -26.17 22.92
C MET A 372 -32.75 -25.61 21.88
N ARG A 373 -32.25 -26.49 21.01
CA ARG A 373 -31.32 -26.14 19.93
C ARG A 373 -32.00 -26.02 18.58
N ASP A 374 -33.07 -26.76 18.38
CA ASP A 374 -33.86 -26.77 17.15
C ASP A 374 -35.35 -26.95 17.48
N SER A 375 -36.17 -26.73 16.47
CA SER A 375 -37.63 -26.79 16.59
C SER A 375 -38.16 -28.22 16.86
N THR A 376 -37.39 -29.28 16.65
CA THR A 376 -37.83 -30.68 16.89
C THR A 376 -37.88 -31.03 18.39
N ALA A 377 -37.22 -30.26 19.25
CA ALA A 377 -37.13 -30.50 20.69
C ALA A 377 -38.44 -30.25 21.48
N LEU A 378 -39.47 -29.65 20.86
CA LEU A 378 -40.74 -29.34 21.54
C LEU A 378 -41.44 -30.60 22.06
N SER A 379 -41.39 -31.69 21.31
CA SER A 379 -41.92 -33.01 21.66
C SER A 379 -41.36 -33.54 23.00
N THR A 380 -40.06 -33.32 23.23
CA THR A 380 -39.35 -33.73 24.44
C THR A 380 -39.77 -32.90 25.66
N ILE A 381 -40.03 -31.61 25.48
CA ILE A 381 -40.51 -30.73 26.56
C ILE A 381 -41.91 -31.13 27.00
N ILE A 382 -42.78 -31.46 26.05
CA ILE A 382 -44.14 -31.90 26.31
C ILE A 382 -44.14 -33.20 27.14
N PHE A 383 -43.30 -34.17 26.77
CA PHE A 383 -43.17 -35.40 27.55
C PHE A 383 -42.64 -35.14 28.97
N ARG A 384 -41.63 -34.25 29.09
CA ARG A 384 -41.06 -33.88 30.39
C ARG A 384 -42.08 -33.15 31.28
N LEU A 385 -42.93 -32.33 30.70
CA LEU A 385 -44.01 -31.62 31.39
C LEU A 385 -44.98 -32.61 32.05
N TYR A 386 -45.42 -33.63 31.32
CA TYR A 386 -46.25 -34.69 31.88
C TYR A 386 -45.55 -35.40 33.06
N ALA A 387 -44.29 -35.80 32.88
CA ALA A 387 -43.53 -36.53 33.89
C ALA A 387 -43.33 -35.73 35.20
N GLU A 388 -43.17 -34.41 35.14
CA GLU A 388 -43.05 -33.57 36.33
C GLU A 388 -44.40 -33.30 37.01
N LEU A 389 -45.50 -33.16 36.25
CA LEU A 389 -46.85 -33.02 36.82
C LEU A 389 -47.29 -34.27 37.59
N THR A 390 -47.04 -35.47 37.07
CA THR A 390 -47.39 -36.73 37.76
C THR A 390 -46.66 -36.92 39.09
N LYS A 391 -45.46 -36.32 39.28
CA LYS A 391 -44.74 -36.35 40.57
C LYS A 391 -45.42 -35.48 41.63
N LEU A 392 -46.17 -34.46 41.22
CA LEU A 392 -46.86 -33.53 42.10
C LEU A 392 -48.30 -33.98 42.40
N ASP A 393 -48.90 -34.82 41.55
CA ASP A 393 -50.23 -35.41 41.74
C ASP A 393 -50.31 -36.87 41.23
N THR A 394 -50.49 -37.81 42.15
CA THR A 394 -50.60 -39.24 41.86
C THR A 394 -51.93 -39.65 41.21
N LYS A 395 -52.90 -38.74 41.05
CA LYS A 395 -54.22 -39.02 40.48
C LYS A 395 -54.39 -38.63 39.00
N LEU A 396 -53.34 -38.10 38.37
CA LEU A 396 -53.37 -37.71 36.95
C LEU A 396 -53.15 -38.92 36.04
N ASP A 397 -54.12 -39.21 35.17
CA ASP A 397 -54.04 -40.33 34.22
C ASP A 397 -53.26 -39.91 32.95
N ARG A 398 -53.71 -38.83 32.28
CA ARG A 398 -53.12 -38.32 31.03
C ARG A 398 -53.12 -36.80 30.97
N CYS A 399 -52.18 -36.25 30.21
CA CYS A 399 -52.10 -34.82 29.94
C CYS A 399 -52.16 -34.54 28.42
N PHE A 400 -52.87 -33.48 28.07
CA PHE A 400 -53.07 -33.00 26.72
C PHE A 400 -52.57 -31.56 26.64
N ILE A 401 -51.73 -31.26 25.66
CA ILE A 401 -51.41 -29.90 25.27
C ILE A 401 -52.12 -29.64 23.95
N MET A 402 -53.06 -28.72 23.96
CA MET A 402 -53.90 -28.39 22.82
C MET A 402 -53.48 -27.03 22.28
N ILE A 403 -52.81 -27.02 21.12
CA ILE A 403 -52.28 -25.80 20.51
C ILE A 403 -53.21 -25.36 19.38
N VAL A 404 -53.69 -24.13 19.44
CA VAL A 404 -54.61 -23.57 18.43
C VAL A 404 -53.81 -23.08 17.24
N ASN A 405 -54.16 -23.53 16.04
CA ASN A 405 -53.65 -22.94 14.81
C ASN A 405 -54.45 -21.65 14.51
N PRO A 406 -53.80 -20.48 14.47
CA PRO A 406 -54.51 -19.20 14.32
C PRO A 406 -55.15 -19.01 12.94
N GLU A 407 -54.64 -19.65 11.88
CA GLU A 407 -55.11 -19.44 10.50
C GLU A 407 -56.40 -20.23 10.22
N ASN A 408 -56.41 -21.51 10.59
CA ASN A 408 -57.51 -22.42 10.26
C ASN A 408 -58.40 -22.80 11.45
N LYS A 409 -58.08 -22.33 12.67
CA LYS A 409 -58.78 -22.61 13.94
C LYS A 409 -58.87 -24.10 14.30
N GLY A 410 -58.08 -24.95 13.65
CA GLY A 410 -57.84 -26.32 14.09
C GLY A 410 -56.97 -26.35 15.34
N ILE A 411 -56.98 -27.49 16.04
CA ILE A 411 -56.23 -27.68 17.29
C ILE A 411 -55.30 -28.87 17.12
N THR A 412 -54.02 -28.69 17.38
CA THR A 412 -53.05 -29.78 17.43
C THR A 412 -52.97 -30.33 18.84
N TRP A 413 -53.30 -31.62 18.99
CA TRP A 413 -53.34 -32.33 20.25
C TRP A 413 -52.03 -33.06 20.47
N TRP A 414 -51.26 -32.59 21.44
CA TRP A 414 -50.08 -33.27 21.93
C TRP A 414 -50.44 -34.06 23.17
N MET A 415 -50.16 -35.37 23.15
CA MET A 415 -50.63 -36.28 24.17
C MET A 415 -49.48 -37.05 24.79
N ALA A 416 -49.44 -37.05 26.12
CA ALA A 416 -48.52 -37.83 26.92
C ALA A 416 -49.27 -38.56 28.04
N GLY A 417 -48.92 -39.84 28.25
CA GLY A 417 -49.50 -40.73 29.24
C GLY A 417 -48.47 -41.71 29.79
N GLN A 418 -48.92 -42.74 30.52
CA GLN A 418 -48.04 -43.81 31.03
C GLN A 418 -47.28 -44.52 29.90
N GLU A 419 -47.82 -44.51 28.69
CA GLU A 419 -47.26 -45.10 27.48
C GLU A 419 -46.16 -44.26 26.82
N GLY A 420 -45.88 -43.06 27.33
CA GLY A 420 -44.93 -42.12 26.74
C GLY A 420 -45.59 -41.02 25.91
N LEU A 421 -44.81 -40.41 25.02
CA LEU A 421 -45.30 -39.46 24.02
C LEU A 421 -45.97 -40.23 22.87
N LEU A 422 -47.20 -39.84 22.50
CA LEU A 422 -48.00 -40.60 21.53
C LEU A 422 -47.78 -40.18 20.07
N ALA A 423 -47.18 -39.01 19.81
CA ALA A 423 -46.77 -38.56 18.48
C ALA A 423 -45.68 -37.48 18.57
N GLU A 424 -44.72 -37.51 17.64
CA GLU A 424 -43.63 -36.52 17.58
C GLU A 424 -44.08 -35.12 17.11
N ASN A 425 -45.19 -35.02 16.36
CA ASN A 425 -45.72 -33.77 15.81
C ASN A 425 -47.15 -33.44 16.28
N GLY A 426 -47.67 -34.18 17.27
CA GLY A 426 -49.05 -34.09 17.71
C GLY A 426 -50.07 -34.61 16.68
N PHE A 427 -51.35 -34.53 17.03
CA PHE A 427 -52.48 -34.94 16.20
C PHE A 427 -53.34 -33.72 15.84
N PHE A 428 -53.40 -33.36 14.56
CA PHE A 428 -54.22 -32.26 14.10
C PHE A 428 -55.71 -32.64 14.10
N VAL A 429 -56.51 -31.84 14.79
CA VAL A 429 -57.96 -31.90 14.79
C VAL A 429 -58.48 -30.64 14.11
N GLN A 430 -59.04 -30.79 12.92
CA GLN A 430 -59.62 -29.68 12.17
C GLN A 430 -60.76 -28.99 12.95
N MET A 431 -61.00 -27.71 12.63
CA MET A 431 -62.10 -26.93 13.20
C MET A 431 -63.44 -27.68 13.09
N ASN A 432 -64.17 -27.78 14.20
CA ASN A 432 -65.45 -28.48 14.28
C ASN A 432 -66.42 -27.79 15.25
N GLN A 433 -67.69 -28.18 15.20
CA GLN A 433 -68.77 -27.58 16.00
C GLN A 433 -69.01 -28.29 17.34
N HIS A 434 -68.13 -29.21 17.75
CA HIS A 434 -68.31 -29.90 19.02
C HIS A 434 -68.17 -28.91 20.19
N PRO A 435 -69.06 -28.94 21.21
CA PRO A 435 -69.04 -27.97 22.32
C PRO A 435 -67.68 -27.83 22.99
N SER A 436 -66.97 -28.94 23.21
CA SER A 436 -65.61 -28.91 23.77
C SER A 436 -64.59 -28.15 22.90
N HIS A 437 -64.63 -28.29 21.57
CA HIS A 437 -63.71 -27.59 20.65
C HIS A 437 -63.94 -26.08 20.70
N LEU A 438 -65.21 -25.66 20.65
CA LEU A 438 -65.58 -24.25 20.76
C LEU A 438 -65.20 -23.67 22.13
N MET A 439 -65.40 -24.44 23.20
CA MET A 439 -64.97 -24.06 24.54
C MET A 439 -63.45 -23.87 24.63
N TYR A 440 -62.65 -24.77 24.05
CA TYR A 440 -61.18 -24.61 24.03
C TYR A 440 -60.75 -23.34 23.31
N LEU A 441 -61.35 -23.04 22.17
CA LEU A 441 -61.05 -21.80 21.43
C LEU A 441 -61.42 -20.55 22.24
N ASP A 442 -62.59 -20.55 22.89
CA ASP A 442 -63.03 -19.43 23.74
C ASP A 442 -62.13 -19.26 24.99
N ASN A 443 -61.80 -20.36 25.67
CA ASN A 443 -60.91 -20.33 26.83
C ASN A 443 -59.48 -19.90 26.46
N CYS A 444 -58.96 -20.33 25.31
CA CYS A 444 -57.67 -19.88 24.76
C CYS A 444 -57.69 -18.38 24.46
N LYS A 445 -58.74 -17.91 23.76
CA LYS A 445 -58.93 -16.48 23.47
C LYS A 445 -59.00 -15.62 24.74
N LYS A 446 -59.73 -16.09 25.76
CA LYS A 446 -59.90 -15.40 27.06
C LYS A 446 -58.74 -15.65 28.04
N ARG A 447 -57.78 -16.52 27.71
CA ARG A 447 -56.66 -16.95 28.56
C ARG A 447 -57.13 -17.43 29.95
N LYS A 448 -58.22 -18.19 29.97
CA LYS A 448 -58.86 -18.63 31.20
C LYS A 448 -57.97 -19.62 31.96
N LYS A 449 -57.53 -19.24 33.16
CA LYS A 449 -56.52 -19.98 33.95
C LYS A 449 -57.03 -21.21 34.69
N LYS A 450 -58.31 -21.24 35.04
CA LYS A 450 -58.95 -22.41 35.63
C LYS A 450 -60.28 -22.63 34.95
N TRP A 451 -60.44 -23.78 34.32
CA TRP A 451 -61.71 -24.23 33.79
C TRP A 451 -61.81 -25.75 33.90
N THR A 452 -63.04 -26.21 34.04
CA THR A 452 -63.37 -27.63 34.05
C THR A 452 -64.45 -27.92 33.02
N TYR A 453 -64.47 -29.14 32.52
CA TYR A 453 -65.46 -29.63 31.57
C TYR A 453 -65.80 -31.09 31.89
N LEU A 454 -67.09 -31.44 31.94
CA LEU A 454 -67.52 -32.82 32.19
C LEU A 454 -67.93 -33.47 30.87
N PHE A 455 -67.18 -34.47 30.44
CA PHE A 455 -67.57 -35.35 29.36
C PHE A 455 -68.36 -36.54 29.90
N GLU A 456 -69.66 -36.61 29.58
CA GLU A 456 -70.50 -37.75 29.96
C GLU A 456 -71.61 -38.03 28.94
N GLY A 457 -72.31 -39.15 29.13
CA GLY A 457 -73.56 -39.45 28.42
C GLY A 457 -73.39 -39.57 26.90
N LYS A 458 -74.32 -38.95 26.15
CA LYS A 458 -74.37 -39.01 24.68
C LYS A 458 -73.23 -38.21 24.05
N GLU A 459 -72.92 -37.03 24.59
CA GLU A 459 -71.89 -36.13 24.05
C GLU A 459 -70.51 -36.79 23.98
N LYS A 460 -70.09 -37.47 25.06
CA LYS A 460 -68.82 -38.19 25.08
C LYS A 460 -68.74 -39.25 23.97
N ARG A 461 -69.81 -40.05 23.79
CA ARG A 461 -69.82 -41.12 22.77
C ARG A 461 -69.76 -40.56 21.34
N ASP A 462 -70.41 -39.43 21.11
CA ASP A 462 -70.40 -38.76 19.82
C ASP A 462 -69.00 -38.16 19.55
N TRP A 463 -68.35 -37.58 20.57
CA TRP A 463 -66.96 -37.11 20.48
C TRP A 463 -65.98 -38.24 20.20
N ASP A 464 -66.02 -39.34 20.95
CA ASP A 464 -65.10 -40.48 20.77
C ASP A 464 -65.21 -41.04 19.34
N ARG A 465 -66.43 -41.17 18.82
CA ARG A 465 -66.66 -41.62 17.44
C ARG A 465 -66.07 -40.64 16.42
N PHE A 466 -66.31 -39.35 16.57
CA PHE A 466 -65.78 -38.33 15.66
C PHE A 466 -64.26 -38.26 15.73
N GLY A 467 -63.70 -38.10 16.93
CA GLY A 467 -62.27 -37.96 17.17
C GLY A 467 -61.48 -39.14 16.60
N PHE A 468 -61.87 -40.38 16.92
CA PHE A 468 -61.11 -41.57 16.53
C PHE A 468 -61.36 -42.05 15.09
N SER A 469 -62.26 -41.43 14.32
CA SER A 469 -62.54 -41.85 12.93
C SER A 469 -62.39 -40.75 11.87
N LYS A 470 -62.53 -39.47 12.24
CA LYS A 470 -62.54 -38.34 11.29
C LYS A 470 -61.40 -37.34 11.51
N THR A 471 -60.50 -37.61 12.45
CA THR A 471 -59.35 -36.72 12.76
C THR A 471 -58.07 -37.52 12.79
N GLU A 472 -56.92 -36.85 12.92
CA GLU A 472 -55.64 -37.55 13.05
C GLU A 472 -55.52 -38.39 14.32
N LEU A 473 -56.40 -38.19 15.32
CA LEU A 473 -56.49 -39.05 16.51
C LEU A 473 -56.88 -40.51 16.17
N ALA A 474 -57.36 -40.79 14.96
CA ALA A 474 -57.53 -42.16 14.46
C ALA A 474 -56.22 -42.98 14.48
N ARG A 475 -55.07 -42.27 14.38
CA ARG A 475 -53.71 -42.85 14.42
C ARG A 475 -53.24 -43.21 15.84
N LEU A 476 -54.02 -42.90 16.88
CA LEU A 476 -53.68 -43.30 18.25
C LEU A 476 -53.60 -44.83 18.39
N PRO A 477 -52.70 -45.35 19.25
CA PRO A 477 -52.63 -46.78 19.53
C PRO A 477 -53.98 -47.34 20.01
N GLU A 478 -54.34 -48.53 19.53
CA GLU A 478 -55.63 -49.16 19.83
C GLU A 478 -55.92 -49.30 21.34
N PRO A 479 -54.95 -49.71 22.20
CA PRO A 479 -55.18 -49.79 23.65
C PRO A 479 -55.59 -48.44 24.27
N VAL A 480 -55.05 -47.33 23.77
CA VAL A 480 -55.34 -45.98 24.26
C VAL A 480 -56.76 -45.57 23.88
N LYS A 481 -57.18 -45.84 22.64
CA LYS A 481 -58.53 -45.55 22.16
C LYS A 481 -59.58 -46.34 22.94
N VAL A 482 -59.34 -47.64 23.16
CA VAL A 482 -60.25 -48.51 23.95
C VAL A 482 -60.35 -48.01 25.39
N PHE A 483 -59.23 -47.67 26.02
CA PHE A 483 -59.21 -47.13 27.38
C PHE A 483 -60.01 -45.81 27.47
N MET A 484 -59.74 -44.84 26.61
CA MET A 484 -60.46 -43.56 26.58
C MET A 484 -61.96 -43.74 26.33
N ALA A 485 -62.34 -44.65 25.43
CA ALA A 485 -63.74 -44.96 25.13
C ALA A 485 -64.47 -45.65 26.31
N SER A 486 -63.76 -46.48 27.09
CA SER A 486 -64.34 -47.25 28.22
C SER A 486 -64.84 -46.39 29.39
N ALA A 487 -64.30 -45.18 29.55
CA ALA A 487 -64.72 -44.24 30.58
C ALA A 487 -66.15 -43.74 30.32
N LYS A 488 -67.07 -43.91 31.28
CA LYS A 488 -68.45 -43.40 31.16
C LYS A 488 -68.57 -41.89 31.38
N LYS A 489 -67.72 -41.36 32.26
CA LYS A 489 -67.58 -39.93 32.56
C LYS A 489 -66.09 -39.57 32.69
N VAL A 490 -65.71 -38.37 32.26
CA VAL A 490 -64.36 -37.81 32.45
C VAL A 490 -64.48 -36.32 32.80
N HIS A 491 -63.87 -35.93 33.90
CA HIS A 491 -63.68 -34.52 34.24
C HIS A 491 -62.37 -34.04 33.61
N LEU A 492 -62.48 -33.10 32.69
CA LEU A 492 -61.34 -32.36 32.19
C LEU A 492 -61.12 -31.13 33.06
N SER A 493 -59.88 -30.90 33.44
CA SER A 493 -59.45 -29.64 34.04
C SER A 493 -58.32 -29.08 33.21
N GLY A 494 -58.34 -27.78 32.96
CA GLY A 494 -57.27 -27.17 32.21
C GLY A 494 -57.09 -25.70 32.49
N SER A 495 -55.99 -25.21 31.95
CA SER A 495 -55.61 -23.81 31.97
C SER A 495 -55.16 -23.41 30.58
N SER A 496 -55.72 -22.30 30.11
CA SER A 496 -55.48 -21.77 28.77
C SER A 496 -54.65 -20.50 28.82
N ASP A 497 -53.85 -20.30 27.77
CA ASP A 497 -53.02 -19.12 27.57
C ASP A 497 -52.88 -18.84 26.05
N GLN A 498 -51.96 -17.97 25.66
CA GLN A 498 -51.84 -17.38 24.31
C GLN A 498 -51.93 -18.38 23.15
N PHE A 499 -51.29 -19.54 23.24
CA PHE A 499 -51.17 -20.46 22.10
C PHE A 499 -52.09 -21.68 22.21
N GLY A 500 -52.64 -21.93 23.39
CA GLY A 500 -53.29 -23.20 23.64
C GLY A 500 -53.66 -23.44 25.09
N SER A 501 -53.99 -24.68 25.39
CA SER A 501 -54.40 -25.11 26.73
C SER A 501 -53.64 -26.35 27.16
N LEU A 502 -53.23 -26.36 28.43
CA LEU A 502 -52.85 -27.58 29.13
C LEU A 502 -54.09 -28.18 29.77
N VAL A 503 -54.38 -29.43 29.48
CA VAL A 503 -55.58 -30.14 29.91
C VAL A 503 -55.17 -31.46 30.53
N THR A 504 -55.89 -31.87 31.56
CA THR A 504 -55.78 -33.18 32.20
C THR A 504 -57.17 -33.78 32.33
N GLY A 505 -57.26 -35.10 32.21
CA GLY A 505 -58.48 -35.86 32.45
C GLY A 505 -58.39 -36.68 33.72
N SER A 506 -59.45 -36.65 34.52
CA SER A 506 -59.62 -37.44 35.74
C SER A 506 -61.04 -38.01 35.86
N PHE A 507 -61.20 -39.10 36.60
CA PHE A 507 -62.52 -39.69 36.84
C PHE A 507 -63.37 -38.92 37.86
N GLU A 508 -62.71 -38.11 38.71
CA GLU A 508 -63.31 -37.25 39.72
C GLU A 508 -62.80 -35.81 39.58
N PRO A 509 -63.54 -34.78 40.05
CA PRO A 509 -63.09 -33.39 39.98
C PRO A 509 -61.75 -33.14 40.67
N LEU A 510 -60.84 -32.42 40.00
CA LEU A 510 -59.55 -32.04 40.57
C LEU A 510 -59.71 -30.93 41.64
N PRO A 511 -59.05 -31.07 42.82
CA PRO A 511 -59.04 -30.02 43.84
C PRO A 511 -58.45 -28.69 43.33
N GLU A 512 -58.85 -27.57 43.93
CA GLU A 512 -58.43 -26.23 43.50
C GLU A 512 -56.90 -26.03 43.53
N GLU A 513 -56.21 -26.60 44.53
CA GLU A 513 -54.75 -26.57 44.63
C GLU A 513 -54.06 -27.20 43.41
N GLN A 514 -54.61 -28.31 42.90
CA GLN A 514 -54.07 -29.00 41.72
C GLN A 514 -54.37 -28.22 40.44
N GLN A 515 -55.53 -27.56 40.36
CA GLN A 515 -55.85 -26.65 39.25
C GLN A 515 -54.89 -25.45 39.20
N GLU A 516 -54.43 -24.96 40.35
CA GLU A 516 -53.41 -23.90 40.42
C GLU A 516 -52.05 -24.38 39.88
N ILE A 517 -51.63 -25.60 40.22
CA ILE A 517 -50.40 -26.20 39.68
C ILE A 517 -50.47 -26.31 38.16
N ILE A 518 -51.58 -26.83 37.61
CA ILE A 518 -51.79 -26.91 36.15
C ILE A 518 -51.66 -25.52 35.51
N SER A 519 -52.25 -24.49 36.12
CA SER A 519 -52.16 -23.11 35.62
C SER A 519 -50.73 -22.59 35.52
N ARG A 520 -49.89 -22.87 36.53
CA ARG A 520 -48.47 -22.48 36.52
C ARG A 520 -47.68 -23.23 35.43
N PHE A 521 -47.96 -24.52 35.23
CA PHE A 521 -47.33 -25.31 34.17
C PHE A 521 -47.75 -24.86 32.76
N THR A 522 -49.00 -24.43 32.57
CA THR A 522 -49.43 -23.81 31.29
C THR A 522 -48.59 -22.59 30.94
N ILE A 523 -48.29 -21.73 31.93
CA ILE A 523 -47.48 -20.52 31.70
C ILE A 523 -46.06 -20.91 31.28
N ALA A 524 -45.44 -21.87 31.98
CA ALA A 524 -44.09 -22.35 31.64
C ALA A 524 -44.03 -23.01 30.25
N PHE A 525 -45.05 -23.79 29.88
CA PHE A 525 -45.17 -24.34 28.54
C PHE A 525 -45.30 -23.25 27.47
N ASN A 526 -46.12 -22.23 27.72
CA ASN A 526 -46.30 -21.14 26.78
C ASN A 526 -44.99 -20.40 26.47
N GLN A 527 -44.14 -20.19 27.48
CA GLN A 527 -42.79 -19.63 27.30
C GLN A 527 -41.92 -20.55 26.41
N ALA A 528 -41.99 -21.86 26.63
CA ALA A 528 -41.28 -22.82 25.79
C ALA A 528 -41.77 -22.82 24.34
N TYR A 529 -43.08 -22.66 24.14
CA TYR A 529 -43.66 -22.58 22.81
C TYR A 529 -43.28 -21.29 22.07
N ILE A 530 -43.11 -20.15 22.77
CA ILE A 530 -42.53 -18.93 22.19
C ILE A 530 -41.12 -19.21 21.68
N ARG A 531 -40.28 -19.85 22.50
CA ARG A 531 -38.91 -20.21 22.11
C ARG A 531 -38.87 -21.13 20.88
N PHE A 532 -39.79 -22.08 20.79
CA PHE A 532 -39.97 -22.93 19.60
C PHE A 532 -40.27 -22.10 18.35
N LEU A 533 -41.22 -21.15 18.42
CA LEU A 533 -41.54 -20.27 17.29
C LEU A 533 -40.35 -19.37 16.91
N ASP A 534 -39.62 -18.85 17.90
CA ASP A 534 -38.40 -18.07 17.67
C ASP A 534 -37.32 -18.90 16.97
N LEU A 535 -37.14 -20.17 17.37
CA LEU A 535 -36.20 -21.09 16.74
C LEU A 535 -36.61 -21.42 15.29
N GLN A 536 -37.88 -21.68 15.00
CA GLN A 536 -38.35 -21.88 13.62
C GLN A 536 -38.09 -20.65 12.75
N LYS A 537 -38.33 -19.46 13.31
CA LYS A 537 -38.02 -18.21 12.62
C LYS A 537 -36.52 -18.04 12.40
N ALA A 538 -35.69 -18.37 13.39
CA ALA A 538 -34.24 -18.32 13.30
C ALA A 538 -33.68 -19.34 12.29
N GLU A 539 -34.23 -20.55 12.21
CA GLU A 539 -33.87 -21.58 11.23
C GLU A 539 -34.20 -21.12 9.80
N ALA A 540 -35.40 -20.57 9.58
CA ALA A 540 -35.77 -19.99 8.29
C ALA A 540 -34.88 -18.80 7.92
N GLN A 541 -34.58 -17.91 8.87
CA GLN A 541 -33.64 -16.80 8.69
C GLN A 541 -32.22 -17.28 8.39
N ALA A 542 -31.74 -18.34 9.03
CA ALA A 542 -30.42 -18.91 8.80
C ALA A 542 -30.32 -19.52 7.39
N ARG A 543 -31.38 -20.21 6.92
CA ARG A 543 -31.46 -20.71 5.56
C ARG A 543 -31.46 -19.58 4.53
N GLU A 544 -32.20 -18.52 4.79
CA GLU A 544 -32.23 -17.34 3.92
C GLU A 544 -30.88 -16.60 3.93
N ALA A 545 -30.24 -16.45 5.09
CA ALA A 545 -28.90 -15.88 5.22
C ALA A 545 -27.84 -16.74 4.49
N GLN A 546 -27.97 -18.06 4.50
CA GLN A 546 -27.13 -18.97 3.73
C GLN A 546 -27.28 -18.73 2.22
N ILE A 547 -28.51 -18.52 1.74
CA ILE A 547 -28.79 -18.19 0.34
C ILE A 547 -28.20 -16.83 -0.01
N GLU A 548 -28.43 -15.80 0.82
CA GLU A 548 -27.88 -14.46 0.60
C GLU A 548 -26.35 -14.45 0.61
N ALA A 549 -25.69 -15.20 1.50
CA ALA A 549 -24.24 -15.34 1.51
C ALA A 549 -23.71 -16.03 0.25
N ALA A 550 -24.43 -17.04 -0.25
CA ALA A 550 -24.09 -17.72 -1.50
C ALA A 550 -24.26 -16.80 -2.72
N LEU A 551 -25.34 -16.02 -2.76
CA LEU A 551 -25.57 -14.98 -3.76
C LEU A 551 -24.47 -13.92 -3.73
N GLU A 552 -24.08 -13.46 -2.54
CA GLU A 552 -23.01 -12.46 -2.38
C GLU A 552 -21.65 -13.01 -2.80
N ARG A 553 -21.33 -14.28 -2.55
CA ARG A 553 -20.09 -14.89 -3.06
C ARG A 553 -20.04 -14.92 -4.58
N VAL A 554 -21.15 -15.24 -5.25
CA VAL A 554 -21.23 -15.17 -6.72
C VAL A 554 -21.14 -13.71 -7.21
N ARG A 555 -21.80 -12.76 -6.52
CA ARG A 555 -21.67 -11.32 -6.79
C ARG A 555 -20.23 -10.87 -6.68
N ALA A 556 -19.55 -11.20 -5.59
CA ALA A 556 -18.17 -10.85 -5.33
C ALA A 556 -17.23 -11.43 -6.39
N ALA A 557 -17.43 -12.70 -6.78
CA ALA A 557 -16.65 -13.32 -7.85
C ALA A 557 -16.82 -12.63 -9.21
N ALA A 558 -18.04 -12.17 -9.52
CA ALA A 558 -18.30 -11.39 -10.74
C ALA A 558 -17.75 -9.96 -10.64
N MET A 559 -17.88 -9.32 -9.48
CA MET A 559 -17.38 -7.96 -9.21
C MET A 559 -15.87 -7.90 -9.01
N SER A 560 -15.19 -9.01 -8.74
CA SER A 560 -13.73 -9.07 -8.68
C SER A 560 -13.10 -9.30 -10.05
N MET A 561 -13.89 -9.43 -11.11
CA MET A 561 -13.35 -9.70 -12.43
C MET A 561 -12.47 -8.55 -12.91
N HIS A 562 -11.33 -8.90 -13.49
CA HIS A 562 -10.41 -7.96 -14.16
C HIS A 562 -10.18 -8.30 -15.63
N ARG A 563 -10.47 -9.54 -16.04
CA ARG A 563 -10.41 -10.00 -17.43
C ARG A 563 -11.67 -10.74 -17.83
N SER A 564 -12.01 -10.70 -19.11
CA SER A 564 -13.19 -11.39 -19.67
C SER A 564 -13.16 -12.91 -19.45
N GLU A 565 -11.97 -13.53 -19.50
CA GLU A 565 -11.75 -14.97 -19.26
C GLU A 565 -12.09 -15.44 -17.83
N GLU A 566 -12.17 -14.53 -16.87
CA GLU A 566 -12.47 -14.83 -15.46
C GLU A 566 -13.94 -15.24 -15.24
N LEU A 567 -14.79 -15.19 -16.28
CA LEU A 567 -16.15 -15.78 -16.25
C LEU A 567 -16.15 -17.27 -15.83
N LEU A 568 -15.07 -18.01 -16.12
CA LEU A 568 -14.91 -19.39 -15.66
C LEU A 568 -14.84 -19.50 -14.13
N ASN A 569 -14.24 -18.51 -13.47
CA ASN A 569 -14.21 -18.46 -12.00
C ASN A 569 -15.62 -18.22 -11.45
N VAL A 570 -16.41 -17.38 -12.10
CA VAL A 570 -17.82 -17.17 -11.72
C VAL A 570 -18.63 -18.45 -11.90
N CYS A 571 -18.45 -19.18 -13.00
CA CYS A 571 -19.09 -20.49 -13.21
C CYS A 571 -18.71 -21.49 -12.12
N GLU A 572 -17.44 -21.51 -11.70
CA GLU A 572 -16.96 -22.37 -10.62
C GLU A 572 -17.58 -22.04 -9.26
N VAL A 573 -17.60 -20.75 -8.89
CA VAL A 573 -18.22 -20.29 -7.64
C VAL A 573 -19.72 -20.59 -7.68
N LEU A 574 -20.41 -20.25 -8.77
CA LEU A 574 -21.83 -20.55 -8.96
C LEU A 574 -22.14 -22.04 -8.79
N TYR A 575 -21.33 -22.92 -9.39
CA TYR A 575 -21.48 -24.37 -9.24
C TYR A 575 -21.35 -24.81 -7.77
N LYS A 576 -20.31 -24.36 -7.06
CA LYS A 576 -20.05 -24.73 -5.67
C LYS A 576 -21.18 -24.26 -4.75
N GLU A 577 -21.63 -23.03 -4.92
CA GLU A 577 -22.71 -22.44 -4.13
C GLU A 577 -24.07 -23.12 -4.37
N ILE A 578 -24.43 -23.35 -5.64
CA ILE A 578 -25.68 -24.06 -5.99
C ILE A 578 -25.67 -25.49 -5.44
N ARG A 579 -24.52 -26.19 -5.50
CA ARG A 579 -24.38 -27.53 -4.92
C ARG A 579 -24.54 -27.51 -3.40
N ALA A 580 -23.94 -26.54 -2.70
CA ALA A 580 -24.06 -26.38 -1.26
C ALA A 580 -25.50 -26.08 -0.79
N LEU A 581 -26.34 -25.51 -1.67
CA LEU A 581 -27.75 -25.24 -1.41
C LEU A 581 -28.67 -26.45 -1.68
N GLY A 582 -28.14 -27.63 -2.03
CA GLY A 582 -28.90 -28.89 -2.12
C GLY A 582 -29.29 -29.32 -3.54
N PHE A 583 -28.58 -28.85 -4.56
CA PHE A 583 -28.73 -29.33 -5.95
C PHE A 583 -27.90 -30.60 -6.18
N ASN A 584 -28.37 -31.72 -5.62
CA ASN A 584 -27.63 -32.98 -5.62
C ASN A 584 -27.44 -33.62 -7.01
N THR A 585 -28.24 -33.22 -8.01
CA THR A 585 -28.18 -33.74 -9.40
C THR A 585 -27.49 -32.78 -10.37
N LEU A 586 -26.79 -31.76 -9.86
CA LEU A 586 -26.09 -30.75 -10.64
C LEU A 586 -24.95 -31.37 -11.46
N ARG A 587 -24.96 -31.11 -12.78
CA ARG A 587 -23.89 -31.52 -13.70
C ARG A 587 -22.85 -30.41 -13.84
N ASN A 588 -23.25 -29.22 -14.28
CA ASN A 588 -22.36 -28.08 -14.49
C ASN A 588 -23.11 -26.75 -14.29
N ALA A 589 -22.34 -25.67 -14.12
CA ALA A 589 -22.83 -24.29 -14.20
C ALA A 589 -22.20 -23.61 -15.41
N MET A 590 -22.95 -22.73 -16.06
CA MET A 590 -22.63 -22.19 -17.38
C MET A 590 -23.00 -20.72 -17.51
N ILE A 591 -22.18 -19.99 -18.27
CA ILE A 591 -22.47 -18.66 -18.78
C ILE A 591 -22.21 -18.66 -20.29
N ASN A 592 -23.19 -18.25 -21.08
CA ASN A 592 -23.09 -18.10 -22.53
C ASN A 592 -23.04 -16.63 -22.90
N ILE A 593 -22.12 -16.25 -23.77
CA ILE A 593 -22.03 -14.90 -24.35
C ILE A 593 -22.39 -14.99 -25.83
N HIS A 594 -23.47 -14.33 -26.22
CA HIS A 594 -24.05 -14.44 -27.56
C HIS A 594 -23.48 -13.36 -28.50
N ASN A 595 -23.23 -13.75 -29.74
CA ASN A 595 -22.88 -12.87 -30.85
C ASN A 595 -23.91 -13.10 -31.97
N ASP A 596 -24.90 -12.22 -32.01
CA ASP A 596 -26.05 -12.35 -32.91
C ASP A 596 -25.67 -12.10 -34.38
N GLU A 597 -24.67 -11.27 -34.66
CA GLU A 597 -24.17 -10.99 -36.02
C GLU A 597 -23.54 -12.24 -36.62
N LYS A 598 -22.68 -12.93 -35.86
CA LYS A 598 -22.02 -14.17 -36.29
C LYS A 598 -22.86 -15.42 -36.05
N LYS A 599 -24.08 -15.29 -35.51
CA LYS A 599 -24.95 -16.42 -35.11
C LYS A 599 -24.21 -17.48 -34.28
N SER A 600 -23.43 -17.02 -33.30
CA SER A 600 -22.56 -17.85 -32.47
C SER A 600 -22.55 -17.42 -31.02
N PHE A 601 -22.10 -18.29 -30.11
CA PHE A 601 -21.92 -17.97 -28.70
C PHE A 601 -20.69 -18.65 -28.12
N ILE A 602 -20.11 -18.02 -27.10
CA ILE A 602 -19.04 -18.60 -26.29
C ILE A 602 -19.69 -19.18 -25.03
N ASN A 603 -19.54 -20.47 -24.80
CA ASN A 603 -19.97 -21.16 -23.60
C ASN A 603 -18.80 -21.28 -22.62
N TYR A 604 -18.89 -20.59 -21.50
CA TYR A 604 -18.03 -20.78 -20.34
C TYR A 604 -18.72 -21.77 -19.40
N ASP A 605 -18.05 -22.87 -19.09
CA ASP A 605 -18.62 -23.89 -18.22
C ASP A 605 -17.65 -24.43 -17.17
N TYR A 606 -18.23 -24.82 -16.04
CA TYR A 606 -17.52 -25.49 -14.97
C TYR A 606 -18.32 -26.68 -14.44
N SER A 607 -17.63 -27.81 -14.30
CA SER A 607 -18.06 -28.90 -13.42
C SER A 607 -16.89 -29.49 -12.65
N ASP A 608 -17.21 -30.24 -11.60
CA ASP A 608 -16.25 -31.02 -10.83
C ASP A 608 -15.60 -32.17 -11.63
N GLU A 609 -16.23 -32.67 -12.70
CA GLU A 609 -15.68 -33.75 -13.53
C GLU A 609 -14.72 -33.25 -14.62
N ILE A 610 -15.11 -32.21 -15.38
CA ILE A 610 -14.34 -31.74 -16.55
C ILE A 610 -13.48 -30.50 -16.26
N GLY A 611 -13.65 -29.90 -15.08
CA GLY A 611 -13.05 -28.63 -14.70
C GLY A 611 -13.61 -27.44 -15.47
N ARG A 612 -12.78 -26.40 -15.65
CA ARG A 612 -13.07 -25.23 -16.48
C ARG A 612 -12.96 -25.58 -17.97
N SER A 613 -13.91 -25.11 -18.77
CA SER A 613 -13.92 -25.30 -20.22
C SER A 613 -14.61 -24.13 -20.92
N THR A 614 -14.09 -23.77 -22.10
CA THR A 614 -14.61 -22.70 -22.95
C THR A 614 -14.82 -23.24 -24.36
N ASN A 615 -16.03 -23.12 -24.89
CA ASN A 615 -16.40 -23.65 -26.20
C ASN A 615 -17.02 -22.56 -27.09
N HIS A 616 -16.53 -22.43 -28.32
CA HIS A 616 -17.11 -21.54 -29.34
C HIS A 616 -18.10 -22.34 -30.18
N LEU A 617 -19.37 -21.95 -30.12
CA LEU A 617 -20.49 -22.72 -30.66
C LEU A 617 -21.35 -21.85 -31.58
N PHE A 618 -22.06 -22.46 -32.53
CA PHE A 618 -23.00 -21.77 -33.43
C PHE A 618 -24.45 -22.00 -32.98
N TYR A 619 -25.36 -21.12 -33.37
CA TYR A 619 -26.77 -21.24 -32.96
C TYR A 619 -27.44 -22.50 -33.53
N ASN A 620 -27.04 -22.93 -34.73
CA ASN A 620 -27.61 -24.04 -35.46
C ASN A 620 -26.97 -25.42 -35.14
N ILE A 621 -26.20 -25.53 -34.06
CA ILE A 621 -25.52 -26.79 -33.70
C ILE A 621 -26.49 -27.95 -33.38
N HIS A 622 -27.71 -27.63 -32.93
CA HIS A 622 -28.76 -28.61 -32.66
C HIS A 622 -30.14 -27.91 -32.63
N PRO A 623 -31.24 -28.53 -33.13
CA PRO A 623 -32.57 -27.90 -33.14
C PRO A 623 -33.06 -27.45 -31.75
N LEU A 624 -32.78 -28.24 -30.71
CA LEU A 624 -33.11 -27.88 -29.33
C LEU A 624 -32.30 -26.69 -28.81
N VAL A 625 -31.04 -26.54 -29.24
CA VAL A 625 -30.20 -25.38 -28.87
C VAL A 625 -30.67 -24.14 -29.62
N GLU A 626 -31.00 -24.25 -30.89
CA GLU A 626 -31.57 -23.14 -31.67
C GLU A 626 -32.88 -22.62 -31.05
N LYS A 627 -33.78 -23.53 -30.65
CA LYS A 627 -35.01 -23.18 -29.92
C LYS A 627 -34.71 -22.57 -28.54
N GLN A 628 -33.74 -23.11 -27.81
CA GLN A 628 -33.32 -22.58 -26.52
C GLN A 628 -32.81 -21.14 -26.67
N ILE A 629 -31.92 -20.89 -27.62
CA ILE A 629 -31.38 -19.56 -27.90
C ILE A 629 -32.51 -18.62 -28.32
N GLY A 630 -33.38 -19.03 -29.25
CA GLY A 630 -34.55 -18.21 -29.64
C GLY A 630 -35.43 -17.83 -28.44
N THR A 631 -35.62 -18.73 -27.47
CA THR A 631 -36.35 -18.45 -26.23
C THR A 631 -35.59 -17.49 -25.32
N ILE A 632 -34.29 -17.71 -25.11
CA ILE A 632 -33.45 -16.86 -24.26
C ILE A 632 -33.30 -15.45 -24.84
N ARG A 633 -33.25 -15.31 -26.16
CA ARG A 633 -33.11 -14.02 -26.85
C ARG A 633 -34.45 -13.27 -26.99
N SER A 634 -35.59 -13.84 -26.60
CA SER A 634 -36.90 -13.18 -26.80
C SER A 634 -37.22 -12.07 -25.80
N ALA A 635 -36.61 -12.08 -24.62
CA ALA A 635 -36.77 -11.05 -23.59
C ALA A 635 -35.58 -11.04 -22.61
N ASP A 636 -35.37 -9.93 -21.91
CA ASP A 636 -34.23 -9.76 -20.99
C ASP A 636 -34.27 -10.68 -19.77
N ASP A 637 -35.45 -11.07 -19.30
CA ASP A 637 -35.65 -11.99 -18.18
C ASP A 637 -36.18 -13.38 -18.60
N ALA A 638 -36.10 -13.68 -19.90
CA ALA A 638 -36.56 -14.94 -20.46
C ALA A 638 -35.90 -16.16 -19.78
N PHE A 639 -36.68 -17.22 -19.63
CA PHE A 639 -36.24 -18.49 -19.05
C PHE A 639 -36.45 -19.61 -20.05
N SER A 640 -35.45 -20.46 -20.21
CA SER A 640 -35.53 -21.67 -21.03
C SER A 640 -35.22 -22.90 -20.20
N GLU A 641 -36.12 -23.87 -20.25
CA GLU A 641 -35.91 -25.24 -19.80
C GLU A 641 -35.85 -26.13 -21.04
N THR A 642 -34.71 -26.79 -21.25
CA THR A 642 -34.46 -27.66 -22.40
C THR A 642 -33.92 -28.98 -21.91
N TYR A 643 -34.43 -30.11 -22.38
CA TYR A 643 -33.95 -31.42 -21.93
C TYR A 643 -33.68 -32.35 -23.11
N PHE A 644 -32.57 -33.06 -23.02
CA PHE A 644 -32.11 -34.04 -23.99
C PHE A 644 -32.38 -35.44 -23.42
N THR A 645 -33.22 -36.21 -24.11
CA THR A 645 -33.53 -37.61 -23.76
C THR A 645 -33.54 -38.45 -25.04
N GLY A 646 -33.41 -39.78 -24.91
CA GLY A 646 -33.50 -40.71 -26.04
C GLY A 646 -32.54 -40.36 -27.20
N ARG A 647 -33.11 -40.12 -28.39
CA ARG A 647 -32.34 -39.82 -29.62
C ARG A 647 -31.57 -38.51 -29.52
N ASP A 648 -32.17 -37.45 -28.96
CA ASP A 648 -31.54 -36.13 -28.84
C ASP A 648 -30.33 -36.14 -27.90
N LEU A 649 -30.38 -36.95 -26.84
CA LEU A 649 -29.22 -37.12 -25.95
C LEU A 649 -28.06 -37.82 -26.67
N THR A 650 -28.37 -38.76 -27.56
CA THR A 650 -27.36 -39.51 -28.32
C THR A 650 -26.69 -38.63 -29.36
N THR A 651 -27.47 -37.83 -30.11
CA THR A 651 -26.94 -36.86 -31.08
C THR A 651 -26.08 -35.80 -30.40
N TRP A 652 -26.52 -35.29 -29.24
CA TRP A 652 -25.77 -34.30 -28.47
C TRP A 652 -24.42 -34.84 -27.98
N LYS A 653 -24.36 -36.07 -27.45
CA LYS A 653 -23.09 -36.72 -27.05
C LYS A 653 -22.12 -36.85 -28.21
N ASN A 654 -22.60 -37.26 -29.38
CA ASN A 654 -21.77 -37.43 -30.57
C ASN A 654 -21.24 -36.08 -31.09
N PHE A 655 -22.06 -35.03 -31.05
CA PHE A 655 -21.63 -33.67 -31.38
C PHE A 655 -20.46 -33.23 -30.50
N ARG A 656 -20.60 -33.34 -29.17
CA ARG A 656 -19.56 -32.95 -28.21
C ARG A 656 -18.24 -33.69 -28.46
N LYS A 657 -18.30 -35.00 -28.74
CA LYS A 657 -17.10 -35.79 -29.10
C LYS A 657 -16.43 -35.31 -30.39
N ARG A 658 -17.21 -34.93 -31.41
CA ARG A 658 -16.68 -34.48 -32.72
C ARG A 658 -15.92 -33.17 -32.63
N ILE A 659 -16.37 -32.24 -31.80
CA ILE A 659 -15.72 -30.93 -31.62
C ILE A 659 -14.58 -30.97 -30.59
N GLY A 660 -14.25 -32.16 -30.05
CA GLY A 660 -13.15 -32.33 -29.10
C GLY A 660 -13.47 -31.84 -27.68
N GLU A 661 -14.74 -31.69 -27.31
CA GLU A 661 -15.09 -31.32 -25.93
C GLU A 661 -14.64 -32.40 -24.93
N LYS A 662 -14.23 -31.96 -23.73
CA LYS A 662 -13.84 -32.86 -22.63
C LYS A 662 -14.99 -33.80 -22.29
N ASN A 663 -14.67 -35.10 -22.20
CA ASN A 663 -15.64 -36.15 -21.92
C ASN A 663 -16.10 -36.09 -20.45
N ASP A 664 -17.42 -36.07 -20.23
CA ASP A 664 -18.04 -36.16 -18.90
C ASP A 664 -18.65 -37.55 -18.73
N SER A 665 -17.97 -38.41 -17.96
CA SER A 665 -18.30 -39.83 -17.82
C SER A 665 -19.70 -40.08 -17.24
N ARG A 666 -20.24 -39.11 -16.50
CA ARG A 666 -21.56 -39.19 -15.86
C ARG A 666 -22.69 -39.15 -16.89
N LEU A 667 -22.46 -38.55 -18.06
CA LEU A 667 -23.46 -38.52 -19.13
C LEU A 667 -23.76 -39.93 -19.67
N ASP A 668 -22.82 -40.87 -19.60
CA ASP A 668 -23.02 -42.23 -20.09
C ASP A 668 -23.92 -43.07 -19.18
N LYS A 669 -23.96 -42.72 -17.89
CA LYS A 669 -24.75 -43.44 -16.87
C LYS A 669 -26.18 -42.89 -16.70
N ASN A 670 -26.47 -41.71 -17.25
CA ASN A 670 -27.75 -41.02 -17.06
C ASN A 670 -28.60 -41.04 -18.34
N LYS A 671 -29.93 -41.13 -18.17
CA LYS A 671 -30.90 -41.24 -19.27
C LYS A 671 -31.43 -39.89 -19.77
N GLY A 672 -31.08 -38.79 -19.10
CA GLY A 672 -31.53 -37.45 -19.42
C GLY A 672 -30.52 -36.38 -19.02
N LEU A 673 -30.55 -35.26 -19.74
CA LEU A 673 -29.75 -34.07 -19.47
C LEU A 673 -30.63 -32.84 -19.61
N TYR A 674 -30.75 -32.06 -18.54
CA TYR A 674 -31.65 -30.91 -18.45
C TYR A 674 -30.83 -29.64 -18.35
N TYR A 675 -31.14 -28.63 -19.14
CA TYR A 675 -30.53 -27.31 -19.16
C TYR A 675 -31.54 -26.27 -18.72
N TYR A 676 -31.10 -25.42 -17.81
CA TYR A 676 -31.88 -24.34 -17.22
C TYR A 676 -31.11 -23.05 -17.42
N PHE A 677 -31.59 -22.19 -18.33
CA PHE A 677 -30.94 -20.92 -18.62
C PHE A 677 -31.90 -19.75 -18.39
N TYR A 678 -31.35 -18.67 -17.85
CA TYR A 678 -31.99 -17.37 -17.80
C TYR A 678 -31.20 -16.38 -18.66
N SER A 679 -31.91 -15.51 -19.36
CA SER A 679 -31.35 -14.40 -20.12
C SER A 679 -30.72 -13.35 -19.19
N ILE A 680 -29.61 -12.74 -19.60
CA ILE A 680 -28.91 -11.67 -18.88
C ILE A 680 -28.52 -10.52 -19.83
N GLY A 681 -29.42 -10.17 -20.75
CA GLY A 681 -29.13 -9.21 -21.82
C GLY A 681 -28.49 -9.92 -23.01
N ILE A 682 -27.24 -9.61 -23.38
CA ILE A 682 -26.52 -10.26 -24.50
C ILE A 682 -25.98 -11.68 -24.17
N GLY A 683 -26.31 -12.22 -23.00
CA GLY A 683 -25.82 -13.50 -22.50
C GLY A 683 -26.92 -14.40 -21.96
N SER A 684 -26.57 -15.61 -21.53
CA SER A 684 -27.39 -16.41 -20.61
C SER A 684 -26.56 -17.04 -19.51
N ILE A 685 -27.18 -17.21 -18.33
CA ILE A 685 -26.58 -17.89 -17.17
C ILE A 685 -27.47 -19.07 -16.79
N GLY A 686 -26.86 -20.19 -16.42
CA GLY A 686 -27.63 -21.39 -16.16
C GLY A 686 -26.85 -22.55 -15.59
N ILE A 687 -27.55 -23.66 -15.45
CA ILE A 687 -27.01 -24.94 -15.00
C ILE A 687 -27.50 -26.07 -15.89
N SER A 688 -26.79 -27.20 -15.86
CA SER A 688 -27.37 -28.47 -16.30
C SER A 688 -27.44 -29.49 -15.18
N THR A 689 -28.41 -30.39 -15.25
CA THR A 689 -28.66 -31.45 -14.25
C THR A 689 -28.98 -32.77 -14.95
N PHE A 690 -28.85 -33.88 -14.20
CA PHE A 690 -29.19 -35.23 -14.69
C PHE A 690 -30.66 -35.62 -14.49
N GLY A 691 -31.46 -34.73 -13.90
CA GLY A 691 -32.89 -34.91 -13.65
C GLY A 691 -33.59 -33.57 -13.39
N PRO A 692 -34.94 -33.52 -13.46
CA PRO A 692 -35.68 -32.29 -13.30
C PRO A 692 -35.52 -31.69 -11.90
N ILE A 693 -35.57 -30.35 -11.80
CA ILE A 693 -35.55 -29.62 -10.53
C ILE A 693 -36.94 -29.05 -10.19
N SER A 694 -37.24 -28.89 -8.89
CA SER A 694 -38.50 -28.32 -8.39
C SER A 694 -38.63 -26.82 -8.71
N ASP A 695 -39.85 -26.29 -8.65
CA ASP A 695 -40.10 -24.86 -8.88
C ASP A 695 -39.40 -23.96 -7.85
N GLU A 696 -39.25 -24.43 -6.60
CA GLU A 696 -38.45 -23.75 -5.57
C GLU A 696 -36.98 -23.60 -6.01
N LYS A 697 -36.40 -24.65 -6.59
CA LYS A 697 -35.03 -24.63 -7.12
C LYS A 697 -34.91 -23.74 -8.35
N LYS A 698 -35.92 -23.69 -9.22
CA LYS A 698 -35.97 -22.74 -10.35
C LYS A 698 -36.01 -21.29 -9.84
N ALA A 699 -36.84 -21.01 -8.83
CA ALA A 699 -36.91 -19.69 -8.21
C ALA A 699 -35.57 -19.26 -7.57
N LEU A 700 -34.88 -20.19 -6.91
CA LEU A 700 -33.53 -19.95 -6.36
C LEU A 700 -32.51 -19.66 -7.48
N LEU A 701 -32.53 -20.41 -8.58
CA LEU A 701 -31.67 -20.15 -9.74
C LEU A 701 -31.94 -18.76 -10.35
N LYS A 702 -33.20 -18.32 -10.40
CA LYS A 702 -33.57 -16.96 -10.83
C LYS A 702 -32.92 -15.88 -9.95
N ARG A 703 -32.80 -16.11 -8.63
CA ARG A 703 -32.10 -15.18 -7.71
C ARG A 703 -30.62 -15.06 -8.06
N PHE A 704 -29.94 -16.16 -8.32
CA PHE A 704 -28.54 -16.15 -8.78
C PHE A 704 -28.38 -15.38 -10.09
N ARG A 705 -29.31 -15.59 -11.05
CA ARG A 705 -29.33 -14.81 -12.28
C ARG A 705 -29.45 -13.32 -12.00
N ASN A 706 -30.37 -12.88 -11.15
CA ASN A 706 -30.57 -11.44 -10.89
C ASN A 706 -29.32 -10.78 -10.30
N VAL A 707 -28.63 -11.49 -9.40
CA VAL A 707 -27.38 -11.02 -8.81
C VAL A 707 -26.24 -10.95 -9.83
N PHE A 708 -26.11 -11.97 -10.67
CA PHE A 708 -25.12 -11.97 -11.74
C PHE A 708 -25.42 -10.91 -12.80
N ALA A 709 -26.69 -10.70 -13.18
CA ALA A 709 -27.09 -9.70 -14.17
C ALA A 709 -26.64 -8.28 -13.80
N LEU A 710 -26.71 -7.90 -12.52
CA LEU A 710 -26.19 -6.62 -12.03
C LEU A 710 -24.68 -6.49 -12.18
N SER A 711 -23.95 -7.61 -12.10
CA SER A 711 -22.49 -7.66 -12.23
C SER A 711 -22.04 -7.93 -13.67
N TYR A 712 -22.94 -8.39 -14.55
CA TYR A 712 -22.67 -8.72 -15.95
C TYR A 712 -22.30 -7.48 -16.77
N GLN A 713 -22.85 -6.32 -16.41
CA GLN A 713 -22.44 -5.05 -17.00
C GLN A 713 -20.93 -4.80 -16.84
N ARG A 714 -20.32 -5.25 -15.73
CA ARG A 714 -18.86 -5.17 -15.53
C ARG A 714 -18.10 -6.04 -16.52
N TYR A 715 -18.57 -7.24 -16.85
CA TYR A 715 -17.97 -8.04 -17.92
C TYR A 715 -18.01 -7.30 -19.25
N PHE A 716 -19.15 -6.69 -19.58
CA PHE A 716 -19.28 -5.90 -20.81
C PHE A 716 -18.34 -4.69 -20.81
N ASP A 717 -18.24 -3.96 -19.69
CA ASP A 717 -17.33 -2.82 -19.54
C ASP A 717 -15.87 -3.26 -19.62
N ILE A 718 -15.49 -4.40 -19.01
CA ILE A 718 -14.14 -4.97 -19.10
C ILE A 718 -13.83 -5.41 -20.52
N ALA A 719 -14.73 -6.14 -21.18
CA ALA A 719 -14.52 -6.59 -22.56
C ALA A 719 -14.40 -5.39 -23.52
N LYS A 720 -15.20 -4.34 -23.28
CA LYS A 720 -15.08 -3.07 -23.99
C LYS A 720 -13.75 -2.37 -23.70
N ALA A 721 -13.31 -2.34 -22.45
CA ALA A 721 -12.03 -1.76 -22.05
C ALA A 721 -10.83 -2.54 -22.61
N GLU A 722 -10.90 -3.87 -22.66
CA GLU A 722 -9.90 -4.74 -23.29
C GLU A 722 -9.82 -4.48 -24.80
N ALA A 723 -10.97 -4.38 -25.49
CA ALA A 723 -11.02 -4.01 -26.89
C ALA A 723 -10.46 -2.59 -27.14
N GLN A 724 -10.80 -1.62 -26.27
CA GLN A 724 -10.25 -0.27 -26.32
C GLN A 724 -8.75 -0.24 -26.04
N ALA A 725 -8.24 -1.04 -25.11
CA ALA A 725 -6.83 -1.13 -24.80
C ALA A 725 -6.05 -1.75 -25.97
N ARG A 726 -6.61 -2.78 -26.61
CA ARG A 726 -6.04 -3.37 -27.83
C ARG A 726 -6.00 -2.35 -28.97
N GLU A 727 -7.07 -1.59 -29.16
CA GLU A 727 -7.11 -0.53 -30.17
C GLU A 727 -6.11 0.59 -29.86
N ALA A 728 -5.98 0.99 -28.60
CA ALA A 728 -4.98 1.95 -28.15
C ALA A 728 -3.53 1.45 -28.35
N GLN A 729 -3.28 0.15 -28.18
CA GLN A 729 -1.99 -0.46 -28.50
C GLN A 729 -1.69 -0.39 -30.00
N ILE A 730 -2.68 -0.64 -30.86
CA ILE A 730 -2.53 -0.52 -32.31
C ILE A 730 -2.25 0.94 -32.68
N GLU A 731 -3.02 1.90 -32.13
CA GLU A 731 -2.78 3.33 -32.36
C GLU A 731 -1.39 3.79 -31.86
N LEU A 732 -0.93 3.30 -30.70
CA LEU A 732 0.42 3.60 -30.20
C LEU A 732 1.49 3.01 -31.12
N ALA A 733 1.30 1.79 -31.62
CA ALA A 733 2.21 1.14 -32.54
C ALA A 733 2.29 1.89 -33.89
N LEU A 734 1.14 2.32 -34.41
CA LEU A 734 1.05 3.19 -35.59
C LEU A 734 1.77 4.53 -35.35
N GLU A 735 1.56 5.16 -34.19
CA GLU A 735 2.19 6.42 -33.84
C GLU A 735 3.71 6.28 -33.62
N ARG A 736 4.21 5.15 -33.11
CA ARG A 736 5.65 4.88 -33.02
C ARG A 736 6.31 4.79 -34.38
N VAL A 737 5.68 4.10 -35.33
CA VAL A 737 6.16 4.05 -36.72
C VAL A 737 6.08 5.43 -37.37
N ARG A 738 4.99 6.18 -37.14
CA ARG A 738 4.86 7.58 -37.57
C ARG A 738 6.00 8.45 -37.02
N ALA A 739 6.21 8.41 -35.71
CA ALA A 739 7.22 9.20 -35.02
C ALA A 739 8.64 8.86 -35.49
N ARG A 740 8.97 7.57 -35.66
CA ARG A 740 10.29 7.19 -36.20
C ARG A 740 10.49 7.74 -37.61
N THR A 741 9.47 7.65 -38.46
CA THR A 741 9.48 8.19 -39.83
C THR A 741 9.64 9.71 -39.83
N MET A 742 8.93 10.43 -38.95
CA MET A 742 9.04 11.89 -38.83
C MET A 742 10.38 12.36 -38.25
N ALA A 743 10.99 11.55 -37.37
CA ALA A 743 12.26 11.85 -36.73
C ALA A 743 13.48 11.66 -37.65
N MET A 744 13.30 11.08 -38.85
CA MET A 744 14.39 10.89 -39.81
C MET A 744 15.08 12.23 -40.11
N GLN A 745 16.41 12.21 -40.06
CA GLN A 745 17.27 13.33 -40.47
C GLN A 745 17.84 13.09 -41.87
N HIS A 746 18.04 11.82 -42.23
CA HIS A 746 18.51 11.39 -43.54
C HIS A 746 17.56 10.39 -44.20
N SER A 747 17.50 10.41 -45.53
CA SER A 747 16.63 9.50 -46.29
C SER A 747 17.03 8.01 -46.14
N GLU A 748 18.30 7.71 -45.84
CA GLU A 748 18.80 6.34 -45.60
C GLU A 748 18.26 5.68 -44.32
N GLU A 749 17.77 6.47 -43.36
CA GLU A 749 17.19 5.99 -42.09
C GLU A 749 15.86 5.24 -42.26
N LEU A 750 15.32 5.18 -43.48
CA LEU A 750 14.09 4.45 -43.77
C LEU A 750 14.19 2.95 -43.40
N SER A 751 15.39 2.36 -43.46
CA SER A 751 15.67 0.99 -42.99
C SER A 751 15.37 0.77 -41.50
N GLU A 752 15.55 1.79 -40.66
CA GLU A 752 15.23 1.74 -39.24
C GLU A 752 13.72 1.75 -39.01
N THR A 753 12.97 2.49 -39.82
CA THR A 753 11.50 2.50 -39.79
C THR A 753 10.94 1.11 -40.09
N VAL A 754 11.51 0.36 -41.03
CA VAL A 754 11.12 -1.04 -41.30
C VAL A 754 11.36 -1.93 -40.08
N THR A 755 12.45 -1.69 -39.36
CA THR A 755 12.82 -2.44 -38.14
C THR A 755 11.84 -2.16 -37.00
N VAL A 756 11.49 -0.89 -36.78
CA VAL A 756 10.46 -0.51 -35.79
C VAL A 756 9.12 -1.14 -36.16
N MET A 757 8.75 -1.14 -37.44
CA MET A 757 7.52 -1.77 -37.91
C MET A 757 7.51 -3.29 -37.61
N PHE A 758 8.63 -3.98 -37.87
CA PHE A 758 8.79 -5.39 -37.51
C PHE A 758 8.55 -5.65 -36.02
N GLU A 759 9.15 -4.83 -35.15
CA GLU A 759 8.97 -4.93 -33.69
C GLU A 759 7.53 -4.67 -33.27
N GLN A 760 6.87 -3.66 -33.86
CA GLN A 760 5.49 -3.33 -33.53
C GLN A 760 4.51 -4.45 -33.93
N PHE A 761 4.69 -5.08 -35.09
CA PHE A 761 3.88 -6.23 -35.48
C PHE A 761 4.09 -7.41 -34.50
N LYS A 762 5.32 -7.63 -34.04
CA LYS A 762 5.63 -8.65 -33.03
C LYS A 762 4.97 -8.36 -31.67
N GLU A 763 5.00 -7.11 -31.20
CA GLU A 763 4.32 -6.69 -29.96
C GLU A 763 2.80 -6.84 -30.05
N LEU A 764 2.24 -6.68 -31.25
CA LEU A 764 0.83 -6.93 -31.52
C LEU A 764 0.48 -8.42 -31.66
N GLY A 765 1.43 -9.34 -31.52
CA GLY A 765 1.19 -10.79 -31.53
C GLY A 765 1.29 -11.44 -32.90
N GLU A 766 1.79 -10.73 -33.91
CA GLU A 766 2.17 -11.33 -35.20
C GLU A 766 3.58 -11.92 -35.16
N GLU A 767 3.84 -12.89 -36.03
CA GLU A 767 5.17 -13.50 -36.16
C GLU A 767 5.70 -13.37 -37.59
N PRO A 768 6.12 -12.17 -38.01
CA PRO A 768 6.77 -11.96 -39.30
C PRO A 768 8.15 -12.62 -39.35
N GLU A 769 8.51 -13.23 -40.49
CA GLU A 769 9.90 -13.61 -40.75
C GLU A 769 10.75 -12.40 -41.17
N ARG A 770 10.13 -11.52 -41.96
CA ARG A 770 10.68 -10.27 -42.49
C ARG A 770 9.55 -9.30 -42.79
N MET A 771 9.89 -8.01 -42.73
CA MET A 771 9.10 -6.93 -43.30
C MET A 771 9.93 -6.10 -44.27
N ALA A 772 9.25 -5.45 -45.21
CA ALA A 772 9.86 -4.57 -46.19
C ALA A 772 8.95 -3.37 -46.54
N ILE A 773 9.59 -2.28 -46.95
CA ILE A 773 9.01 -1.12 -47.59
C ILE A 773 9.58 -1.08 -49.01
N GLU A 774 8.70 -1.11 -50.01
CA GLU A 774 9.07 -1.03 -51.42
C GLU A 774 8.54 0.26 -52.04
N ILE A 775 9.43 1.13 -52.52
CA ILE A 775 9.07 2.38 -53.22
C ILE A 775 9.14 2.15 -54.73
N VAL A 776 8.12 2.59 -55.45
CA VAL A 776 8.06 2.46 -56.92
C VAL A 776 8.85 3.60 -57.55
N ASN A 777 9.92 3.27 -58.30
CA ASN A 777 10.60 4.20 -59.19
C ASN A 777 10.22 3.87 -60.64
N GLU A 778 9.27 4.63 -61.19
CA GLU A 778 8.77 4.42 -62.56
C GLU A 778 9.80 4.81 -63.63
N ASN A 779 10.73 5.73 -63.33
CA ASN A 779 11.73 6.19 -64.31
C ASN A 779 12.76 5.09 -64.61
N ASP A 780 13.22 4.42 -63.56
CA ASP A 780 14.20 3.34 -63.66
C ASP A 780 13.55 1.96 -63.82
N HIS A 781 12.21 1.89 -63.78
CA HIS A 781 11.41 0.67 -63.86
C HIS A 781 11.82 -0.40 -62.82
N VAL A 782 12.01 0.03 -61.56
CA VAL A 782 12.41 -0.81 -60.41
C VAL A 782 11.61 -0.48 -59.14
N PHE A 783 11.57 -1.44 -58.21
CA PHE A 783 11.31 -1.18 -56.80
C PHE A 783 12.61 -0.87 -56.06
N GLU A 784 12.61 0.22 -55.30
CA GLU A 784 13.61 0.53 -54.28
C GLU A 784 13.15 -0.06 -52.95
N ILE A 785 13.90 -1.03 -52.41
CA ILE A 785 13.46 -1.89 -51.32
C ILE A 785 14.35 -1.69 -50.09
N TRP A 786 13.70 -1.38 -48.97
CA TRP A 786 14.25 -1.44 -47.63
C TRP A 786 13.60 -2.61 -46.91
N ALA A 787 14.39 -3.56 -46.43
CA ALA A 787 13.88 -4.76 -45.77
C ALA A 787 14.56 -4.99 -44.42
N THR A 788 14.00 -5.87 -43.62
CA THR A 788 14.69 -6.46 -42.46
C THR A 788 15.43 -7.74 -42.86
N GLN A 789 16.45 -8.11 -42.09
CA GLN A 789 17.00 -9.47 -42.14
C GLN A 789 15.99 -10.47 -41.56
N HIS A 790 16.26 -11.76 -41.76
CA HIS A 790 15.43 -12.80 -41.12
C HIS A 790 15.49 -12.65 -39.59
N GLY A 791 14.33 -12.57 -38.95
CA GLY A 791 14.23 -12.36 -37.50
C GLY A 791 14.20 -10.90 -37.07
N GLY A 792 14.24 -9.94 -38.01
CA GLY A 792 13.86 -8.54 -37.76
C GLY A 792 14.98 -7.53 -37.63
N SER A 793 16.26 -7.92 -37.66
CA SER A 793 17.35 -6.94 -37.54
C SER A 793 17.47 -6.06 -38.79
N GLN A 794 17.98 -4.84 -38.60
CA GLN A 794 18.18 -3.87 -39.68
C GLN A 794 19.05 -4.43 -40.80
N LEU A 795 18.67 -4.15 -42.05
CA LEU A 795 19.47 -4.42 -43.24
C LEU A 795 19.79 -3.07 -43.92
N ASN A 796 21.03 -2.61 -43.78
CA ASN A 796 21.53 -1.36 -44.39
C ASN A 796 21.91 -1.58 -45.86
N LEU A 797 20.95 -2.06 -46.65
CA LEU A 797 21.12 -2.31 -48.07
C LEU A 797 19.87 -1.85 -48.82
N LEU A 798 20.00 -0.79 -49.60
CA LEU A 798 19.01 -0.42 -50.61
C LEU A 798 19.14 -1.42 -51.78
N VAL A 799 18.05 -2.13 -52.06
CA VAL A 799 18.00 -3.08 -53.18
C VAL A 799 17.10 -2.54 -54.26
N ARG A 800 17.59 -2.53 -55.51
CA ARG A 800 16.81 -2.19 -56.70
C ARG A 800 16.41 -3.46 -57.44
N LEU A 801 15.12 -3.79 -57.46
CA LEU A 801 14.60 -4.98 -58.15
C LEU A 801 13.71 -4.57 -59.32
N SER A 802 13.92 -5.18 -60.49
CA SER A 802 13.11 -4.93 -61.68
C SER A 802 11.62 -5.22 -61.44
N LEU A 803 10.76 -4.31 -61.90
CA LEU A 803 9.30 -4.47 -61.86
C LEU A 803 8.80 -5.62 -62.75
N ASP A 804 9.65 -6.13 -63.65
CA ASP A 804 9.31 -7.19 -64.61
C ASP A 804 9.49 -8.60 -64.02
N GLU A 805 10.03 -8.75 -62.81
CA GLU A 805 10.12 -10.05 -62.15
C GLU A 805 8.69 -10.64 -61.95
N PRO A 806 8.38 -11.80 -62.56
CA PRO A 806 7.00 -12.21 -62.78
C PRO A 806 6.28 -12.78 -61.54
N HIS A 807 7.00 -13.27 -60.54
CA HIS A 807 6.42 -14.01 -59.42
C HIS A 807 5.96 -13.13 -58.27
N VAL A 808 6.69 -12.04 -58.01
CA VAL A 808 6.44 -11.13 -56.88
C VAL A 808 6.35 -9.69 -57.35
N MET A 809 7.40 -9.13 -57.98
CA MET A 809 7.48 -7.69 -58.26
C MET A 809 6.39 -7.24 -59.22
N GLN A 810 6.12 -8.01 -60.28
CA GLN A 810 5.07 -7.68 -61.25
C GLN A 810 3.67 -7.72 -60.62
N LYS A 811 3.40 -8.67 -59.70
CA LYS A 811 2.12 -8.79 -59.00
C LYS A 811 1.91 -7.60 -58.06
N MET A 812 2.94 -7.24 -57.30
CA MET A 812 2.99 -6.04 -56.45
C MET A 812 2.75 -4.76 -57.27
N TYR A 813 3.48 -4.57 -58.37
CA TYR A 813 3.36 -3.40 -59.23
C TYR A 813 1.96 -3.27 -59.86
N LYS A 814 1.38 -4.37 -60.34
CA LYS A 814 0.00 -4.38 -60.86
C LYS A 814 -1.02 -3.98 -59.79
N ALA A 815 -0.88 -4.50 -58.56
CA ALA A 815 -1.78 -4.15 -57.46
C ALA A 815 -1.68 -2.67 -57.07
N TRP A 816 -0.44 -2.14 -56.98
CA TRP A 816 -0.21 -0.72 -56.72
C TRP A 816 -0.78 0.18 -57.83
N LYS A 817 -0.53 -0.15 -59.10
CA LYS A 817 -1.03 0.63 -60.25
C LYS A 817 -2.56 0.64 -60.32
N ALA A 818 -3.19 -0.47 -59.93
CA ALA A 818 -4.64 -0.61 -59.84
C ALA A 818 -5.26 -0.07 -58.54
N LYS A 819 -4.45 0.43 -57.59
CA LYS A 819 -4.87 0.93 -56.27
C LYS A 819 -5.64 -0.11 -55.43
N ILE A 820 -5.25 -1.38 -55.53
CA ILE A 820 -5.81 -2.46 -54.71
C ILE A 820 -5.18 -2.35 -53.31
N LYS A 821 -6.01 -2.17 -52.27
CA LYS A 821 -5.54 -1.93 -50.89
C LYS A 821 -4.52 -2.95 -50.40
N SER A 822 -4.81 -4.23 -50.61
CA SER A 822 -3.92 -5.33 -50.23
C SER A 822 -4.06 -6.54 -51.14
N ILE A 823 -2.99 -7.31 -51.26
CA ILE A 823 -2.96 -8.62 -51.94
C ILE A 823 -2.14 -9.62 -51.12
N THR A 824 -2.37 -10.91 -51.34
CA THR A 824 -1.55 -11.99 -50.78
C THR A 824 -0.91 -12.78 -51.91
N ILE A 825 0.41 -12.91 -51.87
CA ILE A 825 1.21 -13.68 -52.83
C ILE A 825 1.75 -14.92 -52.11
N ASP A 826 1.23 -16.10 -52.47
CA ASP A 826 1.63 -17.39 -51.89
C ASP A 826 2.54 -18.15 -52.86
N LEU A 827 3.82 -18.23 -52.51
CA LEU A 827 4.86 -18.84 -53.34
C LEU A 827 5.17 -20.25 -52.85
N GLN A 828 5.09 -21.22 -53.76
CA GLN A 828 5.45 -22.61 -53.51
C GLN A 828 6.00 -23.28 -54.78
N GLY A 829 6.73 -24.38 -54.62
CA GLY A 829 7.23 -25.19 -55.74
C GLY A 829 8.13 -24.39 -56.70
N LYS A 830 7.82 -24.43 -58.00
CA LYS A 830 8.67 -23.87 -59.06
C LYS A 830 8.80 -22.34 -58.99
N GLU A 831 7.70 -21.63 -58.71
CA GLU A 831 7.70 -20.16 -58.60
C GLU A 831 8.63 -19.67 -57.46
N LEU A 832 8.62 -20.38 -56.32
CA LEU A 832 9.48 -20.06 -55.18
C LEU A 832 10.97 -20.24 -55.50
N GLU A 833 11.34 -21.29 -56.25
CA GLU A 833 12.73 -21.56 -56.65
C GLU A 833 13.24 -20.55 -57.68
N GLU A 834 12.41 -20.18 -58.65
CA GLU A 834 12.75 -19.15 -59.65
C GLU A 834 12.95 -17.78 -58.99
N TYR A 835 12.08 -17.41 -58.04
CA TYR A 835 12.22 -16.19 -57.26
C TYR A 835 13.46 -16.19 -56.36
N PHE A 836 13.77 -17.30 -55.68
CA PHE A 836 15.00 -17.44 -54.87
C PHE A 836 16.27 -17.25 -55.72
N ASN A 837 16.31 -17.86 -56.91
CA ASN A 837 17.44 -17.73 -57.83
C ASN A 837 17.57 -16.30 -58.38
N TYR A 838 16.46 -15.63 -58.66
CA TYR A 838 16.45 -14.23 -59.05
C TYR A 838 17.07 -13.35 -57.96
N LEU A 839 16.61 -13.44 -56.70
CA LEU A 839 17.16 -12.66 -55.59
C LEU A 839 18.65 -12.91 -55.39
N LYS A 840 19.10 -14.16 -55.52
CA LYS A 840 20.52 -14.52 -55.45
C LYS A 840 21.35 -13.89 -56.58
N LYS A 841 20.81 -13.87 -57.81
CA LYS A 841 21.47 -13.24 -58.98
C LYS A 841 21.60 -11.73 -58.82
N GLN A 842 20.64 -11.08 -58.16
CA GLN A 842 20.67 -9.66 -57.83
C GLN A 842 21.59 -9.34 -56.64
N GLY A 843 22.33 -10.32 -56.11
CA GLY A 843 23.32 -10.12 -55.05
C GLY A 843 22.73 -10.05 -53.63
N LEU A 844 21.46 -10.40 -53.41
CA LEU A 844 20.89 -10.41 -52.06
C LEU A 844 21.42 -11.59 -51.22
N PRO A 845 21.64 -11.39 -49.90
CA PRO A 845 22.11 -12.44 -48.99
C PRO A 845 20.97 -13.41 -48.60
N VAL A 846 20.47 -14.19 -49.57
CA VAL A 846 19.43 -15.20 -49.36
C VAL A 846 20.03 -16.59 -49.09
N GLN A 847 19.56 -17.26 -48.04
CA GLN A 847 20.00 -18.61 -47.66
C GLN A 847 18.87 -19.63 -47.84
N ARG A 848 19.09 -20.70 -48.61
CA ARG A 848 18.03 -21.69 -48.95
C ARG A 848 17.41 -22.34 -47.72
N LYS A 849 18.21 -22.63 -46.68
CA LYS A 849 17.74 -23.27 -45.43
C LYS A 849 16.71 -22.40 -44.67
N ILE A 850 16.86 -21.08 -44.72
CA ILE A 850 16.00 -20.11 -44.04
C ILE A 850 14.80 -19.73 -44.93
N PHE A 851 14.96 -19.77 -46.26
CA PHE A 851 13.93 -19.37 -47.21
C PHE A 851 12.70 -20.30 -47.25
N GLY A 852 12.79 -21.49 -46.66
CA GLY A 852 11.66 -22.42 -46.51
C GLY A 852 11.18 -23.10 -47.81
N LYS A 853 10.10 -23.88 -47.71
CA LYS A 853 9.44 -24.54 -48.87
C LYS A 853 8.19 -23.81 -49.37
N ARG A 854 7.70 -22.85 -48.59
CA ARG A 854 6.54 -21.99 -48.88
C ARG A 854 6.83 -20.60 -48.32
N ARG A 855 6.36 -19.55 -48.99
CA ARG A 855 6.53 -18.16 -48.55
C ARG A 855 5.30 -17.36 -48.94
N VAL A 856 4.61 -16.80 -47.94
CA VAL A 856 3.43 -15.97 -48.13
C VAL A 856 3.83 -14.51 -47.87
N GLN A 857 3.64 -13.66 -48.87
CA GLN A 857 3.85 -12.22 -48.76
C GLN A 857 2.48 -11.54 -48.76
N ASN A 858 2.10 -10.93 -47.63
CA ASN A 858 0.93 -10.06 -47.58
C ASN A 858 1.41 -8.63 -47.81
N VAL A 859 0.71 -7.95 -48.70
CA VAL A 859 1.14 -6.71 -49.32
C VAL A 859 0.03 -5.68 -49.11
N ALA A 860 0.37 -4.50 -48.61
CA ALA A 860 -0.54 -3.35 -48.54
C ALA A 860 0.02 -2.16 -49.32
N THR A 861 -0.77 -1.57 -50.20
CA THR A 861 -0.32 -0.48 -51.07
C THR A 861 -0.53 0.90 -50.44
N PHE A 862 0.38 1.83 -50.68
CA PHE A 862 0.23 3.26 -50.38
C PHE A 862 0.59 4.13 -51.60
N SER A 863 0.51 5.46 -51.50
CA SER A 863 0.52 6.35 -52.67
C SER A 863 1.76 6.25 -53.56
N LYS A 864 2.90 5.84 -53.01
CA LYS A 864 4.21 5.81 -53.69
C LYS A 864 4.93 4.46 -53.59
N GLY A 865 4.30 3.48 -52.94
CA GLY A 865 4.95 2.20 -52.67
C GLY A 865 4.04 1.19 -51.99
N ILE A 866 4.68 0.20 -51.38
CA ILE A 866 4.05 -0.97 -50.79
C ILE A 866 4.73 -1.29 -49.45
N LEU A 867 3.94 -1.78 -48.49
CA LEU A 867 4.42 -2.48 -47.31
C LEU A 867 4.21 -3.97 -47.46
N THR A 868 5.23 -4.75 -47.12
CA THR A 868 5.19 -6.20 -47.24
C THR A 868 5.53 -6.87 -45.90
N ILE A 869 4.68 -7.79 -45.47
CA ILE A 869 4.94 -8.73 -44.38
C ILE A 869 5.11 -10.14 -44.95
N ILE A 870 6.20 -10.81 -44.57
CA ILE A 870 6.54 -12.12 -45.11
C ILE A 870 6.49 -13.19 -44.02
N THR A 871 5.77 -14.28 -44.29
CA THR A 871 5.46 -15.35 -43.33
C THR A 871 5.47 -16.73 -44.01
N PRO A 872 5.58 -17.85 -43.26
CA PRO A 872 5.57 -19.19 -43.84
C PRO A 872 4.16 -19.69 -44.23
N GLU A 873 3.11 -19.16 -43.59
CA GLU A 873 1.71 -19.58 -43.74
C GLU A 873 0.77 -18.37 -43.91
N PRO A 874 -0.41 -18.54 -44.53
CA PRO A 874 -1.40 -17.47 -44.68
C PRO A 874 -1.82 -16.85 -43.35
N ARG A 875 -2.05 -15.54 -43.35
CA ARG A 875 -2.48 -14.78 -42.17
C ARG A 875 -3.98 -14.49 -42.21
N PRO A 876 -4.65 -14.40 -41.05
CA PRO A 876 -6.06 -14.04 -41.01
C PRO A 876 -6.29 -12.62 -41.54
N GLN A 877 -7.54 -12.34 -41.94
CA GLN A 877 -7.92 -11.03 -42.48
C GLN A 877 -7.58 -9.87 -41.52
N GLU A 878 -7.65 -10.09 -40.20
CA GLU A 878 -7.30 -9.10 -39.18
C GLU A 878 -5.84 -8.60 -39.30
N THR A 879 -4.90 -9.48 -39.65
CA THR A 879 -3.50 -9.11 -39.89
C THR A 879 -3.33 -8.28 -41.16
N ILE A 880 -4.14 -8.58 -42.19
CA ILE A 880 -4.14 -7.84 -43.46
C ILE A 880 -4.70 -6.44 -43.24
N ASP A 881 -5.82 -6.34 -42.52
CA ASP A 881 -6.44 -5.05 -42.16
C ASP A 881 -5.48 -4.20 -41.29
N LEU A 882 -4.72 -4.84 -40.40
CA LEU A 882 -3.65 -4.18 -39.65
C LEU A 882 -2.56 -3.63 -40.58
N LEU A 883 -2.08 -4.44 -41.54
CA LEU A 883 -1.08 -4.01 -42.52
C LEU A 883 -1.57 -2.84 -43.38
N GLU A 884 -2.85 -2.82 -43.77
CA GLU A 884 -3.48 -1.70 -44.47
C GLU A 884 -3.44 -0.40 -43.64
N ARG A 885 -3.67 -0.49 -42.32
CA ARG A 885 -3.58 0.68 -41.42
C ARG A 885 -2.16 1.22 -41.32
N PHE A 886 -1.16 0.34 -41.19
CA PHE A 886 0.25 0.75 -41.21
C PHE A 886 0.64 1.39 -42.53
N ALA A 887 0.16 0.87 -43.67
CA ALA A 887 0.41 1.46 -44.98
C ALA A 887 -0.18 2.86 -45.09
N HIS A 888 -1.40 3.07 -44.58
CA HIS A 888 -2.03 4.39 -44.56
C HIS A 888 -1.29 5.41 -43.68
N VAL A 889 -0.84 4.99 -42.48
CA VAL A 889 -0.10 5.88 -41.57
C VAL A 889 1.29 6.23 -42.13
N PHE A 890 1.97 5.23 -42.71
CA PHE A 890 3.23 5.45 -43.40
C PHE A 890 3.05 6.41 -44.59
N ASP A 891 1.99 6.26 -45.38
CA ASP A 891 1.67 7.15 -46.51
C ASP A 891 1.61 8.63 -46.09
N GLY A 892 0.97 8.92 -44.96
CA GLY A 892 0.86 10.28 -44.42
C GLY A 892 2.20 10.89 -44.00
N THR A 893 3.23 10.08 -43.73
CA THR A 893 4.58 10.53 -43.35
C THR A 893 5.61 10.38 -44.46
N TYR A 894 5.26 9.68 -45.54
CA TYR A 894 6.14 9.48 -46.68
C TYR A 894 6.58 10.81 -47.34
N THR A 895 5.75 11.86 -47.29
CA THR A 895 6.12 13.21 -47.75
C THR A 895 7.39 13.72 -47.05
N ARG A 896 7.63 13.37 -45.78
CA ARG A 896 8.85 13.76 -45.06
C ARG A 896 10.10 13.13 -45.68
N PHE A 897 10.03 11.87 -46.08
CA PHE A 897 11.12 11.19 -46.79
C PHE A 897 11.43 11.91 -48.12
N LEU A 898 10.40 12.27 -48.89
CA LEU A 898 10.58 13.04 -50.13
C LEU A 898 11.15 14.45 -49.87
N ASP A 899 10.70 15.12 -48.82
CA ASP A 899 11.19 16.44 -48.43
C ASP A 899 12.67 16.37 -48.01
N LEU A 900 13.08 15.32 -47.30
CA LEU A 900 14.47 15.08 -46.93
C LEU A 900 15.34 14.82 -48.17
N GLN A 901 14.93 13.94 -49.09
CA GLN A 901 15.67 13.74 -50.35
C GLN A 901 15.82 15.04 -51.14
N LYS A 902 14.77 15.86 -51.18
CA LYS A 902 14.80 17.17 -51.82
C LYS A 902 15.73 18.15 -51.09
N ALA A 903 15.70 18.18 -49.76
CA ALA A 903 16.57 19.04 -48.94
C ALA A 903 18.04 18.63 -49.05
N GLU A 904 18.34 17.33 -49.09
CA GLU A 904 19.68 16.78 -49.30
C GLU A 904 20.22 17.18 -50.69
N ALA A 905 19.41 17.05 -51.73
CA ALA A 905 19.76 17.50 -53.08
C ALA A 905 19.97 19.04 -53.14
N GLN A 906 19.13 19.82 -52.46
CA GLN A 906 19.28 21.28 -52.36
C GLN A 906 20.53 21.69 -51.59
N ALA A 907 20.87 20.99 -50.50
CA ALA A 907 22.08 21.24 -49.72
C ALA A 907 23.34 20.95 -50.54
N ARG A 908 23.32 19.87 -51.33
CA ARG A 908 24.39 19.54 -52.28
C ARG A 908 24.56 20.63 -53.34
N GLU A 909 23.47 21.11 -53.92
CA GLU A 909 23.51 22.20 -54.90
C GLU A 909 24.01 23.53 -54.29
N ALA A 910 23.56 23.86 -53.07
CA ALA A 910 24.04 25.03 -52.34
C ALA A 910 25.54 24.96 -52.03
N MET A 911 26.06 23.76 -51.74
CA MET A 911 27.50 23.54 -51.53
C MET A 911 28.29 23.80 -52.83
N ILE A 912 27.78 23.36 -53.98
CA ILE A 912 28.40 23.62 -55.30
C ILE A 912 28.40 25.13 -55.60
N GLU A 913 27.26 25.82 -55.41
CA GLU A 913 27.16 27.26 -55.61
C GLU A 913 28.08 28.06 -54.67
N ALA A 914 28.18 27.67 -53.40
CA ALA A 914 29.09 28.31 -52.45
C ALA A 914 30.56 28.15 -52.87
N ALA A 915 30.94 26.98 -53.38
CA ALA A 915 32.28 26.70 -53.88
C ALA A 915 32.61 27.55 -55.12
N LEU A 916 31.66 27.66 -56.07
CA LEU A 916 31.76 28.54 -57.24
C LEU A 916 31.90 30.02 -56.82
N GLU A 917 31.09 30.48 -55.87
CA GLU A 917 31.13 31.86 -55.38
C GLU A 917 32.41 32.18 -54.60
N ARG A 918 33.00 31.21 -53.86
CA ARG A 918 34.31 31.42 -53.21
C ARG A 918 35.42 31.68 -54.24
N VAL A 919 35.48 30.87 -55.30
CA VAL A 919 36.44 31.07 -56.39
C VAL A 919 36.21 32.43 -57.08
N ARG A 920 34.95 32.78 -57.33
CA ARG A 920 34.58 34.08 -57.90
C ARG A 920 34.97 35.25 -56.98
N SER A 921 34.63 35.18 -55.70
CA SER A 921 34.84 36.23 -54.71
C SER A 921 36.33 36.50 -54.47
N LYS A 922 37.14 35.45 -54.29
CA LYS A 922 38.60 35.60 -54.17
C LYS A 922 39.17 36.34 -55.36
N THR A 923 38.70 36.01 -56.56
CA THR A 923 39.19 36.67 -57.77
C THR A 923 38.70 38.11 -57.87
N MET A 924 37.44 38.38 -57.56
CA MET A 924 36.93 39.76 -57.54
C MET A 924 37.66 40.66 -56.54
N ALA A 925 38.21 40.08 -55.46
CA ALA A 925 38.97 40.80 -54.46
C ALA A 925 40.40 41.16 -54.88
N MET A 926 40.92 40.59 -55.98
CA MET A 926 42.28 40.85 -56.46
C MET A 926 42.53 42.34 -56.66
N GLN A 927 43.60 42.86 -56.06
CA GLN A 927 44.02 44.25 -56.21
C GLN A 927 45.19 44.39 -57.18
N ARG A 928 46.02 43.35 -57.29
CA ARG A 928 47.15 43.29 -58.21
C ARG A 928 47.07 42.10 -59.14
N SER A 929 47.71 42.24 -60.29
CA SER A 929 47.73 41.17 -61.29
C SER A 929 48.49 39.91 -60.84
N ASP A 930 49.48 40.02 -59.95
CA ASP A 930 50.25 38.89 -59.42
C ASP A 930 49.48 37.99 -58.42
N GLU A 931 48.28 38.41 -57.97
CA GLU A 931 47.41 37.64 -57.08
C GLU A 931 46.62 36.50 -57.78
N LEU A 932 46.76 36.35 -59.10
CA LEU A 932 46.05 35.31 -59.87
C LEU A 932 46.43 33.88 -59.41
N LEU A 933 47.64 33.71 -58.88
CA LEU A 933 48.12 32.43 -58.33
C LEU A 933 47.23 31.94 -57.18
N ASP A 934 46.81 32.82 -56.27
CA ASP A 934 45.95 32.47 -55.13
C ASP A 934 44.57 31.97 -55.57
N ALA A 935 44.05 32.47 -56.70
CA ALA A 935 42.77 32.03 -57.24
C ALA A 935 42.82 30.56 -57.70
N SER A 936 43.97 30.12 -58.21
CA SER A 936 44.24 28.71 -58.57
C SER A 936 44.19 27.77 -57.37
N GLU A 937 44.79 28.20 -56.25
CA GLU A 937 44.86 27.39 -55.04
C GLU A 937 43.45 27.16 -54.45
N ILE A 938 42.62 28.20 -54.45
CA ILE A 938 41.24 28.09 -53.96
C ILE A 938 40.38 27.22 -54.90
N LEU A 939 40.56 27.32 -56.22
CA LEU A 939 39.90 26.41 -57.17
C LEU A 939 40.22 24.94 -56.85
N PHE A 940 41.50 24.62 -56.61
CA PHE A 940 41.94 23.27 -56.29
C PHE A 940 41.33 22.74 -54.98
N VAL A 941 41.33 23.56 -53.92
CA VAL A 941 40.79 23.19 -52.61
C VAL A 941 39.28 22.97 -52.65
N GLU A 942 38.53 23.85 -53.32
CA GLU A 942 37.07 23.74 -53.39
C GLU A 942 36.62 22.54 -54.23
N MET A 943 37.36 22.18 -55.28
CA MET A 943 37.11 20.94 -56.04
C MET A 943 37.27 19.68 -55.18
N GLN A 944 38.31 19.61 -54.34
CA GLN A 944 38.49 18.46 -53.44
C GLN A 944 37.34 18.33 -52.44
N LYS A 945 36.83 19.44 -51.89
CA LYS A 945 35.67 19.43 -50.98
C LYS A 945 34.40 18.90 -51.64
N LEU A 946 34.27 19.05 -52.96
CA LEU A 946 33.16 18.51 -53.73
C LEU A 946 33.31 17.02 -54.10
N GLY A 947 34.40 16.38 -53.65
CA GLY A 947 34.69 14.97 -53.91
C GLY A 947 35.36 14.70 -55.25
N ILE A 948 36.00 15.71 -55.85
CA ILE A 948 36.77 15.55 -57.09
C ILE A 948 38.23 15.27 -56.73
N GLU A 949 38.57 14.00 -56.61
CA GLU A 949 39.94 13.56 -56.32
C GLU A 949 40.84 13.69 -57.56
N SER A 950 42.05 14.23 -57.38
CA SER A 950 43.02 14.41 -58.46
C SER A 950 44.46 14.37 -57.96
N LEU A 951 45.39 13.98 -58.85
CA LEU A 951 46.83 14.09 -58.64
C LEU A 951 47.25 15.57 -58.57
N THR A 952 46.78 16.37 -59.53
CA THR A 952 46.89 17.83 -59.56
C THR A 952 45.76 18.41 -60.39
N ALA A 953 45.29 19.60 -60.03
CA ALA A 953 44.32 20.34 -60.81
C ALA A 953 44.54 21.85 -60.69
N GLY A 954 44.26 22.58 -61.76
CA GLY A 954 44.52 24.01 -61.88
C GLY A 954 44.12 24.52 -63.24
N TYR A 955 44.84 25.51 -63.77
CA TYR A 955 44.59 26.01 -65.13
C TYR A 955 45.86 26.13 -65.96
N VAL A 956 45.66 26.22 -67.27
CA VAL A 956 46.70 26.39 -68.27
C VAL A 956 46.33 27.58 -69.12
N LEU A 957 47.24 28.55 -69.25
CA LEU A 957 47.09 29.68 -70.18
C LEU A 957 47.97 29.43 -71.40
N MET A 958 47.40 29.61 -72.58
CA MET A 958 48.18 29.45 -73.82
C MET A 958 48.96 30.73 -74.10
N ASP A 959 50.23 30.60 -74.49
CA ASP A 959 51.03 31.73 -74.93
C ASP A 959 50.50 32.31 -76.26
N LYS A 960 50.97 33.51 -76.62
CA LYS A 960 50.51 34.21 -77.85
C LYS A 960 50.83 33.44 -79.14
N GLU A 961 51.89 32.62 -79.12
CA GLU A 961 52.26 31.75 -80.25
C GLU A 961 51.45 30.44 -80.28
N GLU A 962 50.65 30.17 -79.23
CA GLU A 962 49.84 28.97 -79.03
C GLU A 962 50.66 27.66 -79.07
N LYS A 963 51.94 27.75 -78.70
CA LYS A 963 52.89 26.62 -78.65
C LYS A 963 53.16 26.16 -77.22
N ASN A 964 53.13 27.07 -76.26
CA ASN A 964 53.42 26.75 -74.87
C ASN A 964 52.19 27.00 -74.00
N GLY A 965 51.97 26.10 -73.05
CA GLY A 965 50.98 26.29 -72.00
C GLY A 965 51.67 26.64 -70.70
N LEU A 966 51.32 27.78 -70.13
CA LEU A 966 51.72 28.21 -68.80
C LEU A 966 50.80 27.53 -67.80
N ASN A 967 51.29 26.49 -67.15
CA ASN A 967 50.51 25.68 -66.23
C ASN A 967 50.65 26.18 -64.79
N TYR A 968 49.51 26.52 -64.22
CA TYR A 968 49.31 26.98 -62.85
C TYR A 968 48.61 25.87 -62.08
N THR A 969 49.40 24.91 -61.62
CA THR A 969 48.95 23.73 -60.89
C THR A 969 49.77 23.54 -59.62
N PRO A 970 49.21 22.92 -58.59
CA PRO A 970 49.97 22.51 -57.43
C PRO A 970 51.02 21.44 -57.79
N ASP A 971 52.17 21.50 -57.13
CA ASP A 971 53.16 20.43 -57.13
C ASP A 971 52.48 19.14 -56.62
N PRO A 972 52.47 18.05 -57.41
CA PRO A 972 51.81 16.80 -57.02
C PRO A 972 52.31 16.21 -55.69
N SER A 973 53.54 16.51 -55.28
CA SER A 973 54.17 16.02 -54.05
C SER A 973 53.84 16.87 -52.81
N THR A 974 53.88 18.21 -52.94
CA THR A 974 53.66 19.12 -51.80
C THR A 974 52.24 19.66 -51.71
N LYS A 975 51.47 19.53 -52.79
CA LYS A 975 50.11 20.10 -52.97
C LYS A 975 50.06 21.63 -52.84
N LYS A 976 51.20 22.31 -52.97
CA LYS A 976 51.31 23.78 -52.99
C LYS A 976 51.56 24.28 -54.42
N MET A 977 51.09 25.48 -54.73
CA MET A 977 51.33 26.12 -56.03
C MET A 977 52.83 26.34 -56.29
N PHE A 978 53.26 26.12 -57.54
CA PHE A 978 54.58 26.58 -57.98
C PHE A 978 54.66 28.13 -57.92
N PRO A 979 55.79 28.72 -57.49
CA PRO A 979 55.94 30.17 -57.37
C PRO A 979 55.97 30.89 -58.74
N VAL A 980 56.25 30.15 -59.81
CA VAL A 980 56.20 30.59 -61.20
C VAL A 980 55.49 29.50 -62.02
N PRO A 981 54.79 29.85 -63.11
CA PRO A 981 54.13 28.86 -63.94
C PRO A 981 55.13 27.87 -64.55
N VAL A 982 54.69 26.61 -64.62
CA VAL A 982 55.41 25.56 -65.34
C VAL A 982 55.10 25.71 -66.82
N ILE A 983 56.12 25.91 -67.65
CA ILE A 983 55.94 26.11 -69.10
C ILE A 983 56.09 24.76 -69.78
N ILE A 984 55.01 24.27 -70.39
CA ILE A 984 54.97 22.96 -71.06
C ILE A 984 54.83 23.17 -72.58
N PRO A 985 55.73 22.60 -73.42
CA PRO A 985 55.56 22.62 -74.87
C PRO A 985 54.34 21.79 -75.29
N HIS A 986 53.34 22.43 -75.89
CA HIS A 986 52.07 21.80 -76.26
C HIS A 986 52.03 21.27 -77.70
N ASP A 987 53.08 21.49 -78.48
CA ASP A 987 53.20 21.12 -79.89
C ASP A 987 54.16 19.93 -80.13
N GLU A 988 54.59 19.22 -79.09
CA GLU A 988 55.51 18.09 -79.22
C GLU A 988 54.81 16.72 -79.15
N THR A 989 53.89 16.51 -78.20
CA THR A 989 53.24 15.20 -77.99
C THR A 989 51.86 15.09 -78.63
N ILE A 990 51.40 13.86 -78.93
CA ILE A 990 50.08 13.63 -79.54
C ILE A 990 48.93 14.12 -78.65
N HIS A 991 49.02 13.91 -77.34
CA HIS A 991 47.98 14.31 -76.38
C HIS A 991 47.92 15.83 -76.22
N LEU A 992 49.06 16.52 -76.11
CA LEU A 992 49.09 17.98 -76.00
C LEU A 992 48.63 18.67 -77.30
N LYS A 993 49.04 18.15 -78.48
CA LYS A 993 48.52 18.60 -79.79
C LYS A 993 47.00 18.45 -79.88
N GLN A 994 46.46 17.37 -79.33
CA GLN A 994 45.02 17.13 -79.30
C GLN A 994 44.30 18.13 -78.40
N ILE A 995 44.89 18.49 -77.26
CA ILE A 995 44.34 19.52 -76.36
C ILE A 995 44.25 20.86 -77.11
N VAL A 996 45.34 21.34 -77.73
CA VAL A 996 45.36 22.60 -78.49
C VAL A 996 44.36 22.57 -79.65
N LYS A 997 44.26 21.44 -80.38
CA LYS A 997 43.30 21.30 -81.49
C LYS A 997 41.84 21.40 -81.03
N ASN A 998 41.49 20.88 -79.86
CA ASN A 998 40.10 20.95 -79.36
C ASN A 998 39.78 22.30 -78.71
N TRP A 999 40.76 22.93 -78.05
CA TRP A 999 40.68 24.30 -77.56
C TRP A 999 40.37 25.29 -78.70
N LYS A 1000 41.16 25.24 -79.78
CA LYS A 1000 40.95 26.08 -80.99
C LYS A 1000 39.59 25.89 -81.67
N LYS A 1001 38.98 24.72 -81.50
CA LYS A 1001 37.64 24.41 -82.02
C LYS A 1001 36.50 24.90 -81.13
N GLY A 1002 36.80 25.47 -79.96
CA GLY A 1002 35.80 25.94 -79.02
C GLY A 1002 34.96 24.81 -78.41
N LYS A 1003 35.53 23.59 -78.29
CA LYS A 1003 34.84 22.53 -77.55
C LYS A 1003 34.73 22.90 -76.07
N PRO A 1004 33.70 22.43 -75.34
CA PRO A 1004 33.56 22.74 -73.92
C PRO A 1004 34.61 22.02 -73.05
N PHE A 1005 34.95 20.77 -73.39
CA PHE A 1005 35.99 20.01 -72.71
C PHE A 1005 36.54 18.86 -73.57
N LEU A 1006 37.64 18.25 -73.13
CA LEU A 1006 38.24 17.05 -73.69
C LEU A 1006 38.77 16.15 -72.56
N ILE A 1007 38.42 14.87 -72.62
CA ILE A 1007 39.00 13.82 -71.77
C ILE A 1007 40.01 13.04 -72.61
N ILE A 1008 41.22 12.86 -72.09
CA ILE A 1008 42.25 11.98 -72.66
C ILE A 1008 42.55 10.90 -71.63
N GLU A 1009 42.33 9.63 -72.00
CA GLU A 1009 42.65 8.47 -71.19
C GLU A 1009 43.92 7.82 -71.74
N MET A 1010 44.90 7.61 -70.89
CA MET A 1010 46.20 7.03 -71.24
C MET A 1010 46.32 5.63 -70.62
N ASP A 1011 46.86 4.68 -71.38
CA ASP A 1011 47.33 3.44 -70.79
C ASP A 1011 48.61 3.65 -69.94
N GLU A 1012 49.13 2.59 -69.33
CA GLU A 1012 50.30 2.67 -68.45
C GLU A 1012 51.57 3.10 -69.19
N ALA A 1013 51.77 2.62 -70.41
CA ALA A 1013 52.95 2.97 -71.21
C ALA A 1013 52.87 4.42 -71.72
N GLU A 1014 51.68 4.88 -72.10
CA GLU A 1014 51.39 6.27 -72.45
C GLU A 1014 51.56 7.21 -71.26
N THR A 1015 51.10 6.80 -70.08
CA THR A 1015 51.24 7.56 -68.83
C THR A 1015 52.71 7.79 -68.49
N ILE A 1016 53.55 6.73 -68.52
CA ILE A 1016 55.00 6.85 -68.27
C ILE A 1016 55.64 7.80 -69.28
N ARG A 1017 55.33 7.69 -70.57
CA ARG A 1017 55.86 8.59 -71.60
C ARG A 1017 55.44 10.04 -71.38
N HIS A 1018 54.16 10.27 -71.05
CA HIS A 1018 53.65 11.61 -70.82
C HIS A 1018 54.30 12.25 -69.59
N GLN A 1019 54.35 11.55 -68.45
CA GLN A 1019 54.98 12.08 -67.24
C GLN A 1019 56.49 12.29 -67.39
N THR A 1020 57.19 11.42 -68.12
CA THR A 1020 58.61 11.62 -68.46
C THR A 1020 58.79 12.90 -69.27
N PHE A 1021 57.95 13.12 -70.29
CA PHE A 1021 57.98 14.34 -71.09
C PHE A 1021 57.72 15.59 -70.24
N ILE A 1022 56.71 15.58 -69.36
CA ILE A 1022 56.43 16.72 -68.47
C ILE A 1022 57.66 17.02 -67.60
N ALA A 1023 58.28 16.01 -66.99
CA ALA A 1023 59.42 16.22 -66.10
C ALA A 1023 60.68 16.72 -66.82
N GLU A 1024 60.95 16.25 -68.04
CA GLU A 1024 62.20 16.53 -68.76
C GLU A 1024 62.12 17.74 -69.70
N ARG A 1025 60.93 18.07 -70.22
CA ARG A 1025 60.77 19.12 -71.25
C ARG A 1025 60.14 20.40 -70.73
N SER A 1026 59.56 20.40 -69.53
CA SER A 1026 58.93 21.60 -68.98
C SER A 1026 59.96 22.53 -68.36
N THR A 1027 59.75 23.84 -68.50
CA THR A 1027 60.55 24.86 -67.79
C THR A 1027 59.92 25.13 -66.42
N ASN A 1028 60.75 25.38 -65.40
CA ASN A 1028 60.38 25.59 -64.00
C ASN A 1028 59.75 24.40 -63.27
N PHE A 1029 59.77 23.20 -63.86
CA PHE A 1029 59.32 21.98 -63.19
C PHE A 1029 60.44 21.36 -62.34
N THR A 1030 60.12 20.92 -61.12
CA THR A 1030 61.14 20.57 -60.12
C THR A 1030 61.28 19.08 -59.85
N LEU A 1031 60.29 18.25 -60.17
CA LEU A 1031 60.32 16.81 -59.94
C LEU A 1031 61.04 16.08 -61.08
N THR A 1032 61.88 15.10 -60.74
CA THR A 1032 62.46 14.19 -61.73
C THR A 1032 61.40 13.25 -62.31
N ALA A 1033 61.64 12.72 -63.52
CA ALA A 1033 60.73 11.77 -64.16
C ALA A 1033 60.39 10.58 -63.24
N ALA A 1034 61.39 10.01 -62.54
CA ALA A 1034 61.18 8.91 -61.61
C ALA A 1034 60.26 9.28 -60.43
N GLN A 1035 60.41 10.48 -59.86
CA GLN A 1035 59.56 10.95 -58.76
C GLN A 1035 58.12 11.19 -59.22
N LEU A 1036 57.93 11.80 -60.39
CA LEU A 1036 56.61 12.09 -60.93
C LEU A 1036 55.85 10.82 -61.31
N ILE A 1037 56.54 9.85 -61.91
CA ILE A 1037 55.97 8.53 -62.23
C ILE A 1037 55.53 7.81 -60.95
N ALA A 1038 56.35 7.82 -59.89
CA ALA A 1038 56.02 7.16 -58.62
C ALA A 1038 54.78 7.74 -57.92
N LEU A 1039 54.47 9.03 -58.14
CA LEU A 1039 53.29 9.69 -57.60
C LEU A 1039 52.05 9.53 -58.49
N SER A 1040 52.22 9.10 -59.73
CA SER A 1040 51.14 9.02 -60.72
C SER A 1040 50.37 7.69 -60.63
N PRO A 1041 49.06 7.68 -60.92
CA PRO A 1041 48.31 6.44 -61.08
C PRO A 1041 48.83 5.65 -62.31
N ALA A 1042 48.64 4.33 -62.29
CA ALA A 1042 49.07 3.46 -63.39
C ALA A 1042 48.41 3.80 -64.74
N LYS A 1043 47.21 4.38 -64.72
CA LYS A 1043 46.55 4.93 -65.91
C LYS A 1043 46.14 6.37 -65.62
N LEU A 1044 46.63 7.30 -66.44
CA LEU A 1044 46.37 8.72 -66.26
C LEU A 1044 45.20 9.17 -67.13
N ILE A 1045 44.36 10.02 -66.57
CA ILE A 1045 43.25 10.66 -67.27
C ILE A 1045 43.38 12.18 -67.12
N LEU A 1046 43.46 12.87 -68.25
CA LEU A 1046 43.47 14.33 -68.33
C LEU A 1046 42.08 14.83 -68.68
N HIS A 1047 41.48 15.64 -67.81
CA HIS A 1047 40.24 16.35 -68.08
C HIS A 1047 40.57 17.82 -68.32
N ASN A 1048 40.26 18.30 -69.52
CA ASN A 1048 40.61 19.65 -69.99
C ASN A 1048 39.33 20.41 -70.28
N PHE A 1049 38.99 21.42 -69.50
CA PHE A 1049 37.78 22.22 -69.67
C PHE A 1049 38.14 23.61 -70.21
N TYR A 1050 37.68 23.92 -71.41
CA TYR A 1050 38.22 25.02 -72.20
C TYR A 1050 37.54 26.37 -71.88
N PHE A 1051 38.36 27.41 -71.84
CA PHE A 1051 37.95 28.81 -71.84
C PHE A 1051 38.78 29.58 -72.89
N LYS A 1052 38.50 30.87 -73.13
CA LYS A 1052 39.01 31.62 -74.28
C LYS A 1052 40.54 31.71 -74.31
N GLU A 1053 41.18 31.92 -73.17
CA GLU A 1053 42.63 32.10 -73.08
C GLU A 1053 43.38 30.83 -72.65
N GLY A 1054 42.67 29.72 -72.42
CA GLY A 1054 43.26 28.50 -71.88
C GLY A 1054 42.27 27.41 -71.49
N TYR A 1055 42.62 26.59 -70.51
CA TYR A 1055 41.74 25.54 -69.99
C TYR A 1055 42.00 25.22 -68.52
N LEU A 1056 40.96 24.78 -67.80
CA LEU A 1056 41.12 24.12 -66.51
C LEU A 1056 41.59 22.68 -66.75
N LEU A 1057 42.57 22.23 -65.99
CA LEU A 1057 43.19 20.92 -66.10
C LEU A 1057 42.96 20.13 -64.82
N ILE A 1058 42.55 18.87 -64.96
CA ILE A 1058 42.48 17.88 -63.88
C ILE A 1058 43.20 16.63 -64.33
N VAL A 1059 44.18 16.21 -63.54
CA VAL A 1059 44.99 15.02 -63.77
C VAL A 1059 44.66 13.99 -62.69
N GLY A 1060 44.21 12.79 -63.05
CA GLY A 1060 43.82 11.77 -62.08
C GLY A 1060 43.81 10.35 -62.63
N GLY A 1061 43.42 9.37 -61.81
CA GLY A 1061 43.37 7.94 -62.18
C GLY A 1061 41.98 7.42 -62.55
N SER A 1062 40.95 8.21 -62.28
CA SER A 1062 39.54 7.86 -62.50
C SER A 1062 38.85 8.91 -63.36
N ARG A 1063 37.89 8.44 -64.16
CA ARG A 1063 37.04 9.31 -64.98
C ARG A 1063 36.06 10.04 -64.09
N LEU A 1064 35.85 11.33 -64.33
CA LEU A 1064 34.81 12.10 -63.65
C LEU A 1064 33.42 11.56 -63.98
N SER A 1065 32.53 11.55 -62.99
CA SER A 1065 31.10 11.28 -63.21
C SER A 1065 30.45 12.39 -64.08
N GLU A 1066 29.23 12.14 -64.56
CA GLU A 1066 28.47 13.17 -65.30
C GLU A 1066 28.25 14.43 -64.44
N GLU A 1067 27.88 14.26 -63.16
CA GLU A 1067 27.72 15.37 -62.20
C GLU A 1067 29.03 16.15 -62.01
N GLN A 1068 30.15 15.45 -61.78
CA GLN A 1068 31.46 16.10 -61.61
C GLN A 1068 31.89 16.84 -62.88
N THR A 1069 31.55 16.31 -64.05
CA THR A 1069 31.82 16.97 -65.34
C THR A 1069 31.00 18.26 -65.48
N ASP A 1070 29.72 18.26 -65.10
CA ASP A 1070 28.88 19.46 -65.09
C ASP A 1070 29.39 20.53 -64.12
N ILE A 1071 29.75 20.13 -62.90
CA ILE A 1071 30.38 21.01 -61.89
C ILE A 1071 31.61 21.71 -62.49
N MET A 1072 32.48 20.96 -63.16
CA MET A 1072 33.71 21.53 -63.73
C MET A 1072 33.47 22.46 -64.91
N LEU A 1073 32.42 22.22 -65.72
CA LEU A 1073 32.00 23.17 -66.75
C LEU A 1073 31.53 24.50 -66.13
N ARG A 1074 30.84 24.45 -64.99
CA ARG A 1074 30.43 25.67 -64.24
C ARG A 1074 31.65 26.42 -63.68
N PHE A 1075 32.61 25.71 -63.07
CA PHE A 1075 33.87 26.33 -62.62
C PHE A 1075 34.64 26.99 -63.77
N THR A 1076 34.67 26.36 -64.94
CA THR A 1076 35.34 26.90 -66.13
C THR A 1076 34.72 28.24 -66.57
N LYS A 1077 33.39 28.34 -66.52
CA LYS A 1077 32.68 29.58 -66.84
C LYS A 1077 32.97 30.70 -65.82
N VAL A 1078 33.02 30.38 -64.53
CA VAL A 1078 33.37 31.33 -63.47
C VAL A 1078 34.82 31.80 -63.60
N PHE A 1079 35.74 30.87 -63.90
CA PHE A 1079 37.15 31.18 -64.11
C PHE A 1079 37.39 32.08 -65.33
N GLN A 1080 36.63 31.92 -66.41
CA GLN A 1080 36.69 32.83 -67.56
C GLN A 1080 36.35 34.29 -67.19
N GLN A 1081 35.33 34.50 -66.37
CA GLN A 1081 34.95 35.84 -65.92
C GLN A 1081 36.06 36.46 -65.06
N THR A 1082 36.62 35.63 -64.18
CA THR A 1082 37.77 35.91 -63.32
C THR A 1082 38.99 36.37 -64.12
N TYR A 1083 39.35 35.63 -65.18
CA TYR A 1083 40.54 35.94 -65.98
C TYR A 1083 40.42 37.28 -66.74
N THR A 1084 39.21 37.63 -67.20
CA THR A 1084 38.94 38.96 -67.79
C THR A 1084 39.30 40.09 -66.83
N ARG A 1085 38.97 39.96 -65.53
CA ARG A 1085 39.29 40.98 -64.51
C ARG A 1085 40.79 41.13 -64.28
N PHE A 1086 41.53 40.03 -64.31
CA PHE A 1086 43.00 40.06 -64.22
C PHE A 1086 43.62 40.89 -65.36
N LEU A 1087 43.12 40.72 -66.60
CA LEU A 1087 43.59 41.52 -67.75
C LEU A 1087 43.28 43.01 -67.57
N ASP A 1088 42.13 43.36 -67.00
CA ASP A 1088 41.79 44.75 -66.69
C ASP A 1088 42.73 45.35 -65.64
N LEU A 1089 43.12 44.58 -64.61
CA LEU A 1089 44.07 45.03 -63.58
C LEU A 1089 45.46 45.29 -64.16
N GLN A 1090 45.99 44.40 -65.00
CA GLN A 1090 47.28 44.62 -65.67
C GLN A 1090 47.30 45.94 -66.46
N LYS A 1091 46.21 46.21 -67.18
CA LYS A 1091 46.05 47.45 -67.93
C LYS A 1091 45.99 48.68 -67.03
N ALA A 1092 45.31 48.59 -65.89
CA ALA A 1092 45.22 49.69 -64.93
C ALA A 1092 46.56 50.00 -64.24
N GLU A 1093 47.34 48.96 -63.91
CA GLU A 1093 48.68 49.10 -63.34
C GLU A 1093 49.64 49.82 -64.29
N GLU A 1094 49.64 49.44 -65.58
CA GLU A 1094 50.44 50.10 -66.62
C GLU A 1094 50.05 51.57 -66.81
N GLN A 1095 48.74 51.88 -66.81
CA GLN A 1095 48.23 53.25 -66.88
C GLN A 1095 48.65 54.11 -65.66
N ALA A 1096 48.63 53.53 -64.45
CA ALA A 1096 49.02 54.23 -63.24
C ALA A 1096 50.52 54.59 -63.25
N ARG A 1097 51.37 53.70 -63.77
CA ARG A 1097 52.80 53.95 -63.94
C ARG A 1097 53.07 55.11 -64.90
N GLU A 1098 52.38 55.13 -66.04
CA GLU A 1098 52.54 56.22 -67.03
C GLU A 1098 52.06 57.57 -66.47
N ALA A 1099 50.93 57.60 -65.75
CA ALA A 1099 50.44 58.80 -65.10
C ALA A 1099 51.42 59.36 -64.05
N GLN A 1100 52.12 58.49 -63.31
CA GLN A 1100 53.14 58.89 -62.35
C GLN A 1100 54.31 59.62 -63.03
N ILE A 1101 54.76 59.13 -64.19
CA ILE A 1101 55.83 59.76 -64.98
C ILE A 1101 55.40 61.15 -65.45
N GLU A 1102 54.19 61.28 -66.00
CA GLU A 1102 53.63 62.58 -66.45
C GLU A 1102 53.53 63.61 -65.31
N VAL A 1103 53.10 63.20 -64.11
CA VAL A 1103 53.05 64.10 -62.94
C VAL A 1103 54.44 64.61 -62.56
N SER A 1104 55.44 63.72 -62.56
CA SER A 1104 56.82 64.10 -62.25
C SER A 1104 57.42 65.05 -63.29
N LEU A 1105 57.13 64.83 -64.59
CA LEU A 1105 57.51 65.75 -65.67
C LEU A 1105 56.88 67.14 -65.47
N GLU A 1106 55.58 67.20 -65.18
CA GLU A 1106 54.86 68.47 -64.99
C GLU A 1106 55.33 69.24 -63.75
N ARG A 1107 55.76 68.56 -62.69
CA ARG A 1107 56.37 69.22 -61.51
C ARG A 1107 57.68 69.93 -61.86
N VAL A 1108 58.56 69.26 -62.59
CA VAL A 1108 59.82 69.87 -63.06
C VAL A 1108 59.50 71.02 -64.01
N ARG A 1109 58.55 70.82 -64.93
CA ARG A 1109 58.07 71.86 -65.85
C ARG A 1109 57.56 73.10 -65.13
N SER A 1110 56.64 72.93 -64.18
CA SER A 1110 56.01 74.01 -63.42
C SER A 1110 57.03 74.78 -62.60
N ARG A 1111 57.94 74.08 -61.91
CA ARG A 1111 59.05 74.71 -61.18
C ARG A 1111 59.95 75.54 -62.11
N THR A 1112 60.24 75.02 -63.30
CA THR A 1112 61.03 75.74 -64.32
C THR A 1112 60.30 76.99 -64.83
N MET A 1113 58.99 76.92 -65.04
CA MET A 1113 58.19 78.07 -65.49
C MET A 1113 58.07 79.18 -64.45
N ALA A 1114 58.19 78.85 -63.16
CA ALA A 1114 58.15 79.80 -62.05
C ALA A 1114 59.49 80.51 -61.79
N MET A 1115 60.48 80.33 -62.67
CA MET A 1115 61.76 81.01 -62.57
C MET A 1115 61.64 82.48 -62.97
N HIS A 1116 62.24 83.36 -62.18
CA HIS A 1116 62.35 84.79 -62.46
C HIS A 1116 63.79 85.21 -62.80
N LYS A 1117 64.77 84.43 -62.35
CA LYS A 1117 66.20 84.63 -62.61
C LYS A 1117 66.94 83.29 -62.70
N SER A 1118 68.13 83.29 -63.30
CA SER A 1118 68.91 82.07 -63.54
C SER A 1118 69.34 81.36 -62.24
N GLU A 1119 69.44 82.05 -61.11
CA GLU A 1119 69.75 81.43 -59.81
C GLU A 1119 68.66 80.46 -59.34
N ASP A 1120 67.41 80.65 -59.80
CA ASP A 1120 66.26 79.81 -59.45
C ASP A 1120 66.37 78.38 -60.02
N LEU A 1121 67.28 78.15 -60.98
CA LEU A 1121 67.60 76.82 -61.51
C LEU A 1121 68.08 75.83 -60.44
N SER A 1122 68.66 76.35 -59.35
CA SER A 1122 69.02 75.54 -58.18
C SER A 1122 67.82 74.80 -57.60
N GLU A 1123 66.69 75.50 -57.46
CA GLU A 1123 65.47 74.93 -56.89
C GLU A 1123 64.82 73.94 -57.87
N THR A 1124 64.88 74.23 -59.17
CA THR A 1124 64.44 73.30 -60.22
C THR A 1124 65.27 72.02 -60.25
N SER A 1125 66.58 72.12 -60.06
CA SER A 1125 67.50 70.98 -59.97
C SER A 1125 67.16 70.06 -58.79
N VAL A 1126 66.79 70.64 -57.64
CA VAL A 1126 66.35 69.88 -56.45
C VAL A 1126 65.03 69.16 -56.70
N VAL A 1127 64.06 69.82 -57.36
CA VAL A 1127 62.79 69.18 -57.74
C VAL A 1127 63.04 68.01 -58.70
N LEU A 1128 63.89 68.19 -59.72
CA LEU A 1128 64.27 67.10 -60.62
C LEU A 1128 64.85 65.91 -59.85
N PHE A 1129 65.84 66.14 -58.98
CA PHE A 1129 66.49 65.08 -58.20
C PHE A 1129 65.48 64.25 -57.39
N ASN A 1130 64.53 64.92 -56.73
CA ASN A 1130 63.49 64.29 -55.93
C ASN A 1130 62.46 63.52 -56.76
N GLU A 1131 62.06 64.04 -57.90
CA GLU A 1131 61.11 63.36 -58.78
C GLU A 1131 61.73 62.11 -59.43
N LEU A 1132 63.01 62.15 -59.82
CA LEU A 1132 63.72 60.96 -60.30
C LEU A 1132 63.74 59.83 -59.26
N LYS A 1133 63.98 60.17 -57.99
CA LYS A 1133 63.93 59.21 -56.87
C LYS A 1133 62.54 58.59 -56.72
N LYS A 1134 61.45 59.37 -56.87
CA LYS A 1134 60.06 58.85 -56.80
C LYS A 1134 59.73 57.91 -57.94
N LEU A 1135 60.34 58.10 -59.11
CA LEU A 1135 60.19 57.21 -60.26
C LEU A 1135 61.02 55.93 -60.15
N GLY A 1136 61.88 55.81 -59.12
CA GLY A 1136 62.76 54.67 -58.90
C GLY A 1136 64.16 54.84 -59.50
N ILE A 1137 64.47 55.99 -60.11
CA ILE A 1137 65.78 56.28 -60.71
C ILE A 1137 66.70 56.81 -59.60
N GLN A 1138 67.60 55.95 -59.11
CA GLN A 1138 68.54 56.33 -58.04
C GLN A 1138 69.75 57.07 -58.60
N THR A 1139 69.85 58.37 -58.32
CA THR A 1139 70.95 59.23 -58.79
C THR A 1139 71.83 59.72 -57.64
N THR A 1140 73.13 59.84 -57.90
CA THR A 1140 74.12 60.39 -56.94
C THR A 1140 74.26 61.92 -57.09
N ARG A 1141 74.06 62.41 -58.31
CA ARG A 1141 73.99 63.83 -58.67
C ARG A 1141 73.13 63.99 -59.91
N SER A 1142 72.24 64.98 -59.92
CA SER A 1142 71.55 65.38 -61.14
C SER A 1142 71.40 66.88 -61.22
N GLY A 1143 71.18 67.42 -62.41
CA GLY A 1143 70.88 68.83 -62.55
C GLY A 1143 71.00 69.33 -63.98
N PHE A 1144 71.08 70.63 -64.15
CA PHE A 1144 71.08 71.28 -65.46
C PHE A 1144 72.40 71.99 -65.71
N GLY A 1145 72.78 72.09 -66.97
CA GLY A 1145 73.93 72.85 -67.41
C GLY A 1145 73.61 73.69 -68.64
N ILE A 1146 73.97 74.97 -68.64
CA ILE A 1146 73.72 75.91 -69.74
C ILE A 1146 75.05 76.34 -70.34
N TYR A 1147 75.19 76.22 -71.66
CA TYR A 1147 76.43 76.54 -72.37
C TYR A 1147 76.57 78.05 -72.59
N ASP A 1148 77.71 78.60 -72.20
CA ASP A 1148 78.11 79.99 -72.38
C ASP A 1148 79.25 80.04 -73.40
N GLU A 1149 78.88 80.12 -74.69
CA GLU A 1149 79.84 80.12 -75.79
C GLU A 1149 80.83 81.31 -75.76
N PRO A 1150 80.42 82.56 -75.49
CA PRO A 1150 81.34 83.69 -75.38
C PRO A 1150 82.45 83.48 -74.35
N ASN A 1151 82.11 82.92 -73.17
CA ASN A 1151 83.08 82.66 -72.11
C ASN A 1151 83.76 81.30 -72.21
N GLN A 1152 83.45 80.50 -73.25
CA GLN A 1152 83.95 79.14 -73.46
C GLN A 1152 83.80 78.27 -72.20
N ALA A 1153 82.62 78.34 -71.57
CA ALA A 1153 82.31 77.62 -70.33
C ALA A 1153 80.88 77.04 -70.33
N ILE A 1154 80.60 76.17 -69.35
CA ILE A 1154 79.25 75.70 -69.01
C ILE A 1154 78.94 76.08 -67.57
N GLN A 1155 77.77 76.70 -67.35
CA GLN A 1155 77.24 76.99 -66.02
C GLN A 1155 76.39 75.79 -65.57
N LEU A 1156 76.64 75.28 -64.36
CA LEU A 1156 75.99 74.08 -63.83
C LEU A 1156 75.20 74.36 -62.55
N TRP A 1157 73.98 73.83 -62.48
CA TRP A 1157 73.09 73.80 -61.32
C TRP A 1157 72.78 72.35 -60.96
N LEU A 1158 73.57 71.79 -60.06
CA LEU A 1158 73.52 70.37 -59.72
C LEU A 1158 72.99 70.19 -58.29
N THR A 1159 72.23 69.13 -58.07
CA THR A 1159 71.84 68.66 -56.73
C THR A 1159 72.58 67.37 -56.45
N THR A 1160 73.24 67.30 -55.30
CA THR A 1160 73.97 66.11 -54.84
C THR A 1160 73.69 65.84 -53.36
N VAL A 1161 73.96 64.63 -52.90
CA VAL A 1161 73.80 64.26 -51.49
C VAL A 1161 75.18 64.21 -50.83
N SER A 1162 75.42 65.07 -49.83
CA SER A 1162 76.62 65.03 -48.99
C SER A 1162 76.32 64.36 -47.65
N GLY A 1163 77.30 63.65 -47.06
CA GLY A 1163 77.13 62.75 -45.91
C GLY A 1163 76.19 63.27 -44.81
N GLN A 1164 75.20 62.43 -44.47
CA GLN A 1164 73.97 62.70 -43.67
C GLN A 1164 72.85 63.46 -44.41
N LEU A 1165 72.31 62.87 -45.49
CA LEU A 1165 70.96 63.08 -46.07
C LEU A 1165 70.52 64.52 -46.43
N SER A 1166 71.34 65.55 -46.25
CA SER A 1166 71.02 66.91 -46.70
C SER A 1166 71.34 67.08 -48.17
N GLU A 1167 70.33 67.39 -48.97
CA GLU A 1167 70.49 67.81 -50.37
C GLU A 1167 71.29 69.11 -50.41
N GLN A 1168 72.34 69.13 -51.23
CA GLN A 1168 73.16 70.31 -51.44
C GLN A 1168 73.03 70.76 -52.90
N SER A 1169 72.62 72.01 -53.10
CA SER A 1169 72.72 72.68 -54.39
C SER A 1169 74.18 73.05 -54.64
N VAL A 1170 74.66 72.72 -55.82
CA VAL A 1170 76.04 72.88 -56.27
C VAL A 1170 76.02 73.74 -57.52
N LEU A 1171 76.70 74.87 -57.42
CA LEU A 1171 76.83 75.83 -58.51
C LEU A 1171 78.28 75.85 -58.97
N GLY A 1172 78.48 75.98 -60.28
CA GLY A 1172 79.82 76.16 -60.80
C GLY A 1172 79.85 76.50 -62.28
N THR A 1173 80.90 77.21 -62.67
CA THR A 1173 81.18 77.54 -64.07
C THR A 1173 82.43 76.80 -64.49
N ILE A 1174 82.29 75.87 -65.41
CA ILE A 1174 83.36 74.96 -65.82
C ILE A 1174 83.84 75.36 -67.22
N PRO A 1175 85.13 75.66 -67.43
CA PRO A 1175 85.68 75.85 -68.76
C PRO A 1175 85.45 74.62 -69.65
N LEU A 1176 85.07 74.80 -70.91
CA LEU A 1176 84.79 73.68 -71.82
C LEU A 1176 86.00 72.76 -72.06
N LYS A 1177 87.21 73.25 -71.77
CA LYS A 1177 88.47 72.51 -71.86
C LYS A 1177 88.95 71.93 -70.53
N ALA A 1178 88.19 72.09 -69.43
CA ALA A 1178 88.61 71.67 -68.08
C ALA A 1178 88.75 70.14 -67.95
N HIS A 1179 87.98 69.37 -68.73
CA HIS A 1179 88.04 67.92 -68.77
C HIS A 1179 87.55 67.40 -70.12
N TYR A 1180 88.07 66.25 -70.58
CA TYR A 1180 87.71 65.69 -71.89
C TYR A 1180 86.20 65.42 -72.01
N ALA A 1181 85.58 64.84 -70.97
CA ALA A 1181 84.13 64.60 -70.95
C ALA A 1181 83.31 65.89 -71.11
N VAL A 1182 83.75 67.03 -70.55
CA VAL A 1182 83.07 68.33 -70.73
C VAL A 1182 83.22 68.82 -72.18
N HIS A 1183 84.41 68.65 -72.76
CA HIS A 1183 84.67 69.00 -74.15
C HIS A 1183 83.86 68.14 -75.13
N GLU A 1184 83.80 66.84 -74.90
CA GLU A 1184 83.01 65.90 -75.71
C GLU A 1184 81.51 66.15 -75.59
N ASN A 1185 81.02 66.46 -74.39
CA ASN A 1185 79.64 66.84 -74.19
C ASN A 1185 79.28 68.12 -74.97
N TYR A 1186 80.18 69.10 -75.03
CA TYR A 1186 79.98 70.31 -75.83
C TYR A 1186 79.96 70.01 -77.33
N THR A 1187 80.88 69.18 -77.82
CA THR A 1187 80.89 68.73 -79.22
C THR A 1187 79.61 67.97 -79.58
N ALA A 1188 79.19 67.03 -78.73
CA ALA A 1188 77.96 66.26 -78.91
C ALA A 1188 76.70 67.14 -78.92
N TRP A 1189 76.67 68.17 -78.06
CA TRP A 1189 75.61 69.17 -78.04
C TRP A 1189 75.60 70.01 -79.32
N LYS A 1190 76.76 70.47 -79.82
CA LYS A 1190 76.88 71.19 -81.11
C LYS A 1190 76.42 70.33 -82.29
N GLU A 1191 76.69 69.03 -82.24
CA GLU A 1191 76.24 68.03 -83.22
C GLU A 1191 74.74 67.67 -83.08
N LYS A 1192 74.03 68.24 -82.09
CA LYS A 1192 72.61 67.97 -81.79
C LYS A 1192 72.33 66.50 -81.46
N LYS A 1193 73.28 65.79 -80.83
CA LYS A 1193 73.01 64.47 -80.27
C LYS A 1193 71.96 64.58 -79.17
N LEU A 1194 71.15 63.54 -78.98
CA LEU A 1194 70.11 63.52 -77.92
C LEU A 1194 70.71 63.28 -76.54
N MET A 1195 71.71 62.41 -76.46
CA MET A 1195 72.39 62.08 -75.21
C MET A 1195 73.83 61.62 -75.45
N MET A 1196 74.62 61.64 -74.39
CA MET A 1196 75.96 61.08 -74.31
C MET A 1196 76.16 60.46 -72.93
N VAL A 1197 76.90 59.36 -72.85
CA VAL A 1197 77.17 58.67 -71.59
C VAL A 1197 78.67 58.43 -71.48
N HIS A 1198 79.24 58.84 -70.36
CA HIS A 1198 80.63 58.55 -70.00
C HIS A 1198 80.63 57.54 -68.85
N THR A 1199 81.50 56.53 -68.91
CA THR A 1199 81.73 55.64 -67.78
C THR A 1199 83.16 55.83 -67.31
N PHE A 1200 83.30 56.26 -66.06
CA PHE A 1200 84.59 56.37 -65.39
C PHE A 1200 84.72 55.21 -64.40
N SER A 1201 85.94 54.69 -64.25
CA SER A 1201 86.23 53.64 -63.26
C SER A 1201 87.52 53.90 -62.51
N GLY A 1202 87.56 53.51 -61.23
CA GLY A 1202 88.75 53.59 -60.39
C GLY A 1202 89.37 54.99 -60.32
N ILE A 1203 90.60 55.13 -60.83
CA ILE A 1203 91.38 56.39 -60.77
C ILE A 1203 90.72 57.51 -61.57
N GLU A 1204 90.05 57.20 -62.68
CA GLU A 1204 89.39 58.20 -63.53
C GLU A 1204 88.26 58.94 -62.80
N VAL A 1205 87.53 58.24 -61.92
CA VAL A 1205 86.50 58.84 -61.07
C VAL A 1205 87.12 59.91 -60.17
N LYS A 1206 88.24 59.57 -59.52
CA LYS A 1206 88.97 60.49 -58.63
C LYS A 1206 89.51 61.70 -59.41
N GLU A 1207 90.13 61.48 -60.58
CA GLU A 1207 90.63 62.57 -61.42
C GLU A 1207 89.53 63.50 -61.89
N TYR A 1208 88.38 62.95 -62.32
CA TYR A 1208 87.22 63.71 -62.73
C TYR A 1208 86.73 64.61 -61.57
N TYR A 1209 86.49 64.04 -60.39
CA TYR A 1209 86.04 64.83 -59.24
C TYR A 1209 87.08 65.86 -58.77
N GLN A 1210 88.38 65.57 -58.85
CA GLN A 1210 89.43 66.54 -58.48
C GLN A 1210 89.52 67.70 -59.47
N LYS A 1211 89.50 67.43 -60.79
CA LYS A 1211 89.55 68.47 -61.82
C LYS A 1211 88.30 69.32 -61.84
N ILE A 1212 87.12 68.67 -61.84
CA ILE A 1212 85.83 69.34 -61.92
C ILE A 1212 85.44 69.99 -60.58
N GLY A 1213 85.78 69.35 -59.46
CA GLY A 1213 85.49 69.87 -58.11
C GLY A 1213 86.09 71.25 -57.85
N ASN A 1214 87.24 71.58 -58.46
CA ASN A 1214 87.85 72.91 -58.35
C ASN A 1214 86.98 74.04 -58.93
N TYR A 1215 86.04 73.72 -59.81
CA TYR A 1215 85.12 74.66 -60.46
C TYR A 1215 83.71 74.64 -59.86
N LEU A 1216 83.45 73.74 -58.91
CA LEU A 1216 82.16 73.55 -58.27
C LEU A 1216 82.22 73.97 -56.80
N SER A 1217 81.12 74.53 -56.29
CA SER A 1217 80.97 74.92 -54.88
C SER A 1217 80.76 73.72 -53.95
N ILE A 1218 81.65 72.71 -54.00
CA ILE A 1218 81.59 71.49 -53.18
C ILE A 1218 82.90 71.24 -52.43
N ALA A 1219 82.78 70.72 -51.20
CA ALA A 1219 83.95 70.28 -50.44
C ALA A 1219 84.65 69.10 -51.13
N PRO A 1220 85.99 68.97 -51.03
CA PRO A 1220 86.71 67.83 -51.59
C PRO A 1220 86.17 66.51 -51.02
N GLN A 1221 85.76 65.60 -51.91
CA GLN A 1221 85.15 64.34 -51.51
C GLN A 1221 86.20 63.40 -50.87
N LYS A 1222 85.92 62.89 -49.67
CA LYS A 1222 86.84 61.99 -48.94
C LYS A 1222 86.88 60.55 -49.47
N ARG A 1223 85.82 60.12 -50.17
CA ARG A 1223 85.67 58.76 -50.71
C ARG A 1223 84.96 58.82 -52.07
N TYR A 1224 85.54 58.18 -53.08
CA TYR A 1224 85.02 58.12 -54.45
C TYR A 1224 84.38 56.75 -54.72
N PRO A 1225 83.27 56.67 -55.48
CA PRO A 1225 82.71 55.38 -55.89
C PRO A 1225 83.66 54.66 -56.86
N GLU A 1226 83.59 53.32 -56.91
CA GLU A 1226 84.45 52.52 -57.81
C GLU A 1226 84.13 52.75 -59.29
N ARG A 1227 82.87 53.09 -59.58
CA ARG A 1227 82.36 53.37 -60.91
C ARG A 1227 81.46 54.60 -60.87
N LEU A 1228 81.53 55.40 -61.92
CA LEU A 1228 80.64 56.54 -62.14
C LEU A 1228 80.17 56.54 -63.59
N VAL A 1229 78.86 56.43 -63.79
CA VAL A 1229 78.22 56.62 -65.09
C VAL A 1229 77.67 58.05 -65.13
N PHE A 1230 78.21 58.87 -66.01
CA PHE A 1230 77.77 60.23 -66.23
C PHE A 1230 76.98 60.33 -67.54
N SER A 1231 75.66 60.33 -67.39
CA SER A 1231 74.70 60.44 -68.49
C SER A 1231 74.28 61.89 -68.68
N VAL A 1232 74.31 62.35 -69.92
CA VAL A 1232 74.04 63.73 -70.32
C VAL A 1232 72.96 63.72 -71.40
N PHE A 1233 71.87 64.42 -71.16
CA PHE A 1233 70.73 64.52 -72.06
C PHE A 1233 70.61 65.95 -72.55
N PHE A 1234 70.77 66.18 -73.85
CA PHE A 1234 70.91 67.53 -74.40
C PHE A 1234 69.57 68.19 -74.69
N PHE A 1235 69.52 69.51 -74.51
CA PHE A 1235 68.47 70.40 -75.02
C PHE A 1235 69.13 71.64 -75.65
N SER A 1236 68.38 72.52 -76.33
CA SER A 1236 69.03 73.46 -77.28
C SER A 1236 69.93 74.51 -76.63
N GLU A 1237 69.74 74.84 -75.36
CA GLU A 1237 70.55 75.80 -74.60
C GLU A 1237 71.61 75.11 -73.73
N GLY A 1238 71.53 73.79 -73.55
CA GLY A 1238 72.25 73.11 -72.48
C GLY A 1238 72.07 71.60 -72.40
N SER A 1239 72.23 71.07 -71.19
CA SER A 1239 72.15 69.64 -70.89
C SER A 1239 71.54 69.37 -69.53
N LEU A 1240 70.82 68.25 -69.41
CA LEU A 1240 70.40 67.64 -68.16
C LEU A 1240 71.40 66.53 -67.84
N ASN A 1241 72.05 66.66 -66.70
CA ASN A 1241 73.14 65.82 -66.24
C ASN A 1241 72.64 64.87 -65.16
N VAL A 1242 72.95 63.57 -65.27
CA VAL A 1242 72.65 62.54 -64.26
C VAL A 1242 73.87 61.67 -64.05
N MET A 1243 74.22 61.44 -62.78
CA MET A 1243 75.32 60.58 -62.37
C MET A 1243 74.80 59.41 -61.52
N THR A 1244 75.13 58.18 -61.91
CA THR A 1244 74.75 56.92 -61.25
C THR A 1244 75.95 56.00 -61.08
N GLU A 1245 75.84 54.97 -60.23
CA GLU A 1245 76.88 53.92 -60.12
C GLU A 1245 76.74 52.87 -61.23
N GLU A 1246 75.49 52.54 -61.62
CA GLU A 1246 75.15 51.63 -62.71
C GLU A 1246 74.51 52.35 -63.91
N PRO A 1247 74.62 51.81 -65.14
CA PRO A 1247 73.95 52.36 -66.31
C PRO A 1247 72.42 52.45 -66.12
N LEU A 1248 71.83 53.53 -66.61
CA LEU A 1248 70.37 53.67 -66.68
C LEU A 1248 69.79 52.60 -67.62
N THR A 1249 68.64 52.03 -67.25
CA THR A 1249 67.92 51.08 -68.13
C THR A 1249 67.39 51.77 -69.38
N ASP A 1250 67.02 51.02 -70.41
CA ASP A 1250 66.43 51.59 -71.63
C ASP A 1250 65.16 52.42 -71.34
N ASP A 1251 64.35 52.00 -70.37
CA ASP A 1251 63.16 52.75 -69.98
C ASP A 1251 63.51 53.99 -69.15
N ASP A 1252 64.50 53.93 -68.26
CA ASP A 1252 65.00 55.11 -67.56
C ASP A 1252 65.57 56.14 -68.55
N ASN A 1253 66.31 55.71 -69.57
CA ASN A 1253 66.84 56.59 -70.61
C ASN A 1253 65.71 57.30 -71.38
N LYS A 1254 64.62 56.59 -71.73
CA LYS A 1254 63.44 57.20 -72.36
C LYS A 1254 62.78 58.24 -71.44
N ILE A 1255 62.67 57.94 -70.13
CA ILE A 1255 62.13 58.87 -69.13
C ILE A 1255 63.03 60.12 -69.04
N MET A 1256 64.35 59.95 -68.97
CA MET A 1256 65.29 61.06 -68.87
C MET A 1256 65.29 61.98 -70.10
N LEU A 1257 65.12 61.42 -71.31
CA LEU A 1257 64.94 62.19 -72.53
C LEU A 1257 63.65 63.04 -72.50
N ARG A 1258 62.58 62.55 -71.86
CA ARG A 1258 61.36 63.34 -71.66
C ARG A 1258 61.64 64.52 -70.71
N PHE A 1259 62.35 64.30 -69.60
CA PHE A 1259 62.72 65.38 -68.68
C PHE A 1259 63.59 66.45 -69.33
N SER A 1260 64.61 66.06 -70.13
CA SER A 1260 65.48 67.02 -70.82
C SER A 1260 64.72 67.87 -71.83
N ASN A 1261 63.80 67.26 -72.59
CA ASN A 1261 62.96 67.96 -73.56
C ASN A 1261 61.99 68.93 -72.88
N VAL A 1262 61.30 68.50 -71.82
CA VAL A 1262 60.35 69.33 -71.07
C VAL A 1262 61.06 70.54 -70.48
N PHE A 1263 62.20 70.34 -69.81
CA PHE A 1263 62.99 71.42 -69.24
C PHE A 1263 63.53 72.39 -70.30
N GLY A 1264 64.05 71.88 -71.42
CA GLY A 1264 64.59 72.72 -72.49
C GLY A 1264 63.55 73.66 -73.09
N LEU A 1265 62.33 73.17 -73.32
CA LEU A 1265 61.22 73.97 -73.85
C LEU A 1265 60.80 75.09 -72.87
N THR A 1266 60.73 74.80 -71.57
CA THR A 1266 60.37 75.80 -70.56
C THR A 1266 61.47 76.80 -70.32
N TYR A 1267 62.73 76.37 -70.29
CA TYR A 1267 63.87 77.26 -70.11
C TYR A 1267 64.03 78.24 -71.29
N ARG A 1268 63.84 77.80 -72.53
CA ARG A 1268 63.80 78.70 -73.70
C ARG A 1268 62.74 79.79 -73.54
N ARG A 1269 61.53 79.40 -73.12
CA ARG A 1269 60.44 80.36 -72.90
C ARG A 1269 60.79 81.39 -71.83
N PHE A 1270 61.47 80.97 -70.76
CA PHE A 1270 61.99 81.88 -69.74
C PHE A 1270 63.00 82.88 -70.34
N LEU A 1271 63.94 82.43 -71.19
CA LEU A 1271 64.87 83.33 -71.88
C LEU A 1271 64.18 84.31 -72.82
N ASP A 1272 63.16 83.85 -73.55
CA ASP A 1272 62.36 84.71 -74.44
C ASP A 1272 61.59 85.78 -73.64
N LEU A 1273 61.06 85.44 -72.46
CA LEU A 1273 60.43 86.40 -71.54
C LEU A 1273 61.44 87.41 -70.99
N GLN A 1274 62.62 86.98 -70.55
CA GLN A 1274 63.67 87.90 -70.09
C GLN A 1274 64.13 88.86 -71.19
N LYS A 1275 64.23 88.39 -72.44
CA LYS A 1275 64.53 89.28 -73.59
C LYS A 1275 63.41 90.28 -73.85
N ALA A 1276 62.14 89.86 -73.72
CA ALA A 1276 60.99 90.75 -73.87
C ALA A 1276 60.93 91.82 -72.75
N GLU A 1277 61.24 91.45 -71.50
CA GLU A 1277 61.31 92.38 -70.36
C GLU A 1277 62.49 93.35 -70.46
N ALA A 1278 63.63 92.94 -71.04
CA ALA A 1278 64.78 93.82 -71.26
C ALA A 1278 64.62 94.77 -72.47
N GLN A 1279 63.62 94.52 -73.34
CA GLN A 1279 63.29 95.35 -74.52
C GLN A 1279 62.06 96.24 -74.31
N ALA A 1280 61.33 96.06 -73.20
CA ALA A 1280 60.24 96.91 -72.72
C ALA A 1280 60.78 98.00 -71.78
#